data_AF-A0A356EL44-F1
#
_entry.id   AF-A0A356EL44-F1
#
_cell.length_a   1.000
_cell.length_b   1.000
_cell.length_c   1.000
_cell.angle_alpha   90.00
_cell.angle_beta   90.00
_cell.angle_gamma   90.00
#
_symmetry.space_group_name_H-M   'P 1'
#
loop_
_entity.id
_entity.type
_entity.pdbx_description
1 polymer ?
#
loop_
_entity_poly.entity_id
_entity_poly.type
_entity_poly.pdbx_seq_one_letter_code
_entity_poly.pdbx_strand_id
1 'polypeptide(L)'
;MTGNGSGRLFRFLGVLIVFLAGVLLSFHATSAETFDWRDVDGQNWLSPVRSQFGGTCWDFAACGVIESKYMLTRNDSAYRPNVSEQQINWETNPNMGSTDGGSAYKVMDYFTNHGVVLDSECPYQSSSPDTGVAPYWPLASGWQDRVFKSTSNLNRLAEDTNIAHIKDCLKKYGPLTFRMTADTDFYIPDPGEDRGGHVVVLVGFHDDASVPGGGYWIIKNSWGTGWNSNGPGTIQDGYGAITYDARPSFRGVTYEWWDIFKVDPQYNRDVCALNGPVVFTGPMASVTWKGGSGTWSSGGDHWSGTDMYGASLTTYAWQNRETWATFNASTGTDVALSGTVIAHGLTISAGATGYVFNGVSSGALTVTSGGITANETAAINAPVTIGAPQTWTVASGKTLTIGGDLHTIISNLTITGSADTIVTGSIDGGGALNAMGAAPGKIILTSGAYLWLNGAADYSVDIDAQSGSHGICFSQPEGVVGNAYGKISGGGWIDKRDRGTIILHNSANNYTNWTSIYDGGAVQADSGVGLPTASFVNLNGGVLQSNGTTTFTRSLGTTGSGKFQWNTGGGGFAGGAGPMTVRVNNGTSTLTWGTTKGTHIVGTLKFGSTTAANSVTFENGIDLDAAQRTIHVEDNPNSGGDIAIVSGVITDVQGFSSDLWTGALRKTGPGTLILTGGDAGQRNEYGDGLGNVGSTTIAGGALQADRDKGLSGWSGLILDGGVLQSNSAITYAEPLWGFGGETSRRVIWKSGGFSAGGGKMTVNIGGGSTPQTINFGGADGKQAIAGVLKLSSNSARYETELRNGLNLNGGSRTIQIDDNPFESGDFATISGVISGTGSLTKTGSGVLSLSGSSGNTYSGATTVTAGRLRLNKTSGVAIPGNLNLTGNGVENNYVYIERSNQIASLAIITFANDPAYSSRLNLLGNSQTVAGIACSDGRGVIQNTENESGISTNGVLTLNSSSDYSYDGYLRDRYQSGSTGKVALVKTGAGTQTLSGANIRYTGGTTINGGRLVLEDTTNSTFLAAGITNNATLEFSTTATDVSHAGVISGTGSLVKSGSYALTLGGSSGNTYTGSTTVTAGSLYLNKSSGAAIPGNLNITGTGDNVYVQLSRNEQIANSSVVSLSNTANYARLYLNGYTETVGGIACSNGRGIIQSGALTITGSTNHAYDGYLRDYGGVHLSLVKQGAGTQTLAGANITYTGGTTIGGGRLVLENTTNATFLAKSITNNGALEFNATTAAVNFTGAIGGTGSLTKNGAQTLSLGG
;
A
#
# COMPACT_ATOMS: atom_id res chain seq x y z
N MET A 1 -31.64 -46.40 56.79
CA MET A 1 -32.97 -46.09 57.34
C MET A 1 -33.46 -44.81 56.69
N THR A 2 -34.75 -44.80 56.38
CA THR A 2 -35.59 -43.68 55.91
C THR A 2 -35.16 -42.28 56.37
N GLY A 3 -35.26 -41.32 55.44
CA GLY A 3 -35.87 -40.02 55.73
C GLY A 3 -34.95 -38.85 56.10
N ASN A 4 -35.00 -37.83 55.24
CA ASN A 4 -34.78 -36.41 55.51
C ASN A 4 -33.42 -35.90 56.02
N GLY A 5 -32.67 -35.37 55.06
CA GLY A 5 -31.69 -34.29 55.19
C GLY A 5 -30.96 -34.23 53.85
N SER A 6 -31.04 -33.20 53.01
CA SER A 6 -30.91 -31.80 53.34
C SER A 6 -31.29 -30.99 52.10
N GLY A 7 -32.32 -30.15 52.18
CA GLY A 7 -32.80 -29.27 51.10
C GLY A 7 -31.86 -28.11 50.72
N ARG A 8 -30.55 -28.36 50.64
CA ARG A 8 -29.55 -27.36 50.23
C ARG A 8 -28.47 -27.86 49.25
N LEU A 9 -28.43 -29.16 48.91
CA LEU A 9 -27.46 -29.71 47.93
C LEU A 9 -27.98 -29.71 46.47
N PHE A 10 -29.30 -29.63 46.26
CA PHE A 10 -29.92 -29.76 44.93
C PHE A 10 -29.79 -28.53 44.02
N ARG A 11 -29.34 -27.38 44.53
CA ARG A 11 -29.10 -26.18 43.70
C ARG A 11 -27.65 -26.01 43.25
N PHE A 12 -26.71 -26.74 43.87
CA PHE A 12 -25.30 -26.73 43.44
C PHE A 12 -24.98 -27.85 42.44
N LEU A 13 -25.68 -28.99 42.48
CA LEU A 13 -25.45 -30.08 41.54
C LEU A 13 -26.08 -29.81 40.15
N GLY A 14 -27.21 -29.10 40.08
CA GLY A 14 -27.84 -28.72 38.81
C GLY A 14 -27.03 -27.71 37.99
N VAL A 15 -26.34 -26.78 38.65
CA VAL A 15 -25.47 -25.81 37.96
C VAL A 15 -24.16 -26.47 37.52
N LEU A 16 -23.61 -27.41 38.30
CA LEU A 16 -22.42 -28.15 37.90
C LEU A 16 -22.67 -29.13 36.74
N ILE A 17 -23.86 -29.74 36.65
CA ILE A 17 -24.23 -30.61 35.52
C ILE A 17 -24.49 -29.81 34.24
N VAL A 18 -25.06 -28.60 34.33
CA VAL A 18 -25.21 -27.72 33.16
C VAL A 18 -23.87 -27.12 32.72
N PHE A 19 -22.95 -26.85 33.66
CA PHE A 19 -21.60 -26.40 33.31
C PHE A 19 -20.73 -27.54 32.77
N LEU A 20 -20.82 -28.77 33.32
CA LEU A 20 -20.14 -29.92 32.74
C LEU A 20 -20.77 -30.35 31.41
N ALA A 21 -22.09 -30.24 31.22
CA ALA A 21 -22.72 -30.50 29.92
C ALA A 21 -22.35 -29.43 28.90
N GLY A 22 -22.23 -28.16 29.29
CA GLY A 22 -21.73 -27.09 28.42
C GLY A 22 -20.25 -27.24 28.03
N VAL A 23 -19.43 -27.79 28.92
CA VAL A 23 -17.98 -28.05 28.68
C VAL A 23 -17.73 -29.41 27.99
N LEU A 24 -18.63 -30.40 28.13
CA LEU A 24 -18.58 -31.66 27.38
C LEU A 24 -19.26 -31.59 26.01
N LEU A 25 -20.16 -30.62 25.76
CA LEU A 25 -20.70 -30.31 24.43
C LEU A 25 -19.84 -29.32 23.62
N SER A 26 -18.73 -28.83 24.19
CA SER A 26 -17.71 -28.04 23.49
C SER A 26 -16.46 -28.85 23.09
N PHE A 27 -16.52 -30.18 23.21
CA PHE A 27 -15.67 -31.09 22.43
C PHE A 27 -16.52 -31.79 21.37
N HIS A 28 -16.78 -31.09 20.26
CA HIS A 28 -16.95 -31.81 19.01
C HIS A 28 -15.57 -32.37 18.65
N ALA A 29 -15.28 -33.59 19.09
CA ALA A 29 -14.36 -34.43 18.35
C ALA A 29 -15.00 -34.60 16.96
N THR A 30 -14.57 -33.79 15.99
CA THR A 30 -14.89 -33.97 14.58
C THR A 30 -14.47 -35.40 14.24
N SER A 31 -15.43 -36.28 13.96
CA SER A 31 -15.12 -37.55 13.31
C SER A 31 -14.37 -37.22 12.02
N ALA A 32 -13.26 -37.89 11.74
CA ALA A 32 -12.54 -37.70 10.48
C ALA A 32 -13.52 -37.85 9.30
N GLU A 33 -13.75 -36.76 8.56
CA GLU A 33 -14.65 -36.70 7.42
C GLU A 33 -13.82 -36.65 6.12
N THR A 34 -14.25 -37.40 5.11
CA THR A 34 -13.70 -37.33 3.75
C THR A 34 -14.84 -37.05 2.79
N PHE A 35 -14.63 -36.13 1.87
CA PHE A 35 -15.62 -35.75 0.88
C PHE A 35 -14.94 -35.41 -0.45
N ASP A 36 -15.47 -35.90 -1.57
CA ASP A 36 -14.85 -35.73 -2.88
C ASP A 36 -15.89 -35.72 -3.99
N TRP A 37 -16.05 -34.58 -4.69
CA TRP A 37 -17.00 -34.46 -5.81
C TRP A 37 -16.67 -35.37 -7.01
N ARG A 38 -15.49 -35.99 -7.05
CA ARG A 38 -15.14 -37.04 -8.03
C ARG A 38 -15.88 -38.36 -7.78
N ASP A 39 -16.34 -38.60 -6.56
CA ASP A 39 -17.02 -39.83 -6.16
C ASP A 39 -18.03 -39.54 -5.05
N VAL A 40 -19.20 -39.00 -5.44
CA VAL A 40 -20.38 -38.90 -4.58
C VAL A 40 -21.41 -39.89 -5.09
N ASP A 41 -21.71 -40.91 -4.28
CA ASP A 41 -22.58 -42.03 -4.63
C ASP A 41 -22.16 -42.79 -5.91
N GLY A 42 -20.85 -42.94 -6.15
CA GLY A 42 -20.31 -43.60 -7.35
C GLY A 42 -20.34 -42.74 -8.60
N GLN A 43 -20.67 -41.45 -8.48
CA GLN A 43 -20.78 -40.52 -9.59
C GLN A 43 -19.77 -39.38 -9.48
N ASN A 44 -19.15 -39.04 -10.62
CA ASN A 44 -18.24 -37.92 -10.74
C ASN A 44 -18.98 -36.68 -11.23
N TRP A 45 -18.98 -35.62 -10.42
CA TRP A 45 -19.70 -34.36 -10.67
C TRP A 45 -18.80 -33.24 -11.24
N LEU A 46 -17.58 -33.57 -11.68
CA LEU A 46 -16.61 -32.63 -12.22
C LEU A 46 -16.40 -32.78 -13.73
N SER A 47 -16.16 -31.69 -14.44
CA SER A 47 -15.67 -31.75 -15.82
C SER A 47 -14.25 -32.34 -15.92
N PRO A 48 -13.78 -32.78 -17.10
CA PRO A 48 -12.40 -33.23 -17.32
C PRO A 48 -11.34 -32.18 -16.93
N VAL A 49 -10.12 -32.62 -16.59
CA VAL A 49 -8.98 -31.70 -16.37
C VAL A 49 -8.51 -31.13 -17.71
N ARG A 50 -8.26 -29.82 -17.74
CA ARG A 50 -7.76 -29.08 -18.91
C ARG A 50 -6.36 -28.52 -18.65
N SER A 51 -5.71 -28.03 -19.71
CA SER A 51 -4.37 -27.45 -19.67
C SER A 51 -4.40 -25.99 -20.15
N GLN A 52 -4.13 -25.07 -19.24
CA GLN A 52 -4.04 -23.64 -19.50
C GLN A 52 -2.73 -23.27 -20.22
N PHE A 53 -2.75 -22.12 -20.88
CA PHE A 53 -1.58 -21.44 -21.42
C PHE A 53 -1.45 -20.05 -20.77
N GLY A 54 -0.25 -19.65 -20.36
CA GLY A 54 -0.01 -18.38 -19.67
C GLY A 54 -0.68 -18.27 -18.30
N GLY A 55 -0.87 -17.04 -17.82
CA GLY A 55 -1.51 -16.66 -16.56
C GLY A 55 -3.04 -16.74 -16.55
N THR A 56 -3.65 -17.65 -17.31
CA THR A 56 -5.11 -17.78 -17.48
C THR A 56 -5.81 -18.57 -16.37
N CYS A 57 -5.13 -18.99 -15.30
CA CYS A 57 -5.71 -19.82 -14.22
C CYS A 57 -7.07 -19.36 -13.65
N TRP A 58 -7.32 -18.05 -13.67
CA TRP A 58 -8.54 -17.41 -13.20
C TRP A 58 -9.79 -17.76 -14.02
N ASP A 59 -9.67 -17.97 -15.34
CA ASP A 59 -10.78 -18.36 -16.21
C ASP A 59 -11.08 -19.87 -16.12
N PHE A 60 -10.04 -20.71 -16.14
CA PHE A 60 -10.14 -22.16 -16.02
C PHE A 60 -10.79 -22.59 -14.71
N ALA A 61 -10.42 -21.94 -13.60
CA ALA A 61 -11.06 -22.20 -12.32
C ALA A 61 -12.54 -21.82 -12.32
N ALA A 62 -12.91 -20.72 -12.97
CA ALA A 62 -14.29 -20.28 -13.05
C ALA A 62 -15.15 -21.20 -13.94
N CYS A 63 -14.65 -21.56 -15.12
CA CYS A 63 -15.27 -22.51 -16.03
C CYS A 63 -15.48 -23.88 -15.37
N GLY A 64 -14.46 -24.42 -14.70
CA GLY A 64 -14.58 -25.71 -14.01
C GLY A 64 -15.64 -25.76 -12.91
N VAL A 65 -15.88 -24.64 -12.23
CA VAL A 65 -16.96 -24.54 -11.22
C VAL A 65 -18.33 -24.50 -11.89
N ILE A 66 -18.56 -23.62 -12.88
CA ILE A 66 -19.90 -23.50 -13.50
C ILE A 66 -20.32 -24.79 -14.19
N GLU A 67 -19.39 -25.51 -14.83
CA GLU A 67 -19.65 -26.81 -15.44
C GLU A 67 -20.18 -27.81 -14.41
N SER A 68 -19.49 -27.92 -13.27
CA SER A 68 -19.86 -28.80 -12.17
C SER A 68 -21.21 -28.41 -11.56
N LYS A 69 -21.53 -27.11 -11.45
CA LYS A 69 -22.84 -26.64 -10.95
C LYS A 69 -23.98 -27.02 -11.88
N TYR A 70 -23.78 -26.97 -13.19
CA TYR A 70 -24.80 -27.40 -14.15
C TYR A 70 -25.09 -28.89 -14.04
N MET A 71 -24.06 -29.71 -13.82
CA MET A 71 -24.24 -31.14 -13.54
C MET A 71 -25.05 -31.35 -12.27
N LEU A 72 -24.67 -30.69 -11.16
CA LEU A 72 -25.35 -30.80 -9.86
C LEU A 72 -26.80 -30.29 -9.90
N THR A 73 -27.05 -29.14 -10.53
CA THR A 73 -28.39 -28.53 -10.61
C THR A 73 -29.34 -29.35 -11.47
N ARG A 74 -28.82 -30.01 -12.52
CA ARG A 74 -29.58 -30.95 -13.35
C ARG A 74 -29.69 -32.34 -12.72
N ASN A 75 -28.95 -32.58 -11.63
CA ASN A 75 -28.76 -33.89 -11.02
C ASN A 75 -28.36 -34.95 -12.08
N ASP A 76 -27.47 -34.56 -13.00
CA ASP A 76 -27.02 -35.37 -14.12
C ASP A 76 -25.49 -35.31 -14.26
N SER A 77 -24.83 -36.31 -13.70
CA SER A 77 -23.38 -36.49 -13.75
C SER A 77 -22.85 -36.82 -15.16
N ALA A 78 -23.71 -37.14 -16.12
CA ALA A 78 -23.34 -37.43 -17.51
C ALA A 78 -23.40 -36.18 -18.42
N TYR A 79 -24.05 -35.09 -17.99
CA TYR A 79 -24.25 -33.88 -18.81
C TYR A 79 -22.95 -33.18 -19.22
N ARG A 80 -21.91 -33.22 -18.37
CA ARG A 80 -20.52 -32.73 -18.57
C ARG A 80 -20.37 -31.61 -19.62
N PRO A 81 -20.94 -30.42 -19.39
CA PRO A 81 -20.73 -29.31 -20.30
C PRO A 81 -19.24 -28.94 -20.35
N ASN A 82 -18.77 -28.54 -21.51
CA ASN A 82 -17.40 -28.07 -21.76
C ASN A 82 -17.50 -26.62 -22.24
N VAL A 83 -17.41 -25.68 -21.32
CA VAL A 83 -17.59 -24.25 -21.62
C VAL A 83 -16.28 -23.62 -22.11
N SER A 84 -16.36 -22.51 -22.83
CA SER A 84 -15.20 -21.90 -23.50
C SER A 84 -14.43 -20.95 -22.58
N GLU A 85 -13.26 -21.37 -22.09
CA GLU A 85 -12.27 -20.45 -21.51
C GLU A 85 -11.74 -19.48 -22.57
N GLN A 86 -11.73 -19.87 -23.84
CA GLN A 86 -11.25 -19.01 -24.93
C GLN A 86 -12.10 -17.78 -25.13
N GLN A 87 -13.42 -17.91 -24.99
CA GLN A 87 -14.33 -16.77 -24.98
C GLN A 87 -13.95 -15.80 -23.87
N ILE A 88 -13.67 -16.30 -22.68
CA ILE A 88 -13.28 -15.48 -21.52
C ILE A 88 -11.93 -14.81 -21.74
N ASN A 89 -10.98 -15.49 -22.37
CA ASN A 89 -9.66 -14.98 -22.70
C ASN A 89 -9.68 -13.91 -23.82
N TRP A 90 -10.57 -14.05 -24.81
CA TRP A 90 -10.69 -13.14 -25.96
C TRP A 90 -11.65 -11.96 -25.77
N GLU A 91 -12.72 -12.13 -25.00
CA GLU A 91 -13.65 -11.04 -24.67
C GLU A 91 -13.14 -10.17 -23.50
N THR A 92 -11.86 -10.29 -23.13
CA THR A 92 -11.25 -9.64 -21.96
C THR A 92 -11.51 -8.14 -21.94
N ASN A 93 -12.57 -7.78 -21.22
CA ASN A 93 -12.77 -6.49 -20.59
C ASN A 93 -11.48 -6.18 -19.79
N PRO A 94 -10.88 -4.97 -19.90
CA PRO A 94 -9.66 -4.60 -19.17
C PRO A 94 -9.77 -4.78 -17.65
N ASN A 95 -10.97 -5.05 -17.13
CA ASN A 95 -11.23 -5.31 -15.73
C ASN A 95 -11.17 -6.78 -15.29
N MET A 96 -11.28 -7.80 -16.17
CA MET A 96 -11.36 -9.22 -15.76
C MET A 96 -9.99 -9.91 -15.64
N GLY A 97 -9.12 -9.71 -16.62
CA GLY A 97 -7.80 -10.32 -16.68
C GLY A 97 -7.21 -10.31 -18.09
N SER A 98 -6.01 -10.83 -18.24
CA SER A 98 -5.34 -11.14 -19.51
C SER A 98 -4.59 -12.47 -19.38
N THR A 99 -3.79 -12.80 -20.41
CA THR A 99 -2.82 -13.91 -20.34
C THR A 99 -1.71 -13.69 -19.30
N ASP A 100 -1.63 -12.52 -18.64
CA ASP A 100 -0.67 -12.22 -17.57
C ASP A 100 -1.29 -12.33 -16.16
N GLY A 101 -2.61 -12.56 -16.06
CA GLY A 101 -3.32 -12.73 -14.79
C GLY A 101 -4.72 -12.11 -14.79
N GLY A 102 -5.56 -12.52 -13.84
CA GLY A 102 -6.96 -12.07 -13.77
C GLY A 102 -7.70 -12.57 -12.53
N SER A 103 -9.02 -12.34 -12.51
CA SER A 103 -9.85 -12.57 -11.33
C SER A 103 -11.06 -13.46 -11.61
N ALA A 104 -11.10 -14.64 -10.97
CA ALA A 104 -12.18 -15.61 -11.13
C ALA A 104 -13.55 -15.05 -10.73
N TYR A 105 -13.65 -14.24 -9.66
CA TYR A 105 -14.95 -13.66 -9.26
C TYR A 105 -15.53 -12.76 -10.36
N LYS A 106 -14.68 -12.04 -11.10
CA LYS A 106 -15.12 -11.18 -12.20
C LYS A 106 -15.59 -12.00 -13.41
N VAL A 107 -15.02 -13.20 -13.59
CA VAL A 107 -15.56 -14.18 -14.56
C VAL A 107 -16.92 -14.68 -14.13
N MET A 108 -17.12 -14.89 -12.82
CA MET A 108 -18.42 -15.32 -12.31
C MET A 108 -19.49 -14.23 -12.44
N ASP A 109 -19.13 -12.96 -12.25
CA ASP A 109 -19.98 -11.82 -12.60
C ASP A 109 -20.26 -11.80 -14.11
N TYR A 110 -19.25 -12.07 -14.93
CA TYR A 110 -19.41 -12.19 -16.37
C TYR A 110 -20.37 -13.33 -16.76
N PHE A 111 -20.32 -14.51 -16.11
CA PHE A 111 -21.29 -15.58 -16.34
C PHE A 111 -22.72 -15.19 -15.92
N THR A 112 -22.86 -14.30 -14.93
CA THR A 112 -24.17 -13.80 -14.51
C THR A 112 -24.73 -12.81 -15.53
N ASN A 113 -23.87 -11.92 -16.05
CA ASN A 113 -24.28 -10.82 -16.93
C ASN A 113 -24.33 -11.21 -18.42
N HIS A 114 -23.46 -12.12 -18.85
CA HIS A 114 -23.22 -12.45 -20.27
C HIS A 114 -23.35 -13.95 -20.55
N GLY A 115 -22.86 -14.78 -19.63
CA GLY A 115 -22.80 -16.23 -19.82
C GLY A 115 -21.66 -16.66 -20.76
N VAL A 116 -21.40 -17.96 -20.82
CA VAL A 116 -20.31 -18.54 -21.61
C VAL A 116 -20.82 -19.63 -22.55
N VAL A 117 -20.35 -19.64 -23.79
CA VAL A 117 -20.70 -20.68 -24.78
C VAL A 117 -19.95 -21.97 -24.52
N LEU A 118 -20.31 -23.04 -25.24
CA LEU A 118 -19.49 -24.25 -25.27
C LEU A 118 -18.16 -24.00 -25.97
N ASP A 119 -17.10 -24.69 -25.52
CA ASP A 119 -15.80 -24.75 -26.16
C ASP A 119 -15.91 -25.18 -27.63
N SER A 120 -16.92 -25.97 -28.01
CA SER A 120 -17.17 -26.31 -29.43
C SER A 120 -17.55 -25.10 -30.30
N GLU A 121 -18.11 -24.03 -29.72
CA GLU A 121 -18.43 -22.78 -30.43
C GLU A 121 -17.26 -21.80 -30.43
N CYS A 122 -16.41 -21.84 -29.39
CA CYS A 122 -15.18 -21.07 -29.30
C CYS A 122 -14.04 -21.94 -28.72
N PRO A 123 -13.35 -22.73 -29.58
CA PRO A 123 -12.38 -23.70 -29.10
C PRO A 123 -11.14 -23.06 -28.50
N TYR A 124 -10.64 -23.63 -27.40
CA TYR A 124 -9.41 -23.19 -26.75
C TYR A 124 -8.19 -23.21 -27.68
N GLN A 125 -7.53 -22.06 -27.78
CA GLN A 125 -6.28 -21.84 -28.50
C GLN A 125 -5.18 -21.59 -27.47
N SER A 126 -4.16 -22.45 -27.44
CA SER A 126 -3.04 -22.38 -26.51
C SER A 126 -2.02 -21.28 -26.87
N SER A 127 -2.51 -20.07 -27.18
CA SER A 127 -1.71 -18.89 -27.56
C SER A 127 -2.43 -17.58 -27.23
N SER A 128 -1.68 -16.55 -26.84
CA SER A 128 -2.18 -15.17 -26.74
C SER A 128 -2.52 -14.62 -28.13
N PRO A 129 -3.60 -13.83 -28.32
CA PRO A 129 -3.73 -13.03 -29.53
C PRO A 129 -2.59 -12.01 -29.58
N ASP A 130 -1.90 -11.94 -30.73
CA ASP A 130 -0.85 -10.96 -31.00
C ASP A 130 -1.42 -9.53 -30.90
N THR A 131 -0.61 -8.65 -30.31
CA THR A 131 -0.87 -7.24 -30.06
C THR A 131 -1.58 -6.50 -31.21
N GLY A 132 -2.68 -5.80 -30.90
CA GLY A 132 -3.14 -4.66 -31.69
C GLY A 132 -4.16 -4.91 -32.81
N VAL A 133 -4.69 -6.14 -32.95
CA VAL A 133 -5.82 -6.43 -33.84
C VAL A 133 -6.86 -7.20 -33.04
N ALA A 134 -8.05 -6.63 -32.84
CA ALA A 134 -9.16 -7.36 -32.22
C ALA A 134 -9.50 -8.59 -33.08
N PRO A 135 -9.34 -9.83 -32.60
CA PRO A 135 -10.02 -10.94 -33.22
C PRO A 135 -11.35 -11.06 -32.46
N TYR A 136 -12.34 -10.28 -32.89
CA TYR A 136 -13.71 -10.79 -32.86
C TYR A 136 -13.64 -12.09 -33.66
N TRP A 137 -13.52 -13.24 -32.98
CA TRP A 137 -14.17 -14.41 -33.51
C TRP A 137 -15.65 -14.13 -33.27
N PRO A 138 -16.45 -13.76 -34.28
CA PRO A 138 -17.86 -13.57 -34.05
C PRO A 138 -18.38 -14.95 -33.64
N LEU A 139 -18.63 -15.12 -32.35
CA LEU A 139 -19.46 -16.20 -31.85
C LEU A 139 -20.71 -16.23 -32.74
N ALA A 140 -21.11 -17.44 -33.15
CA ALA A 140 -22.18 -17.58 -34.14
C ALA A 140 -23.42 -16.80 -33.68
N SER A 141 -24.02 -16.02 -34.59
CA SER A 141 -25.16 -15.13 -34.29
C SER A 141 -26.20 -15.79 -33.37
N GLY A 142 -26.64 -15.07 -32.35
CA GLY A 142 -27.54 -15.59 -31.30
C GLY A 142 -26.86 -16.49 -30.26
N TRP A 143 -25.53 -16.41 -30.13
CA TRP A 143 -24.79 -17.17 -29.13
C TRP A 143 -25.23 -16.87 -27.69
N GLN A 144 -25.70 -15.64 -27.44
CA GLN A 144 -26.19 -15.19 -26.13
C GLN A 144 -27.41 -15.99 -25.63
N ASP A 145 -28.07 -16.74 -26.51
CA ASP A 145 -29.21 -17.62 -26.22
C ASP A 145 -28.76 -19.09 -26.00
N ARG A 146 -27.47 -19.39 -26.22
CA ARG A 146 -26.85 -20.73 -26.09
C ARG A 146 -25.74 -20.77 -25.03
N VAL A 147 -25.76 -19.80 -24.13
CA VAL A 147 -24.78 -19.65 -23.05
C VAL A 147 -25.17 -20.40 -21.79
N PHE A 148 -24.15 -20.79 -21.04
CA PHE A 148 -24.22 -21.22 -19.67
C PHE A 148 -24.12 -19.97 -18.78
N LYS A 149 -25.15 -19.73 -17.95
CA LYS A 149 -25.31 -18.54 -17.12
C LYS A 149 -25.52 -18.91 -15.66
N SER A 150 -25.08 -18.01 -14.78
CA SER A 150 -25.49 -18.00 -13.38
C SER A 150 -26.73 -17.11 -13.22
N THR A 151 -27.69 -17.52 -12.38
CA THR A 151 -29.00 -16.84 -12.23
C THR A 151 -29.18 -16.07 -10.92
N SER A 152 -28.14 -15.98 -10.08
CA SER A 152 -28.18 -15.23 -8.82
C SER A 152 -26.82 -14.64 -8.44
N ASN A 153 -26.84 -13.51 -7.73
CA ASN A 153 -25.64 -12.81 -7.26
C ASN A 153 -24.80 -13.64 -6.29
N LEU A 154 -23.49 -13.39 -6.38
CA LEU A 154 -22.44 -13.94 -5.54
C LEU A 154 -22.64 -13.53 -4.07
N ASN A 155 -22.60 -14.50 -3.15
CA ASN A 155 -22.22 -14.20 -1.76
C ASN A 155 -20.71 -14.41 -1.66
N ARG A 156 -19.96 -13.31 -1.72
CA ARG A 156 -18.54 -13.30 -1.42
C ARG A 156 -18.38 -13.57 0.08
N LEU A 157 -17.72 -14.67 0.44
CA LEU A 157 -17.16 -14.78 1.78
C LEU A 157 -15.77 -14.16 1.74
N ALA A 158 -15.68 -12.89 2.13
CA ALA A 158 -14.38 -12.29 2.38
C ALA A 158 -13.74 -13.02 3.58
N GLU A 159 -12.57 -13.63 3.35
CA GLU A 159 -11.66 -14.12 4.39
C GLU A 159 -12.26 -15.10 5.42
N ASP A 160 -13.01 -16.10 4.96
CA ASP A 160 -13.46 -17.16 5.87
C ASP A 160 -12.33 -18.17 6.14
N THR A 161 -11.74 -18.12 7.33
CA THR A 161 -10.70 -19.09 7.76
C THR A 161 -11.31 -20.29 8.48
N ASN A 162 -12.63 -20.39 8.58
CA ASN A 162 -13.31 -21.47 9.27
C ASN A 162 -13.43 -22.71 8.37
N ILE A 163 -12.52 -23.67 8.58
CA ILE A 163 -12.48 -24.96 7.87
C ILE A 163 -13.84 -25.66 7.86
N ALA A 164 -14.57 -25.66 8.98
CA ALA A 164 -15.88 -26.31 9.06
C ALA A 164 -16.92 -25.63 8.16
N HIS A 165 -16.90 -24.29 8.10
CA HIS A 165 -17.81 -23.55 7.23
C HIS A 165 -17.47 -23.76 5.74
N ILE A 166 -16.19 -23.82 5.37
CA ILE A 166 -15.77 -24.11 4.00
C ILE A 166 -16.21 -25.52 3.58
N LYS A 167 -16.05 -26.53 4.47
CA LYS A 167 -16.55 -27.89 4.23
C LYS A 167 -18.05 -27.92 4.01
N ASP A 168 -18.81 -27.21 4.85
CA ASP A 168 -20.27 -27.11 4.72
C ASP A 168 -20.69 -26.43 3.43
N CYS A 169 -19.91 -25.46 2.95
CA CYS A 169 -20.18 -24.79 1.70
C CYS A 169 -19.82 -25.63 0.48
N LEU A 170 -18.72 -26.37 0.52
CA LEU A 170 -18.33 -27.30 -0.53
C LEU A 170 -19.36 -28.44 -0.70
N LYS A 171 -19.82 -29.02 0.42
CA LYS A 171 -20.91 -30.03 0.44
C LYS A 171 -22.26 -29.41 0.05
N LYS A 172 -22.53 -28.24 0.63
CA LYS A 172 -23.62 -27.30 0.38
C LYS A 172 -23.97 -27.13 -1.09
N TYR A 173 -22.99 -26.59 -1.77
CA TYR A 173 -23.22 -25.84 -2.98
C TYR A 173 -22.50 -26.47 -4.17
N GLY A 174 -21.54 -27.38 -3.97
CA GLY A 174 -20.69 -27.93 -5.01
C GLY A 174 -19.28 -27.32 -5.01
N PRO A 175 -18.42 -27.66 -5.99
CA PRO A 175 -17.05 -27.14 -6.12
C PRO A 175 -16.95 -25.60 -6.05
N LEU A 176 -15.80 -25.10 -5.58
CA LEU A 176 -15.55 -23.67 -5.31
C LEU A 176 -14.26 -23.19 -6.00
N THR A 177 -14.15 -21.91 -6.32
CA THR A 177 -12.88 -21.31 -6.77
C THR A 177 -11.96 -21.11 -5.57
N PHE A 178 -10.66 -21.35 -5.74
CA PHE A 178 -9.67 -21.29 -4.68
C PHE A 178 -8.38 -20.61 -5.16
N ARG A 179 -8.04 -19.46 -4.58
CA ARG A 179 -6.79 -18.74 -4.88
C ARG A 179 -5.72 -19.06 -3.84
N MET A 180 -4.53 -19.41 -4.30
CA MET A 180 -3.33 -19.63 -3.50
C MET A 180 -2.20 -18.71 -3.98
N THR A 181 -1.29 -18.29 -3.10
CA THR A 181 -0.04 -17.65 -3.53
C THR A 181 0.98 -18.74 -3.85
N ALA A 182 1.59 -18.68 -5.04
CA ALA A 182 2.44 -19.76 -5.54
C ALA A 182 3.87 -19.63 -4.99
N ASP A 183 4.11 -20.06 -3.75
CA ASP A 183 5.46 -20.17 -3.19
C ASP A 183 5.92 -21.64 -3.02
N THR A 184 7.09 -21.91 -3.60
CA THR A 184 8.08 -23.02 -3.48
C THR A 184 7.73 -24.50 -3.28
N ASP A 185 6.48 -24.94 -3.15
CA ASP A 185 6.18 -26.38 -3.02
C ASP A 185 5.65 -27.06 -4.32
N PHE A 186 5.79 -26.39 -5.46
CA PHE A 186 5.64 -27.00 -6.79
C PHE A 186 7.01 -27.30 -7.40
N TYR A 187 7.32 -28.58 -7.57
CA TYR A 187 8.60 -29.08 -8.08
C TYR A 187 8.82 -28.74 -9.57
N ILE A 188 9.41 -27.57 -9.88
CA ILE A 188 10.16 -27.23 -11.11
C ILE A 188 11.32 -26.27 -10.74
N PRO A 189 12.55 -26.38 -11.29
CA PRO A 189 13.76 -25.74 -10.74
C PRO A 189 13.98 -24.25 -11.12
N ASP A 190 14.46 -23.49 -10.12
CA ASP A 190 15.25 -22.23 -10.13
C ASP A 190 14.57 -20.84 -10.38
N PRO A 191 15.08 -19.72 -9.76
CA PRO A 191 14.30 -18.80 -8.92
C PRO A 191 14.47 -17.31 -9.34
N GLY A 192 13.67 -16.38 -8.79
CA GLY A 192 14.08 -14.97 -8.80
C GLY A 192 13.04 -13.86 -8.83
N GLU A 193 11.75 -14.12 -8.96
CA GLU A 193 10.72 -13.06 -8.95
C GLU A 193 9.51 -13.52 -8.14
N ASP A 194 8.87 -12.61 -7.40
CA ASP A 194 7.55 -12.80 -6.79
C ASP A 194 6.57 -13.29 -7.88
N ARG A 195 6.35 -14.60 -7.99
CA ARG A 195 5.33 -15.15 -8.88
C ARG A 195 3.99 -15.00 -8.16
N GLY A 196 3.11 -14.18 -8.73
CA GLY A 196 1.80 -13.85 -8.17
C GLY A 196 0.88 -15.05 -7.86
N GLY A 197 -0.34 -14.76 -7.37
CA GLY A 197 -1.30 -15.80 -6.99
C GLY A 197 -1.83 -16.67 -8.16
N HIS A 198 -2.12 -17.95 -7.87
CA HIS A 198 -2.67 -18.97 -8.76
C HIS A 198 -4.09 -19.38 -8.32
N VAL A 199 -5.01 -19.64 -9.25
CA VAL A 199 -6.41 -20.01 -8.95
C VAL A 199 -6.71 -21.41 -9.46
N VAL A 200 -7.34 -22.25 -8.63
CA VAL A 200 -7.73 -23.64 -8.91
C VAL A 200 -9.16 -23.91 -8.46
N VAL A 201 -9.69 -25.10 -8.74
CA VAL A 201 -11.02 -25.52 -8.24
C VAL A 201 -10.86 -26.41 -7.01
N LEU A 202 -11.50 -26.05 -5.89
CA LEU A 202 -11.62 -26.88 -4.71
C LEU A 202 -12.75 -27.90 -4.89
N VAL A 203 -12.44 -29.19 -4.76
CA VAL A 203 -13.35 -30.29 -5.13
C VAL A 203 -13.60 -31.29 -4.01
N GLY A 204 -12.78 -31.30 -2.97
CA GLY A 204 -12.95 -32.22 -1.84
C GLY A 204 -12.07 -31.89 -0.65
N PHE A 205 -12.11 -32.74 0.37
CA PHE A 205 -11.28 -32.66 1.55
C PHE A 205 -11.15 -34.01 2.27
N HIS A 206 -10.13 -34.14 3.11
CA HIS A 206 -9.88 -35.31 3.94
C HIS A 206 -9.33 -34.87 5.30
N ASP A 207 -10.07 -35.17 6.37
CA ASP A 207 -9.59 -35.01 7.73
C ASP A 207 -8.62 -36.12 8.10
N ASP A 208 -7.40 -35.71 8.45
CA ASP A 208 -6.36 -36.60 8.91
C ASP A 208 -5.54 -35.89 9.99
N ALA A 209 -5.73 -36.32 11.23
CA ALA A 209 -5.01 -35.77 12.38
C ALA A 209 -3.49 -36.00 12.30
N SER A 210 -3.01 -36.88 11.41
CA SER A 210 -1.58 -37.10 11.16
C SER A 210 -0.96 -36.11 10.17
N VAL A 211 -1.79 -35.32 9.46
CA VAL A 211 -1.37 -34.28 8.52
C VAL A 211 -1.34 -32.91 9.22
N PRO A 212 -0.33 -32.06 8.97
CA PRO A 212 -0.28 -30.71 9.54
C PRO A 212 -1.58 -29.94 9.30
N GLY A 213 -2.17 -29.38 10.36
CA GLY A 213 -3.47 -28.69 10.30
C GLY A 213 -4.71 -29.56 10.45
N GLY A 214 -4.58 -30.87 10.66
CA GLY A 214 -5.70 -31.77 10.92
C GLY A 214 -6.39 -32.31 9.66
N GLY A 215 -5.81 -32.11 8.48
CA GLY A 215 -6.29 -32.64 7.21
C GLY A 215 -5.84 -31.83 6.00
N TYR A 216 -6.39 -32.15 4.82
CA TYR A 216 -6.09 -31.46 3.56
C TYR A 216 -7.32 -31.28 2.66
N TRP A 217 -7.26 -30.26 1.81
CA TRP A 217 -8.15 -29.95 0.69
C TRP A 217 -7.72 -30.71 -0.57
N ILE A 218 -8.68 -31.15 -1.39
CA ILE A 218 -8.45 -31.77 -2.71
C ILE A 218 -8.77 -30.73 -3.78
N ILE A 219 -7.81 -30.45 -4.67
CA ILE A 219 -7.93 -29.43 -5.72
C ILE A 219 -7.80 -30.02 -7.12
N LYS A 220 -8.53 -29.45 -8.09
CA LYS A 220 -8.40 -29.69 -9.53
C LYS A 220 -7.55 -28.57 -10.13
N ASN A 221 -6.38 -28.92 -10.67
CA ASN A 221 -5.49 -27.96 -11.32
C ASN A 221 -5.81 -27.84 -12.82
N SER A 222 -5.22 -26.84 -13.47
CA SER A 222 -5.43 -26.50 -14.87
C SER A 222 -4.15 -26.70 -15.71
N TRP A 223 -3.26 -27.62 -15.33
CA TRP A 223 -1.98 -27.87 -16.04
C TRP A 223 -1.95 -29.21 -16.79
N GLY A 224 -3.13 -29.72 -17.13
CA GLY A 224 -3.30 -31.00 -17.82
C GLY A 224 -3.22 -32.21 -16.90
N THR A 225 -3.68 -33.36 -17.42
CA THR A 225 -3.74 -34.63 -16.69
C THR A 225 -2.36 -35.22 -16.37
N GLY A 226 -1.31 -34.83 -17.10
CA GLY A 226 0.06 -35.28 -16.83
C GLY A 226 0.65 -34.73 -15.52
N TRP A 227 0.06 -33.66 -14.98
CA TRP A 227 0.47 -33.07 -13.72
C TRP A 227 0.06 -33.94 -12.52
N ASN A 228 0.98 -34.11 -11.56
CA ASN A 228 0.85 -34.98 -10.37
C ASN A 228 0.58 -36.48 -10.67
N SER A 229 1.15 -37.01 -11.76
CA SER A 229 1.00 -38.43 -12.17
C SER A 229 1.65 -39.46 -11.23
N ASN A 230 2.44 -39.03 -10.24
CA ASN A 230 3.09 -39.90 -9.24
C ASN A 230 2.65 -39.60 -7.78
N GLY A 231 1.51 -38.92 -7.59
CA GLY A 231 1.00 -38.53 -6.27
C GLY A 231 0.48 -39.70 -5.42
N PRO A 232 0.37 -39.53 -4.08
CA PRO A 232 -0.12 -40.57 -3.17
C PRO A 232 -1.63 -40.80 -3.30
N GLY A 233 -2.06 -42.07 -3.36
CA GLY A 233 -3.48 -42.46 -3.27
C GLY A 233 -4.36 -41.91 -4.41
N THR A 234 -5.68 -41.92 -4.24
CA THR A 234 -6.74 -41.57 -5.23
C THR A 234 -6.68 -40.15 -5.83
N ILE A 235 -5.60 -39.39 -5.65
CA ILE A 235 -5.39 -38.02 -6.13
C ILE A 235 -4.29 -38.05 -7.21
N GLN A 236 -4.70 -38.37 -8.43
CA GLN A 236 -3.85 -38.46 -9.64
C GLN A 236 -4.53 -37.72 -10.80
N ASP A 237 -3.88 -37.66 -11.97
CA ASP A 237 -4.43 -37.16 -13.23
C ASP A 237 -4.86 -35.68 -13.22
N GLY A 238 -4.01 -34.78 -12.70
CA GLY A 238 -4.26 -33.33 -12.72
C GLY A 238 -4.89 -32.75 -11.44
N TYR A 239 -5.01 -33.55 -10.38
CA TYR A 239 -5.51 -33.15 -9.06
C TYR A 239 -4.38 -33.11 -8.02
N GLY A 240 -4.53 -32.31 -6.97
CA GLY A 240 -3.54 -32.14 -5.89
C GLY A 240 -4.17 -32.02 -4.50
N ALA A 241 -3.33 -32.00 -3.46
CA ALA A 241 -3.75 -31.86 -2.06
C ALA A 241 -3.05 -30.67 -1.38
N ILE A 242 -3.77 -29.90 -0.56
CA ILE A 242 -3.25 -28.73 0.19
C ILE A 242 -3.70 -28.84 1.65
N THR A 243 -2.76 -28.78 2.61
CA THR A 243 -3.07 -28.90 4.04
C THR A 243 -3.93 -27.73 4.56
N TYR A 244 -4.65 -27.95 5.67
CA TYR A 244 -5.52 -26.92 6.25
C TYR A 244 -4.79 -25.75 6.94
N ASP A 245 -3.54 -25.93 7.40
CA ASP A 245 -2.81 -25.01 8.30
C ASP A 245 -1.75 -24.14 7.61
N ALA A 246 -2.04 -23.61 6.43
CA ALA A 246 -1.16 -22.63 5.82
C ALA A 246 -1.31 -21.25 6.50
N ARG A 247 -0.70 -21.02 7.69
CA ARG A 247 0.08 -19.81 8.11
C ARG A 247 0.39 -19.72 9.63
N PRO A 248 1.64 -19.37 10.02
CA PRO A 248 2.26 -18.06 9.72
C PRO A 248 3.74 -18.08 9.24
N SER A 249 4.06 -17.16 8.32
CA SER A 249 5.39 -16.58 8.03
C SER A 249 6.60 -17.52 7.82
N PHE A 250 6.47 -18.50 6.93
CA PHE A 250 7.48 -18.93 5.95
C PHE A 250 6.70 -19.63 4.81
N ARG A 251 6.99 -19.28 3.56
CA ARG A 251 6.38 -19.79 2.29
C ARG A 251 4.98 -19.27 1.95
N GLY A 252 4.93 -18.19 1.17
CA GLY A 252 3.75 -17.38 0.88
C GLY A 252 2.62 -18.08 0.13
N VAL A 253 1.59 -18.52 0.86
CA VAL A 253 0.20 -18.75 0.37
C VAL A 253 -0.74 -17.81 1.11
N THR A 254 -1.09 -16.62 0.62
CA THR A 254 -2.11 -15.76 1.27
C THR A 254 -3.48 -16.29 0.85
N TYR A 255 -4.29 -16.78 1.79
CA TYR A 255 -5.71 -16.96 1.52
C TYR A 255 -6.31 -15.57 1.35
N GLU A 256 -6.80 -15.24 0.16
CA GLU A 256 -7.44 -13.94 -0.03
C GLU A 256 -8.94 -14.08 -0.31
N TRP A 257 -9.47 -15.13 -0.95
CA TRP A 257 -10.91 -15.14 -1.34
C TRP A 257 -11.56 -16.53 -1.47
N TRP A 258 -12.82 -16.64 -1.04
CA TRP A 258 -13.74 -17.77 -1.32
C TRP A 258 -15.02 -17.26 -1.97
N ASP A 259 -15.43 -17.83 -3.10
CA ASP A 259 -16.72 -17.51 -3.73
C ASP A 259 -17.70 -18.69 -3.58
N ILE A 260 -18.81 -18.46 -2.88
CA ILE A 260 -19.87 -19.46 -2.66
C ILE A 260 -21.09 -19.12 -3.50
N PHE A 261 -21.62 -20.13 -4.18
CA PHE A 261 -22.82 -20.06 -5.00
C PHE A 261 -24.03 -20.60 -4.26
N LYS A 262 -25.18 -19.92 -4.34
CA LYS A 262 -26.48 -20.48 -3.93
C LYS A 262 -27.33 -20.66 -5.19
N VAL A 263 -27.64 -21.91 -5.56
CA VAL A 263 -28.70 -22.20 -6.54
C VAL A 263 -29.93 -22.65 -5.76
N ASP A 264 -31.08 -22.02 -6.01
CA ASP A 264 -32.37 -22.46 -5.44
C ASP A 264 -32.79 -23.79 -6.09
N PRO A 265 -32.97 -24.88 -5.33
CA PRO A 265 -33.37 -26.18 -5.87
C PRO A 265 -34.81 -26.22 -6.40
N GLN A 266 -35.62 -25.18 -6.22
CA GLN A 266 -37.03 -25.20 -6.62
C GLN A 266 -37.30 -24.95 -8.10
N TYR A 267 -36.28 -24.72 -8.93
CA TYR A 267 -36.48 -24.27 -10.32
C TYR A 267 -35.92 -25.22 -11.38
N ASN A 268 -36.16 -26.54 -11.27
CA ASN A 268 -35.93 -27.41 -12.43
C ASN A 268 -36.76 -28.69 -12.47
N ARG A 269 -38.08 -28.56 -12.61
CA ARG A 269 -38.89 -29.62 -13.21
C ARG A 269 -39.89 -29.05 -14.21
N ASP A 270 -39.67 -29.46 -15.45
CA ASP A 270 -40.58 -29.51 -16.60
C ASP A 270 -40.59 -28.33 -17.59
N VAL A 271 -40.42 -28.71 -18.86
CA VAL A 271 -41.02 -28.19 -20.11
C VAL A 271 -40.07 -27.54 -21.14
N CYS A 272 -40.08 -28.10 -22.35
CA CYS A 272 -39.49 -27.63 -23.59
C CYS A 272 -39.82 -26.15 -23.90
N ALA A 273 -38.82 -25.32 -24.15
CA ALA A 273 -38.99 -23.99 -24.71
C ALA A 273 -39.09 -24.04 -26.24
N LEU A 274 -40.17 -23.47 -26.79
CA LEU A 274 -40.31 -23.13 -28.20
C LEU A 274 -39.49 -21.86 -28.48
N ASN A 275 -38.40 -21.97 -29.24
CA ASN A 275 -37.65 -20.80 -29.73
C ASN A 275 -38.32 -20.23 -30.99
N GLY A 276 -39.01 -19.09 -30.87
CA GLY A 276 -39.53 -18.32 -32.01
C GLY A 276 -40.14 -16.97 -31.61
N PRO A 277 -40.07 -15.92 -32.46
CA PRO A 277 -40.68 -14.63 -32.19
C PRO A 277 -42.21 -14.74 -32.14
N VAL A 278 -42.84 -14.06 -31.17
CA VAL A 278 -44.29 -13.97 -31.10
C VAL A 278 -44.75 -12.82 -31.99
N VAL A 279 -45.45 -13.15 -33.08
CA VAL A 279 -45.93 -12.18 -34.07
C VAL A 279 -47.45 -12.07 -34.02
N PHE A 280 -47.96 -10.88 -33.71
CA PHE A 280 -49.41 -10.63 -33.61
C PHE A 280 -49.94 -9.99 -34.92
N THR A 281 -50.83 -10.68 -35.65
CA THR A 281 -51.23 -10.31 -37.03
C THR A 281 -52.73 -10.04 -37.27
N GLY A 282 -53.61 -10.02 -36.25
CA GLY A 282 -55.06 -9.79 -36.42
C GLY A 282 -55.65 -8.66 -35.55
N PRO A 283 -56.84 -8.11 -35.87
CA PRO A 283 -57.51 -7.07 -35.07
C PRO A 283 -57.93 -7.61 -33.69
N MET A 284 -57.55 -6.94 -32.61
CA MET A 284 -57.75 -7.42 -31.24
C MET A 284 -58.60 -6.44 -30.44
N ALA A 285 -59.66 -6.90 -29.76
CA ALA A 285 -60.61 -6.02 -29.06
C ALA A 285 -60.16 -5.61 -27.63
N SER A 286 -59.23 -6.34 -27.01
CA SER A 286 -58.50 -5.96 -25.77
C SER A 286 -57.55 -7.10 -25.39
N VAL A 287 -56.29 -6.81 -25.06
CA VAL A 287 -55.29 -7.85 -24.76
C VAL A 287 -54.69 -7.62 -23.37
N THR A 288 -54.62 -8.67 -22.53
CA THR A 288 -53.84 -8.65 -21.28
C THR A 288 -52.55 -9.46 -21.45
N TRP A 289 -51.38 -8.81 -21.30
CA TRP A 289 -50.08 -9.46 -21.19
C TRP A 289 -49.77 -9.69 -19.70
N LYS A 290 -49.79 -10.95 -19.28
CA LYS A 290 -49.56 -11.34 -17.88
C LYS A 290 -48.06 -11.51 -17.59
N GLY A 291 -47.58 -10.83 -16.55
CA GLY A 291 -46.24 -10.93 -15.97
C GLY A 291 -46.29 -11.50 -14.55
N GLY A 292 -45.32 -12.36 -14.20
CA GLY A 292 -45.21 -12.96 -12.86
C GLY A 292 -44.67 -14.40 -12.84
N SER A 293 -44.30 -14.88 -11.65
CA SER A 293 -43.81 -16.25 -11.34
C SER A 293 -44.89 -17.17 -10.73
N GLY A 294 -46.18 -16.93 -11.00
CA GLY A 294 -47.30 -17.67 -10.41
C GLY A 294 -47.87 -18.80 -11.29
N THR A 295 -48.36 -19.87 -10.66
CA THR A 295 -49.18 -20.91 -11.31
C THR A 295 -50.53 -20.34 -11.75
N TRP A 296 -50.89 -20.57 -13.02
CA TRP A 296 -52.19 -20.20 -13.58
C TRP A 296 -53.31 -21.03 -12.95
N SER A 297 -54.28 -20.38 -12.30
CA SER A 297 -55.56 -21.00 -11.97
C SER A 297 -56.52 -20.85 -13.15
N SER A 298 -56.98 -21.98 -13.68
CA SER A 298 -58.00 -22.08 -14.73
C SER A 298 -59.29 -21.34 -14.34
N GLY A 299 -59.61 -20.27 -15.06
CA GLY A 299 -60.90 -19.60 -14.95
C GLY A 299 -60.88 -18.20 -15.55
N GLY A 300 -61.22 -18.09 -16.83
CA GLY A 300 -61.54 -16.82 -17.50
C GLY A 300 -60.58 -16.45 -18.64
N ASP A 301 -60.96 -16.90 -19.85
CA ASP A 301 -60.69 -16.40 -21.21
C ASP A 301 -59.31 -15.83 -21.60
N HIS A 302 -59.19 -15.53 -22.90
CA HIS A 302 -58.06 -14.88 -23.58
C HIS A 302 -56.96 -15.86 -24.01
N TRP A 303 -57.15 -16.46 -25.20
CA TRP A 303 -56.34 -16.29 -26.43
C TRP A 303 -56.60 -17.45 -27.40
N SER A 304 -57.67 -17.38 -28.21
CA SER A 304 -57.91 -18.37 -29.28
C SER A 304 -57.26 -17.94 -30.59
N GLY A 305 -56.10 -18.52 -30.90
CA GLY A 305 -55.52 -18.52 -32.23
C GLY A 305 -54.84 -19.86 -32.49
N THR A 306 -55.16 -20.51 -33.61
CA THR A 306 -54.49 -21.73 -34.08
C THR A 306 -53.12 -21.39 -34.65
N ASP A 307 -52.16 -22.31 -34.51
CA ASP A 307 -50.88 -22.21 -35.19
C ASP A 307 -51.02 -22.38 -36.72
N MET A 308 -49.91 -22.23 -37.46
CA MET A 308 -49.85 -22.37 -38.92
C MET A 308 -50.19 -23.79 -39.44
N TYR A 309 -50.45 -24.75 -38.55
CA TYR A 309 -50.83 -26.13 -38.85
C TYR A 309 -52.25 -26.50 -38.34
N GLY A 310 -53.01 -25.55 -37.81
CA GLY A 310 -54.43 -25.71 -37.49
C GLY A 310 -54.72 -26.43 -36.17
N ALA A 311 -53.78 -26.53 -35.23
CA ALA A 311 -54.01 -27.15 -33.92
C ALA A 311 -54.45 -26.11 -32.86
N SER A 312 -55.41 -26.51 -32.00
CA SER A 312 -55.91 -25.70 -30.88
C SER A 312 -54.94 -25.73 -29.69
N LEU A 313 -54.41 -24.57 -29.31
CA LEU A 313 -53.45 -24.40 -28.22
C LEU A 313 -54.17 -24.36 -26.86
N THR A 314 -54.39 -25.51 -26.22
CA THR A 314 -55.06 -25.57 -24.90
C THR A 314 -54.20 -26.07 -23.73
N THR A 315 -52.91 -26.33 -23.92
CA THR A 315 -52.00 -26.73 -22.83
C THR A 315 -50.55 -26.30 -23.09
N TYR A 316 -50.23 -25.02 -22.91
CA TYR A 316 -48.84 -24.56 -22.77
C TYR A 316 -48.74 -23.46 -21.72
N ALA A 317 -47.94 -23.69 -20.68
CA ALA A 317 -47.56 -22.67 -19.70
C ALA A 317 -46.46 -21.79 -20.31
N TRP A 318 -46.78 -20.54 -20.63
CA TRP A 318 -45.79 -19.56 -21.07
C TRP A 318 -45.03 -19.03 -19.84
N GLN A 319 -43.75 -19.41 -19.69
CA GLN A 319 -42.83 -18.74 -18.76
C GLN A 319 -41.96 -17.75 -19.56
N ASN A 320 -42.10 -16.46 -19.25
CA ASN A 320 -41.46 -15.31 -19.92
C ASN A 320 -39.94 -15.26 -19.69
N ARG A 321 -39.16 -16.11 -20.37
CA ARG A 321 -37.69 -15.97 -20.38
C ARG A 321 -37.11 -16.25 -21.77
N GLU A 322 -37.27 -15.28 -22.67
CA GLU A 322 -36.59 -15.11 -23.99
C GLU A 322 -37.49 -15.25 -25.24
N THR A 323 -38.23 -14.19 -25.60
CA THR A 323 -38.75 -14.01 -26.97
C THR A 323 -38.85 -12.51 -27.35
N TRP A 324 -38.78 -12.21 -28.66
CA TRP A 324 -39.11 -10.90 -29.24
C TRP A 324 -40.63 -10.74 -29.41
N ALA A 325 -41.19 -9.61 -28.98
CA ALA A 325 -42.61 -9.30 -29.15
C ALA A 325 -42.82 -8.38 -30.37
N THR A 326 -43.47 -8.87 -31.42
CA THR A 326 -43.69 -8.13 -32.67
C THR A 326 -45.18 -7.90 -32.93
N PHE A 327 -45.60 -6.63 -33.01
CA PHE A 327 -46.99 -6.22 -33.25
C PHE A 327 -47.17 -5.73 -34.69
N ASN A 328 -47.96 -6.46 -35.50
CA ASN A 328 -48.09 -6.24 -36.95
C ASN A 328 -49.53 -5.90 -37.42
N ALA A 329 -50.55 -5.99 -36.57
CA ALA A 329 -51.94 -5.84 -37.01
C ALA A 329 -52.32 -4.38 -37.32
N SER A 330 -53.09 -4.16 -38.38
CA SER A 330 -53.43 -2.84 -38.94
C SER A 330 -54.31 -1.94 -38.06
N THR A 331 -54.92 -2.48 -37.00
CA THR A 331 -55.68 -1.73 -35.97
C THR A 331 -55.43 -2.36 -34.59
N GLY A 332 -54.70 -1.65 -33.73
CA GLY A 332 -54.40 -2.03 -32.35
C GLY A 332 -55.42 -1.48 -31.35
N THR A 333 -55.47 -2.08 -30.16
CA THR A 333 -56.23 -1.64 -28.97
C THR A 333 -55.32 -1.60 -27.74
N ASP A 334 -55.86 -1.19 -26.58
CA ASP A 334 -55.12 -1.17 -25.30
C ASP A 334 -54.57 -2.56 -24.93
N VAL A 335 -53.26 -2.61 -24.63
CA VAL A 335 -52.54 -3.79 -24.13
C VAL A 335 -52.31 -3.61 -22.63
N ALA A 336 -53.09 -4.31 -21.81
CA ALA A 336 -52.96 -4.30 -20.35
C ALA A 336 -51.80 -5.19 -19.87
N LEU A 337 -50.80 -4.62 -19.20
CA LEU A 337 -49.71 -5.36 -18.55
C LEU A 337 -50.11 -5.67 -17.10
N SER A 338 -50.29 -6.94 -16.74
CA SER A 338 -50.62 -7.36 -15.37
C SER A 338 -49.40 -7.99 -14.70
N GLY A 339 -48.76 -7.27 -13.76
CA GLY A 339 -47.46 -7.66 -13.17
C GLY A 339 -46.24 -7.33 -14.06
N THR A 340 -45.04 -7.68 -13.60
CA THR A 340 -43.79 -7.39 -14.36
C THR A 340 -43.65 -8.32 -15.55
N VAL A 341 -43.72 -7.74 -16.74
CA VAL A 341 -43.54 -8.40 -18.03
C VAL A 341 -42.08 -8.27 -18.44
N ILE A 342 -41.43 -9.37 -18.85
CA ILE A 342 -40.03 -9.38 -19.30
C ILE A 342 -39.98 -9.79 -20.78
N ALA A 343 -39.31 -9.01 -21.63
CA ALA A 343 -39.16 -9.28 -23.06
C ALA A 343 -37.72 -9.04 -23.55
N HIS A 344 -37.28 -9.80 -24.56
CA HIS A 344 -35.96 -9.59 -25.17
C HIS A 344 -35.93 -8.25 -25.92
N GLY A 345 -36.88 -8.03 -26.81
CA GLY A 345 -37.09 -6.78 -27.54
C GLY A 345 -38.56 -6.60 -27.93
N LEU A 346 -38.95 -5.38 -28.25
CA LEU A 346 -40.32 -5.00 -28.62
C LEU A 346 -40.31 -4.32 -29.99
N THR A 347 -40.98 -4.89 -30.99
CA THR A 347 -41.18 -4.25 -32.30
C THR A 347 -42.65 -3.93 -32.54
N ILE A 348 -42.96 -2.67 -32.81
CA ILE A 348 -44.22 -2.24 -33.41
C ILE A 348 -43.94 -2.00 -34.90
N SER A 349 -44.57 -2.79 -35.77
CA SER A 349 -44.30 -2.73 -37.21
C SER A 349 -45.04 -1.59 -37.90
N ALA A 350 -44.56 -1.20 -39.09
CA ALA A 350 -45.18 -0.16 -39.89
C ALA A 350 -46.65 -0.53 -40.23
N GLY A 351 -47.57 0.43 -40.09
CA GLY A 351 -49.00 0.20 -40.28
C GLY A 351 -49.74 -0.36 -39.06
N ALA A 352 -49.04 -0.72 -37.98
CA ALA A 352 -49.62 -1.19 -36.74
C ALA A 352 -50.14 -0.03 -35.85
N THR A 353 -51.19 0.65 -36.29
CA THR A 353 -51.69 1.88 -35.64
C THR A 353 -52.54 1.60 -34.39
N GLY A 354 -52.40 2.40 -33.32
CA GLY A 354 -53.32 2.39 -32.17
C GLY A 354 -52.91 1.57 -30.94
N TYR A 355 -51.67 1.05 -30.87
CA TYR A 355 -51.20 0.31 -29.70
C TYR A 355 -50.81 1.22 -28.52
N VAL A 356 -51.43 0.97 -27.37
CA VAL A 356 -51.12 1.62 -26.10
C VAL A 356 -50.91 0.54 -25.03
N PHE A 357 -49.73 0.47 -24.43
CA PHE A 357 -49.41 -0.50 -23.38
C PHE A 357 -49.64 0.11 -21.99
N ASN A 358 -50.67 -0.33 -21.28
CA ASN A 358 -51.07 0.22 -19.99
C ASN A 358 -50.76 -0.73 -18.84
N GLY A 359 -50.15 -0.25 -17.75
CA GLY A 359 -49.95 -1.06 -16.54
C GLY A 359 -51.25 -1.19 -15.73
N VAL A 360 -51.65 -2.40 -15.36
CA VAL A 360 -52.76 -2.67 -14.42
C VAL A 360 -52.22 -3.33 -13.16
N SER A 361 -52.59 -2.80 -11.98
CA SER A 361 -52.24 -3.35 -10.66
C SER A 361 -50.74 -3.69 -10.51
N SER A 362 -49.87 -2.67 -10.59
CA SER A 362 -48.38 -2.73 -10.54
C SER A 362 -47.65 -3.31 -11.76
N GLY A 363 -48.33 -3.45 -12.90
CA GLY A 363 -47.68 -3.92 -14.13
C GLY A 363 -46.58 -3.00 -14.65
N ALA A 364 -45.45 -3.59 -15.05
CA ALA A 364 -44.26 -2.92 -15.60
C ALA A 364 -43.65 -3.74 -16.74
N LEU A 365 -42.87 -3.11 -17.62
CA LEU A 365 -42.15 -3.76 -18.73
C LEU A 365 -40.64 -3.75 -18.47
N THR A 366 -40.00 -4.90 -18.45
CA THR A 366 -38.55 -5.04 -18.46
C THR A 366 -38.08 -5.50 -19.83
N VAL A 367 -37.29 -4.69 -20.52
CA VAL A 367 -36.64 -5.08 -21.78
C VAL A 367 -35.22 -5.52 -21.44
N THR A 368 -34.80 -6.71 -21.88
CA THR A 368 -33.51 -7.27 -21.45
C THR A 368 -32.34 -6.82 -22.33
N SER A 369 -32.43 -6.89 -23.66
CA SER A 369 -31.25 -6.69 -24.53
C SER A 369 -31.51 -6.32 -26.01
N GLY A 370 -32.70 -6.56 -26.56
CA GLY A 370 -33.07 -6.32 -27.96
C GLY A 370 -33.56 -4.90 -28.28
N GLY A 371 -33.91 -4.11 -27.27
CA GLY A 371 -34.40 -2.74 -27.45
C GLY A 371 -35.83 -2.63 -27.97
N ILE A 372 -36.27 -1.39 -28.23
CA ILE A 372 -37.62 -1.07 -28.70
C ILE A 372 -37.52 -0.50 -30.12
N THR A 373 -38.19 -1.15 -31.08
CA THR A 373 -38.31 -0.67 -32.47
C THR A 373 -39.75 -0.22 -32.73
N ALA A 374 -39.96 1.08 -32.89
CA ALA A 374 -41.26 1.67 -33.21
C ALA A 374 -41.28 2.14 -34.68
N ASN A 375 -41.76 1.29 -35.58
CA ASN A 375 -41.96 1.63 -37.00
C ASN A 375 -43.31 2.34 -37.26
N GLU A 376 -44.13 2.50 -36.22
CA GLU A 376 -45.42 3.20 -36.21
C GLU A 376 -45.60 3.93 -34.86
N THR A 377 -46.49 4.92 -34.78
CA THR A 377 -46.72 5.67 -33.53
C THR A 377 -47.34 4.79 -32.44
N ALA A 378 -46.74 4.77 -31.26
CA ALA A 378 -47.15 3.92 -30.13
C ALA A 378 -46.87 4.57 -28.77
N ALA A 379 -47.57 4.10 -27.72
CA ALA A 379 -47.38 4.57 -26.35
C ALA A 379 -47.24 3.40 -25.35
N ILE A 380 -46.30 3.52 -24.40
CA ILE A 380 -46.09 2.59 -23.29
C ILE A 380 -46.29 3.37 -21.99
N ASN A 381 -47.48 3.30 -21.41
CA ASN A 381 -47.86 4.02 -20.19
C ASN A 381 -47.44 3.30 -18.91
N ALA A 382 -47.01 2.05 -18.98
CA ALA A 382 -46.42 1.32 -17.85
C ALA A 382 -44.97 1.76 -17.59
N PRO A 383 -44.44 1.62 -16.36
CA PRO A 383 -43.01 1.78 -16.09
C PRO A 383 -42.18 0.82 -16.95
N VAL A 384 -41.04 1.30 -17.46
CA VAL A 384 -40.10 0.55 -18.30
C VAL A 384 -38.76 0.43 -17.58
N THR A 385 -38.20 -0.78 -17.52
CA THR A 385 -36.85 -1.04 -17.00
C THR A 385 -35.98 -1.62 -18.11
N ILE A 386 -34.79 -1.07 -18.33
CA ILE A 386 -33.80 -1.67 -19.23
C ILE A 386 -32.76 -2.43 -18.41
N GLY A 387 -32.59 -3.72 -18.72
CA GLY A 387 -31.71 -4.62 -17.97
C GLY A 387 -30.29 -4.78 -18.53
N ALA A 388 -30.03 -4.27 -19.74
CA ALA A 388 -28.74 -4.24 -20.41
C ALA A 388 -28.71 -3.08 -21.41
N PRO A 389 -27.56 -2.73 -22.01
CA PRO A 389 -27.50 -1.69 -23.04
C PRO A 389 -28.48 -1.94 -24.19
N GLN A 390 -29.22 -0.92 -24.63
CA GLN A 390 -30.25 -1.05 -25.67
C GLN A 390 -30.14 0.00 -26.74
N THR A 391 -30.54 -0.36 -27.95
CA THR A 391 -30.80 0.59 -29.03
C THR A 391 -32.29 0.64 -29.30
N TRP A 392 -32.88 1.82 -29.14
CA TRP A 392 -34.26 2.09 -29.50
C TRP A 392 -34.32 2.79 -30.85
N THR A 393 -35.11 2.23 -31.77
CA THR A 393 -35.23 2.73 -33.14
C THR A 393 -36.65 3.26 -33.37
N VAL A 394 -36.79 4.54 -33.71
CA VAL A 394 -38.11 5.13 -34.06
C VAL A 394 -38.09 5.57 -35.52
N ALA A 395 -39.04 5.07 -36.32
CA ALA A 395 -39.12 5.39 -37.74
C ALA A 395 -39.49 6.86 -37.98
N SER A 396 -38.98 7.42 -39.09
CA SER A 396 -39.19 8.82 -39.47
C SER A 396 -40.66 9.23 -39.48
N GLY A 397 -40.98 10.36 -38.84
CA GLY A 397 -42.34 10.90 -38.75
C GLY A 397 -43.28 10.19 -37.76
N LYS A 398 -42.77 9.25 -36.94
CA LYS A 398 -43.52 8.54 -35.89
C LYS A 398 -43.13 9.03 -34.50
N THR A 399 -43.79 8.52 -33.47
CA THR A 399 -43.47 8.86 -32.07
C THR A 399 -43.61 7.64 -31.17
N LEU A 400 -42.61 7.43 -30.32
CA LEU A 400 -42.71 6.49 -29.20
C LEU A 400 -42.93 7.31 -27.92
N THR A 401 -44.07 7.12 -27.26
CA THR A 401 -44.37 7.77 -25.98
C THR A 401 -44.12 6.80 -24.83
N ILE A 402 -43.28 7.16 -23.86
CA ILE A 402 -43.12 6.44 -22.60
C ILE A 402 -43.85 7.23 -21.52
N GLY A 403 -45.03 6.72 -21.14
CA GLY A 403 -45.94 7.35 -20.19
C GLY A 403 -45.58 7.11 -18.72
N GLY A 404 -44.92 5.98 -18.41
CA GLY A 404 -44.44 5.63 -17.06
C GLY A 404 -42.96 5.94 -16.84
N ASP A 405 -42.44 5.66 -15.64
CA ASP A 405 -41.00 5.87 -15.33
C ASP A 405 -40.11 4.94 -16.15
N LEU A 406 -38.98 5.46 -16.64
CA LEU A 406 -37.95 4.75 -17.39
C LEU A 406 -36.71 4.56 -16.52
N HIS A 407 -36.47 3.32 -16.06
CA HIS A 407 -35.31 2.99 -15.26
C HIS A 407 -34.18 2.43 -16.11
N THR A 408 -33.04 3.12 -16.14
CA THR A 408 -31.87 2.75 -16.97
C THR A 408 -30.86 1.84 -16.29
N ILE A 409 -31.01 1.51 -15.01
CA ILE A 409 -30.18 0.59 -14.20
C ILE A 409 -28.77 0.38 -14.77
N ILE A 410 -27.88 1.37 -14.59
CA ILE A 410 -26.46 1.42 -15.04
C ILE A 410 -26.18 1.11 -16.53
N SER A 411 -27.21 0.89 -17.35
CA SER A 411 -27.13 0.41 -18.72
C SER A 411 -27.35 1.53 -19.73
N ASN A 412 -26.58 1.51 -20.82
CA ASN A 412 -26.62 2.56 -21.83
C ASN A 412 -27.90 2.46 -22.68
N LEU A 413 -28.59 3.57 -22.87
CA LEU A 413 -29.69 3.68 -23.82
C LEU A 413 -29.23 4.48 -25.04
N THR A 414 -29.28 3.88 -26.21
CA THR A 414 -29.03 4.53 -27.49
C THR A 414 -30.33 4.77 -28.23
N ILE A 415 -30.61 6.00 -28.64
CA ILE A 415 -31.76 6.34 -29.50
C ILE A 415 -31.24 6.55 -30.93
N THR A 416 -31.89 5.89 -31.89
CA THR A 416 -31.59 6.00 -33.32
C THR A 416 -32.87 6.17 -34.15
N GLY A 417 -32.71 6.68 -35.37
CA GLY A 417 -33.82 7.11 -36.23
C GLY A 417 -34.13 8.60 -36.07
N SER A 418 -34.88 9.18 -37.01
CA SER A 418 -35.05 10.65 -37.13
C SER A 418 -36.31 11.19 -36.44
N ALA A 419 -36.84 10.47 -35.47
CA ALA A 419 -38.16 10.73 -34.91
C ALA A 419 -38.13 10.73 -33.37
N ASP A 420 -38.97 11.58 -32.78
CA ASP A 420 -38.85 11.94 -31.37
C ASP A 420 -39.38 10.84 -30.43
N THR A 421 -38.70 10.68 -29.29
CA THR A 421 -39.18 9.86 -28.16
C THR A 421 -39.76 10.81 -27.12
N ILE A 422 -41.06 10.72 -26.86
CA ILE A 422 -41.72 11.53 -25.83
C ILE A 422 -41.70 10.75 -24.52
N VAL A 423 -41.25 11.37 -23.44
CA VAL A 423 -41.27 10.77 -22.11
C VAL A 423 -42.09 11.66 -21.18
N THR A 424 -43.11 11.08 -20.56
CA THR A 424 -43.97 11.78 -19.60
C THR A 424 -43.74 11.32 -18.16
N GLY A 425 -43.08 10.17 -17.93
CA GLY A 425 -42.57 9.73 -16.61
C GLY A 425 -41.14 10.19 -16.33
N SER A 426 -40.57 9.82 -15.18
CA SER A 426 -39.17 10.14 -14.83
C SER A 426 -38.21 9.13 -15.47
N ILE A 427 -37.05 9.60 -15.92
CA ILE A 427 -35.96 8.77 -16.41
C ILE A 427 -34.88 8.74 -15.32
N ASP A 428 -34.63 7.58 -14.71
CA ASP A 428 -33.69 7.42 -13.60
C ASP A 428 -32.66 6.32 -13.88
N GLY A 429 -31.37 6.63 -13.69
CA GLY A 429 -30.31 5.62 -13.66
C GLY A 429 -28.91 6.19 -13.89
N GLY A 430 -27.92 5.30 -14.04
CA GLY A 430 -26.49 5.66 -14.13
C GLY A 430 -25.80 5.29 -15.45
N GLY A 431 -26.56 4.82 -16.44
CA GLY A 431 -26.03 4.48 -17.76
C GLY A 431 -26.00 5.69 -18.71
N ALA A 432 -25.16 5.62 -19.75
CA ALA A 432 -25.06 6.66 -20.78
C ALA A 432 -26.33 6.78 -21.61
N LEU A 433 -26.67 8.00 -22.03
CA LEU A 433 -27.79 8.29 -22.92
C LEU A 433 -27.25 8.78 -24.25
N ASN A 434 -27.26 7.92 -25.26
CA ASN A 434 -26.58 8.12 -26.53
C ASN A 434 -27.54 8.34 -27.69
N ALA A 435 -27.13 9.18 -28.65
CA ALA A 435 -27.83 9.36 -29.92
C ALA A 435 -26.92 8.91 -31.08
N MET A 436 -27.46 8.21 -32.07
CA MET A 436 -26.71 7.78 -33.28
C MET A 436 -27.44 8.16 -34.58
N GLY A 437 -26.70 8.68 -35.57
CA GLY A 437 -27.21 9.05 -36.91
C GLY A 437 -27.01 10.52 -37.27
N ALA A 438 -27.31 10.93 -38.51
CA ALA A 438 -27.12 12.30 -38.99
C ALA A 438 -28.19 13.31 -38.50
N ALA A 439 -29.33 12.80 -38.01
CA ALA A 439 -30.41 13.56 -37.39
C ALA A 439 -31.16 12.64 -36.41
N PRO A 440 -30.54 12.23 -35.30
CA PRO A 440 -31.18 11.36 -34.32
C PRO A 440 -32.36 12.11 -33.67
N GLY A 441 -33.44 11.38 -33.38
CA GLY A 441 -34.59 11.91 -32.67
C GLY A 441 -34.21 12.43 -31.28
N LYS A 442 -34.96 13.40 -30.78
CA LYS A 442 -34.76 13.99 -29.44
C LYS A 442 -35.64 13.31 -28.39
N ILE A 443 -35.26 13.45 -27.13
CA ILE A 443 -36.12 13.13 -25.98
C ILE A 443 -36.92 14.38 -25.63
N ILE A 444 -38.24 14.26 -25.67
CA ILE A 444 -39.15 15.35 -25.24
C ILE A 444 -39.66 15.02 -23.84
N LEU A 445 -39.31 15.83 -22.85
CA LEU A 445 -39.81 15.70 -21.48
C LEU A 445 -41.11 16.51 -21.32
N THR A 446 -42.17 15.87 -20.82
CA THR A 446 -43.51 16.49 -20.64
C THR A 446 -44.10 16.20 -19.24
N SER A 447 -45.24 16.84 -18.91
CA SER A 447 -45.96 16.84 -17.61
C SER A 447 -45.45 15.91 -16.49
N GLY A 448 -44.65 16.44 -15.55
CA GLY A 448 -44.11 15.76 -14.37
C GLY A 448 -42.79 14.98 -14.54
N ALA A 449 -42.25 14.89 -15.76
CA ALA A 449 -41.02 14.14 -16.05
C ALA A 449 -39.73 14.81 -15.53
N TYR A 450 -38.87 14.02 -14.88
CA TYR A 450 -37.49 14.38 -14.52
C TYR A 450 -36.49 13.45 -15.20
N LEU A 451 -35.36 13.98 -15.67
CA LEU A 451 -34.25 13.16 -16.15
C LEU A 451 -33.11 13.21 -15.14
N TRP A 452 -32.81 12.09 -14.48
CA TRP A 452 -31.71 11.94 -13.54
C TRP A 452 -30.54 11.22 -14.18
N LEU A 453 -29.44 11.95 -14.33
CA LEU A 453 -28.20 11.50 -14.97
C LEU A 453 -27.11 11.37 -13.91
N ASN A 454 -26.78 10.13 -13.55
CA ASN A 454 -25.86 9.81 -12.46
C ASN A 454 -24.53 9.23 -12.99
N GLY A 455 -23.43 9.53 -12.32
CA GLY A 455 -22.12 8.93 -12.60
C GLY A 455 -21.34 9.58 -13.76
N ALA A 456 -20.29 8.91 -14.22
CA ALA A 456 -19.27 9.43 -15.15
C ALA A 456 -19.65 9.32 -16.64
N ALA A 457 -20.87 8.86 -16.96
CA ALA A 457 -21.26 8.58 -18.33
C ALA A 457 -21.38 9.86 -19.18
N ASP A 458 -21.08 9.74 -20.47
CA ASP A 458 -21.32 10.78 -21.45
C ASP A 458 -22.79 10.72 -21.93
N TYR A 459 -23.34 11.90 -22.25
CA TYR A 459 -24.72 12.06 -22.67
C TYR A 459 -24.76 12.85 -23.98
N SER A 460 -25.23 12.25 -25.07
CA SER A 460 -25.20 12.86 -26.42
C SER A 460 -26.57 13.09 -27.05
N VAL A 461 -27.66 12.73 -26.38
CA VAL A 461 -29.04 12.92 -26.88
C VAL A 461 -29.51 14.36 -26.72
N ASP A 462 -30.16 14.90 -27.76
CA ASP A 462 -30.89 16.17 -27.69
C ASP A 462 -32.11 16.03 -26.77
N ILE A 463 -32.27 16.96 -25.83
CA ILE A 463 -33.35 16.96 -24.84
C ILE A 463 -34.17 18.23 -24.99
N ASP A 464 -35.47 18.09 -25.23
CA ASP A 464 -36.42 19.19 -25.26
C ASP A 464 -37.35 19.11 -24.06
N ALA A 465 -37.02 19.87 -23.02
CA ALA A 465 -37.83 19.94 -21.82
C ALA A 465 -38.92 20.99 -21.99
N GLN A 466 -40.15 20.57 -22.32
CA GLN A 466 -41.26 21.48 -22.60
C GLN A 466 -41.66 22.33 -21.38
N SER A 467 -42.35 23.45 -21.62
CA SER A 467 -42.80 24.38 -20.57
C SER A 467 -43.66 23.69 -19.50
N GLY A 468 -43.27 23.76 -18.22
CA GLY A 468 -43.93 23.13 -17.08
C GLY A 468 -42.92 22.74 -15.98
N SER A 469 -43.35 21.97 -14.97
CA SER A 469 -42.50 21.52 -13.85
C SER A 469 -41.61 20.32 -14.23
N HIS A 470 -40.72 20.48 -15.21
CA HIS A 470 -39.84 19.41 -15.74
C HIS A 470 -38.38 19.88 -15.77
N GLY A 471 -37.42 18.96 -15.61
CA GLY A 471 -36.01 19.33 -15.62
C GLY A 471 -35.04 18.16 -15.67
N ILE A 472 -33.76 18.52 -15.86
CA ILE A 472 -32.63 17.61 -15.92
C ILE A 472 -31.82 17.76 -14.63
N CYS A 473 -31.58 16.65 -13.93
CA CYS A 473 -30.74 16.60 -12.74
C CYS A 473 -29.46 15.82 -13.05
N PHE A 474 -28.31 16.47 -12.92
CA PHE A 474 -26.99 15.83 -13.03
C PHE A 474 -26.43 15.55 -11.63
N SER A 475 -25.99 14.31 -11.37
CA SER A 475 -25.40 13.88 -10.10
C SER A 475 -24.09 13.13 -10.35
N GLN A 476 -22.98 13.87 -10.35
CA GLN A 476 -21.62 13.32 -10.48
C GLN A 476 -20.96 13.28 -9.10
N PRO A 477 -20.38 12.14 -8.66
CA PRO A 477 -19.56 12.06 -7.46
C PRO A 477 -18.36 13.01 -7.48
N GLU A 478 -17.78 13.29 -6.31
CA GLU A 478 -16.56 14.10 -6.18
C GLU A 478 -15.42 13.55 -7.08
N GLY A 479 -14.71 14.44 -7.77
CA GLY A 479 -13.65 14.08 -8.71
C GLY A 479 -14.11 13.49 -10.06
N VAL A 480 -15.41 13.25 -10.24
CA VAL A 480 -15.96 12.73 -11.50
C VAL A 480 -16.39 13.87 -12.42
N VAL A 481 -16.04 13.76 -13.70
CA VAL A 481 -16.47 14.66 -14.78
C VAL A 481 -17.42 13.90 -15.69
N GLY A 482 -18.64 14.42 -15.90
CA GLY A 482 -19.56 13.97 -16.94
C GLY A 482 -19.62 14.95 -18.10
N ASN A 483 -19.98 14.47 -19.31
CA ASN A 483 -20.10 15.32 -20.50
C ASN A 483 -21.52 15.27 -21.08
N ALA A 484 -22.10 16.44 -21.35
CA ALA A 484 -23.36 16.59 -22.07
C ALA A 484 -23.13 17.26 -23.43
N TYR A 485 -23.19 16.45 -24.50
CA TYR A 485 -22.99 16.85 -25.89
C TYR A 485 -24.29 17.20 -26.62
N GLY A 486 -25.42 16.65 -26.18
CA GLY A 486 -26.74 16.91 -26.76
C GLY A 486 -27.22 18.35 -26.52
N LYS A 487 -28.05 18.85 -27.43
CA LYS A 487 -28.71 20.15 -27.29
C LYS A 487 -29.82 20.07 -26.25
N ILE A 488 -29.87 21.04 -25.34
CA ILE A 488 -30.94 21.21 -24.36
C ILE A 488 -31.83 22.40 -24.76
N SER A 489 -33.12 22.16 -24.97
CA SER A 489 -34.12 23.16 -25.39
C SER A 489 -35.37 23.18 -24.51
N GLY A 490 -36.21 24.20 -24.70
CA GLY A 490 -37.55 24.28 -24.10
C GLY A 490 -37.67 25.20 -22.88
N GLY A 491 -38.68 24.95 -22.04
CA GLY A 491 -39.00 25.71 -20.81
C GLY A 491 -38.61 25.02 -19.50
N GLY A 492 -37.94 23.87 -19.55
CA GLY A 492 -37.46 23.14 -18.38
C GLY A 492 -36.17 23.70 -17.77
N TRP A 493 -35.79 23.15 -16.61
CA TRP A 493 -34.63 23.57 -15.81
C TRP A 493 -33.49 22.55 -15.78
N ILE A 494 -32.31 23.00 -15.33
CA ILE A 494 -31.14 22.14 -15.04
C ILE A 494 -30.79 22.27 -13.55
N ASP A 495 -30.66 21.16 -12.84
CA ASP A 495 -30.05 21.09 -11.52
C ASP A 495 -28.76 20.27 -11.59
N LYS A 496 -27.68 20.81 -11.01
CA LYS A 496 -26.45 20.07 -10.75
C LYS A 496 -26.36 19.78 -9.26
N ARG A 497 -26.34 18.50 -8.89
CA ARG A 497 -26.22 17.98 -7.53
C ARG A 497 -24.92 17.18 -7.38
N ASP A 498 -24.49 16.95 -6.14
CA ASP A 498 -23.20 16.35 -5.77
C ASP A 498 -21.95 17.14 -6.21
N ARG A 499 -20.78 16.76 -5.66
CA ARG A 499 -19.52 17.52 -5.75
C ARG A 499 -18.75 17.37 -7.08
N GLY A 500 -19.18 16.51 -8.00
CA GLY A 500 -18.52 16.35 -9.30
C GLY A 500 -18.81 17.47 -10.29
N THR A 501 -18.34 17.32 -11.52
CA THR A 501 -18.46 18.32 -12.59
C THR A 501 -19.29 17.79 -13.75
N ILE A 502 -20.19 18.61 -14.30
CA ILE A 502 -20.84 18.36 -15.60
C ILE A 502 -20.37 19.40 -16.62
N ILE A 503 -19.92 18.96 -17.79
CA ILE A 503 -19.55 19.84 -18.90
C ILE A 503 -20.72 19.93 -19.88
N LEU A 504 -21.21 21.14 -20.16
CA LEU A 504 -22.22 21.38 -21.18
C LEU A 504 -21.52 21.84 -22.47
N HIS A 505 -21.38 20.94 -23.45
CA HIS A 505 -20.60 21.20 -24.66
C HIS A 505 -21.38 21.95 -25.75
N ASN A 506 -22.70 21.78 -25.80
CA ASN A 506 -23.50 22.23 -26.95
C ASN A 506 -23.82 23.74 -26.91
N SER A 507 -23.29 24.49 -27.87
CA SER A 507 -23.53 25.95 -27.99
C SER A 507 -24.94 26.29 -28.49
N ALA A 508 -25.69 25.33 -29.02
CA ALA A 508 -27.07 25.53 -29.49
C ALA A 508 -28.12 25.42 -28.36
N ASN A 509 -27.71 25.21 -27.11
CA ASN A 509 -28.62 25.18 -25.96
C ASN A 509 -29.47 26.46 -25.90
N ASN A 510 -30.79 26.32 -25.77
CA ASN A 510 -31.73 27.45 -25.79
C ASN A 510 -32.91 27.31 -24.80
N TYR A 511 -32.72 26.53 -23.74
CA TYR A 511 -33.68 26.46 -22.64
C TYR A 511 -33.82 27.80 -21.91
N THR A 512 -35.02 28.10 -21.40
CA THR A 512 -35.37 29.44 -20.87
C THR A 512 -35.48 29.54 -19.35
N ASN A 513 -35.46 28.41 -18.62
CA ASN A 513 -35.60 28.39 -17.17
C ASN A 513 -34.23 28.38 -16.44
N TRP A 514 -34.22 28.07 -15.14
CA TRP A 514 -33.02 28.14 -14.31
C TRP A 514 -32.03 26.97 -14.51
N THR A 515 -30.74 27.30 -14.35
CA THR A 515 -29.64 26.38 -14.08
C THR A 515 -29.25 26.57 -12.62
N SER A 516 -29.57 25.60 -11.76
CA SER A 516 -29.22 25.61 -10.35
C SER A 516 -28.03 24.70 -10.05
N ILE A 517 -27.08 25.16 -9.23
CA ILE A 517 -25.86 24.41 -8.90
C ILE A 517 -25.77 24.25 -7.37
N TYR A 518 -25.88 23.01 -6.90
CA TYR A 518 -25.97 22.63 -5.49
C TYR A 518 -24.70 21.94 -4.97
N ASP A 519 -24.59 21.81 -3.65
CA ASP A 519 -23.76 20.83 -2.94
C ASP A 519 -22.27 20.75 -3.32
N GLY A 520 -21.67 21.87 -3.73
CA GLY A 520 -20.26 21.90 -4.12
C GLY A 520 -19.98 21.35 -5.52
N GLY A 521 -21.01 21.02 -6.31
CA GLY A 521 -20.86 20.63 -7.70
C GLY A 521 -20.43 21.76 -8.62
N ALA A 522 -19.91 21.40 -9.78
CA ALA A 522 -19.54 22.34 -10.83
C ALA A 522 -20.33 22.10 -12.12
N VAL A 523 -20.79 23.19 -12.75
CA VAL A 523 -21.25 23.18 -14.14
C VAL A 523 -20.21 23.92 -14.96
N GLN A 524 -19.54 23.21 -15.87
CA GLN A 524 -18.60 23.80 -16.79
C GLN A 524 -19.31 24.27 -18.06
N ALA A 525 -19.51 25.57 -18.19
CA ALA A 525 -20.18 26.23 -19.31
C ALA A 525 -19.90 27.74 -19.33
N ASP A 526 -19.88 28.34 -20.52
CA ASP A 526 -19.77 29.80 -20.69
C ASP A 526 -21.09 30.38 -21.22
N SER A 527 -21.32 31.69 -21.01
CA SER A 527 -22.50 32.34 -21.55
C SER A 527 -22.50 32.31 -23.09
N GLY A 528 -23.46 31.64 -23.70
CA GLY A 528 -23.53 31.38 -25.15
C GLY A 528 -22.82 30.10 -25.61
N VAL A 529 -22.14 29.38 -24.72
CA VAL A 529 -21.49 28.09 -24.99
C VAL A 529 -21.84 27.11 -23.86
N GLY A 530 -22.81 26.22 -24.11
CA GLY A 530 -23.35 25.33 -23.09
C GLY A 530 -24.40 25.99 -22.18
N LEU A 531 -24.20 27.24 -21.77
CA LEU A 531 -25.16 28.01 -20.98
C LEU A 531 -25.86 29.09 -21.83
N PRO A 532 -27.18 29.01 -22.09
CA PRO A 532 -27.91 30.00 -22.88
C PRO A 532 -27.80 31.40 -22.27
N THR A 533 -27.61 32.45 -23.07
CA THR A 533 -27.52 33.85 -22.58
C THR A 533 -28.79 34.29 -21.85
N ALA A 534 -29.94 33.72 -22.23
CA ALA A 534 -31.26 34.00 -21.69
C ALA A 534 -31.64 33.16 -20.45
N SER A 535 -30.88 32.12 -20.07
CA SER A 535 -31.22 31.30 -18.90
C SER A 535 -31.06 32.08 -17.60
N PHE A 536 -31.58 31.58 -16.49
CA PHE A 536 -31.32 32.13 -15.15
C PHE A 536 -30.28 31.26 -14.43
N VAL A 537 -29.25 31.84 -13.79
CA VAL A 537 -28.26 31.03 -13.02
C VAL A 537 -28.50 31.17 -11.53
N ASN A 538 -28.62 30.03 -10.84
CA ASN A 538 -28.91 29.97 -9.42
C ASN A 538 -27.81 29.22 -8.67
N LEU A 539 -26.94 29.95 -7.99
CA LEU A 539 -25.86 29.35 -7.19
C LEU A 539 -26.39 29.01 -5.80
N ASN A 540 -26.40 27.72 -5.44
CA ASN A 540 -26.86 27.24 -4.14
C ASN A 540 -25.88 26.22 -3.53
N GLY A 541 -24.62 26.63 -3.43
CA GLY A 541 -23.54 25.85 -2.84
C GLY A 541 -22.56 25.27 -3.86
N GLY A 542 -22.87 25.27 -5.16
CA GLY A 542 -21.94 24.89 -6.23
C GLY A 542 -21.28 26.07 -6.95
N VAL A 543 -20.51 25.78 -7.99
CA VAL A 543 -19.76 26.77 -8.78
C VAL A 543 -20.08 26.69 -10.28
N LEU A 544 -20.10 27.84 -10.94
CA LEU A 544 -20.05 27.91 -12.41
C LEU A 544 -18.58 27.89 -12.84
N GLN A 545 -18.21 26.91 -13.65
CA GLN A 545 -16.86 26.68 -14.12
C GLN A 545 -16.73 27.10 -15.59
N SER A 546 -15.63 27.73 -15.98
CA SER A 546 -15.45 28.19 -17.37
C SER A 546 -15.12 27.05 -18.33
N ASN A 547 -15.66 27.12 -19.53
CA ASN A 547 -15.37 26.18 -20.62
C ASN A 547 -14.25 26.66 -21.57
N GLY A 548 -13.76 27.89 -21.36
CA GLY A 548 -12.59 28.47 -22.01
C GLY A 548 -12.19 29.77 -21.31
N THR A 549 -11.36 30.60 -21.93
CA THR A 549 -11.09 31.95 -21.41
C THR A 549 -12.34 32.80 -21.56
N THR A 550 -12.92 33.28 -20.45
CA THR A 550 -14.23 33.97 -20.49
C THR A 550 -14.37 35.08 -19.46
N THR A 551 -15.40 35.93 -19.64
CA THR A 551 -15.85 36.91 -18.65
C THR A 551 -17.33 36.71 -18.34
N PHE A 552 -17.66 36.47 -17.07
CA PHE A 552 -19.04 36.39 -16.59
C PHE A 552 -19.56 37.80 -16.24
N THR A 553 -20.65 38.24 -16.86
CA THR A 553 -21.16 39.62 -16.69
C THR A 553 -22.64 39.76 -16.28
N ARG A 554 -23.31 38.67 -15.89
CA ARG A 554 -24.75 38.68 -15.62
C ARG A 554 -25.12 39.63 -14.47
N SER A 555 -26.33 40.19 -14.53
CA SER A 555 -26.86 41.02 -13.44
C SER A 555 -27.55 40.19 -12.37
N LEU A 556 -27.51 40.67 -11.13
CA LEU A 556 -28.26 40.11 -10.03
C LEU A 556 -29.78 40.28 -10.25
N GLY A 557 -30.55 39.26 -9.86
CA GLY A 557 -32.01 39.30 -9.83
C GLY A 557 -32.59 38.01 -9.28
N THR A 558 -33.82 38.03 -8.76
CA THR A 558 -34.48 36.84 -8.21
C THR A 558 -35.20 36.00 -9.26
N THR A 559 -35.56 36.60 -10.39
CA THR A 559 -36.22 35.99 -11.55
C THR A 559 -35.83 36.75 -12.83
N GLY A 560 -36.04 36.14 -14.00
CA GLY A 560 -35.92 36.80 -15.31
C GLY A 560 -34.73 36.32 -16.15
N SER A 561 -34.91 36.43 -17.47
CA SER A 561 -33.94 35.99 -18.48
C SER A 561 -32.59 36.72 -18.35
N GLY A 562 -31.48 35.96 -18.40
CA GLY A 562 -30.12 36.49 -18.32
C GLY A 562 -29.67 37.02 -16.96
N LYS A 563 -30.45 36.77 -15.89
CA LYS A 563 -30.10 37.13 -14.50
C LYS A 563 -29.39 35.98 -13.78
N PHE A 564 -28.79 36.28 -12.64
CA PHE A 564 -28.31 35.27 -11.70
C PHE A 564 -28.53 35.68 -10.24
N GLN A 565 -28.43 34.72 -9.32
CA GLN A 565 -28.42 34.99 -7.88
C GLN A 565 -27.55 34.00 -7.10
N TRP A 566 -27.16 34.41 -5.89
CA TRP A 566 -26.76 33.51 -4.82
C TRP A 566 -27.96 33.17 -3.92
N ASN A 567 -28.07 31.90 -3.58
CA ASN A 567 -29.03 31.39 -2.61
C ASN A 567 -28.37 31.23 -1.22
N THR A 568 -29.15 30.80 -0.23
CA THR A 568 -28.67 30.62 1.16
C THR A 568 -27.54 29.61 1.31
N GLY A 569 -27.42 28.64 0.39
CA GLY A 569 -26.29 27.71 0.34
C GLY A 569 -24.98 28.31 -0.18
N GLY A 570 -24.99 29.55 -0.69
CA GLY A 570 -23.82 30.21 -1.27
C GLY A 570 -23.49 29.76 -2.69
N GLY A 571 -22.20 29.78 -3.05
CA GLY A 571 -21.70 29.32 -4.34
C GLY A 571 -20.74 30.32 -4.99
N GLY A 572 -20.28 30.04 -6.20
CA GLY A 572 -19.42 30.97 -6.93
C GLY A 572 -18.88 30.43 -8.24
N PHE A 573 -17.57 30.53 -8.45
CA PHE A 573 -16.98 30.46 -9.79
C PHE A 573 -15.63 29.72 -9.82
N ALA A 574 -15.32 29.03 -10.91
CA ALA A 574 -14.05 28.31 -11.07
C ALA A 574 -13.47 28.48 -12.48
N GLY A 575 -12.14 28.46 -12.59
CA GLY A 575 -11.45 28.40 -13.88
C GLY A 575 -11.30 26.95 -14.36
N GLY A 576 -12.15 26.51 -15.28
CA GLY A 576 -12.13 25.14 -15.82
C GLY A 576 -11.10 24.99 -16.93
N ALA A 577 -11.56 24.91 -18.17
CA ALA A 577 -10.70 24.76 -19.35
C ALA A 577 -9.91 26.04 -19.74
N GLY A 578 -10.30 27.21 -19.20
CA GLY A 578 -9.54 28.44 -19.29
C GLY A 578 -9.84 29.38 -18.12
N PRO A 579 -9.09 30.48 -17.93
CA PRO A 579 -9.32 31.40 -16.82
C PRO A 579 -10.66 32.15 -16.94
N MET A 580 -11.28 32.43 -15.79
CA MET A 580 -12.56 33.16 -15.72
C MET A 580 -12.38 34.52 -15.04
N THR A 581 -12.83 35.59 -15.68
CA THR A 581 -13.05 36.90 -15.03
C THR A 581 -14.52 37.06 -14.65
N VAL A 582 -14.81 37.54 -13.45
CA VAL A 582 -16.19 37.72 -12.94
C VAL A 582 -16.45 39.20 -12.69
N ARG A 583 -17.45 39.76 -13.39
CA ARG A 583 -17.94 41.14 -13.32
C ARG A 583 -19.46 41.18 -13.16
N VAL A 584 -19.93 40.95 -11.95
CA VAL A 584 -21.35 41.00 -11.59
C VAL A 584 -21.94 42.36 -11.93
N ASN A 585 -23.16 42.39 -12.48
CA ASN A 585 -23.84 43.60 -12.94
C ASN A 585 -23.09 44.35 -14.07
N ASN A 586 -22.32 43.64 -14.91
CA ASN A 586 -21.50 44.21 -15.99
C ASN A 586 -20.45 45.26 -15.54
N GLY A 587 -20.07 45.30 -14.26
CA GLY A 587 -19.15 46.32 -13.75
C GLY A 587 -18.30 45.83 -12.58
N THR A 588 -17.44 46.73 -12.08
CA THR A 588 -16.52 46.50 -10.95
C THR A 588 -17.00 47.15 -9.64
N SER A 589 -18.26 47.63 -9.61
CA SER A 589 -18.85 48.25 -8.42
C SER A 589 -18.87 47.30 -7.23
N THR A 590 -18.79 47.86 -6.02
CA THR A 590 -18.87 47.12 -4.76
C THR A 590 -20.22 46.41 -4.60
N LEU A 591 -20.17 45.13 -4.23
CA LEU A 591 -21.33 44.31 -3.92
C LEU A 591 -21.45 44.13 -2.41
N THR A 592 -22.64 44.32 -1.85
CA THR A 592 -22.90 44.01 -0.44
C THR A 592 -23.04 42.51 -0.25
N TRP A 593 -22.33 41.96 0.74
CA TRP A 593 -22.43 40.58 1.19
C TRP A 593 -23.40 40.52 2.35
N GLY A 594 -24.64 40.14 2.08
CA GLY A 594 -25.76 40.21 3.02
C GLY A 594 -26.66 38.97 2.94
N THR A 595 -27.93 39.14 3.32
CA THR A 595 -28.91 38.04 3.33
C THR A 595 -29.96 38.13 2.22
N THR A 596 -30.01 39.24 1.49
CA THR A 596 -31.07 39.50 0.50
C THR A 596 -30.73 38.94 -0.88
N LYS A 597 -31.42 37.87 -1.26
CA LYS A 597 -31.25 37.19 -2.56
C LYS A 597 -31.50 38.14 -3.74
N GLY A 598 -30.79 37.93 -4.84
CA GLY A 598 -30.95 38.69 -6.08
C GLY A 598 -30.47 40.14 -6.04
N THR A 599 -29.87 40.61 -4.94
CA THR A 599 -29.24 41.93 -4.83
C THR A 599 -27.90 41.91 -4.08
N HIS A 600 -27.65 40.87 -3.27
CA HIS A 600 -26.43 40.71 -2.47
C HIS A 600 -25.68 39.42 -2.84
N ILE A 601 -24.41 39.34 -2.44
CA ILE A 601 -23.75 38.05 -2.23
C ILE A 601 -24.40 37.43 -1.00
N VAL A 602 -24.80 36.15 -1.08
CA VAL A 602 -25.48 35.43 0.01
C VAL A 602 -24.73 34.13 0.29
N GLY A 603 -24.60 33.74 1.56
CA GLY A 603 -23.92 32.51 1.96
C GLY A 603 -22.40 32.55 1.77
N THR A 604 -21.77 31.38 1.65
CA THR A 604 -20.32 31.24 1.40
C THR A 604 -20.00 31.53 -0.06
N LEU A 605 -19.06 32.45 -0.32
CA LEU A 605 -18.53 32.69 -1.67
C LEU A 605 -17.49 31.62 -1.98
N LYS A 606 -17.71 30.85 -3.05
CA LYS A 606 -16.86 29.70 -3.40
C LYS A 606 -16.05 29.97 -4.66
N PHE A 607 -14.77 29.60 -4.63
CA PHE A 607 -13.91 29.59 -5.80
C PHE A 607 -13.25 28.23 -6.00
N GLY A 608 -12.91 27.91 -7.24
CA GLY A 608 -12.28 26.64 -7.58
C GLY A 608 -13.26 25.45 -7.54
N SER A 609 -12.76 24.29 -7.93
CA SER A 609 -13.42 22.98 -7.82
C SER A 609 -12.34 21.91 -7.84
N THR A 610 -12.66 20.66 -7.48
CA THR A 610 -11.71 19.53 -7.55
C THR A 610 -11.25 19.20 -8.98
N THR A 611 -11.79 19.89 -9.99
CA THR A 611 -11.47 19.71 -11.42
C THR A 611 -11.02 21.01 -12.08
N ALA A 612 -10.94 22.12 -11.33
CA ALA A 612 -10.49 23.41 -11.86
C ALA A 612 -9.01 23.30 -12.24
N ALA A 613 -8.62 23.90 -13.35
CA ALA A 613 -7.23 23.88 -13.80
C ALA A 613 -6.65 25.29 -13.94
N ASN A 614 -7.50 26.31 -13.95
CA ASN A 614 -7.15 27.68 -14.27
C ASN A 614 -7.68 28.65 -13.20
N SER A 615 -7.16 29.87 -13.23
CA SER A 615 -7.50 30.88 -12.24
C SER A 615 -8.90 31.47 -12.45
N VAL A 616 -9.47 31.97 -11.35
CA VAL A 616 -10.69 32.77 -11.36
C VAL A 616 -10.40 34.13 -10.74
N THR A 617 -10.75 35.22 -11.44
CA THR A 617 -10.56 36.60 -10.98
C THR A 617 -11.91 37.27 -10.75
N PHE A 618 -12.22 37.59 -9.49
CA PHE A 618 -13.42 38.32 -9.09
C PHE A 618 -13.11 39.80 -8.92
N GLU A 619 -13.61 40.63 -9.85
CA GLU A 619 -13.20 42.05 -9.94
C GLU A 619 -14.11 43.03 -9.18
N ASN A 620 -15.32 42.63 -8.82
CA ASN A 620 -16.19 43.47 -8.01
C ASN A 620 -15.60 43.70 -6.62
N GLY A 621 -15.70 44.93 -6.10
CA GLY A 621 -15.50 45.19 -4.67
C GLY A 621 -16.52 44.41 -3.82
N ILE A 622 -16.21 44.16 -2.55
CA ILE A 622 -17.09 43.42 -1.63
C ILE A 622 -17.25 44.22 -0.35
N ASP A 623 -18.48 44.50 0.07
CA ASP A 623 -18.80 45.06 1.39
C ASP A 623 -19.26 43.92 2.31
N LEU A 624 -18.58 43.74 3.45
CA LEU A 624 -18.83 42.67 4.42
C LEU A 624 -20.12 42.87 5.22
N ASP A 625 -20.69 44.08 5.21
CA ASP A 625 -21.95 44.41 5.90
C ASP A 625 -21.87 44.11 7.40
N ALA A 626 -20.80 44.57 8.06
CA ALA A 626 -20.60 44.49 9.51
C ALA A 626 -20.61 43.07 10.10
N ALA A 627 -20.40 42.04 9.28
CA ALA A 627 -20.49 40.63 9.68
C ALA A 627 -19.29 39.77 9.26
N GLN A 628 -19.13 38.60 9.90
CA GLN A 628 -18.16 37.61 9.44
C GLN A 628 -18.65 36.95 8.14
N ARG A 629 -17.83 37.00 7.09
CA ARG A 629 -18.09 36.38 5.79
C ARG A 629 -17.02 35.36 5.42
N THR A 630 -17.43 34.31 4.71
CA THR A 630 -16.56 33.17 4.41
C THR A 630 -16.30 33.06 2.91
N ILE A 631 -15.03 33.12 2.52
CA ILE A 631 -14.57 32.69 1.19
C ILE A 631 -14.03 31.27 1.32
N HIS A 632 -14.53 30.36 0.49
CA HIS A 632 -14.03 29.01 0.38
C HIS A 632 -13.31 28.85 -0.96
N VAL A 633 -12.10 28.30 -0.94
CA VAL A 633 -11.35 27.99 -2.17
C VAL A 633 -11.03 26.51 -2.16
N GLU A 634 -11.61 25.78 -3.11
CA GLU A 634 -11.30 24.38 -3.38
C GLU A 634 -10.03 24.28 -4.22
N ASP A 635 -9.25 23.22 -4.04
CA ASP A 635 -7.98 22.96 -4.73
C ASP A 635 -8.14 21.71 -5.60
N ASN A 636 -7.63 21.78 -6.83
CA ASN A 636 -7.35 20.62 -7.64
C ASN A 636 -5.89 20.23 -7.41
N PRO A 637 -5.60 19.14 -6.68
CA PRO A 637 -4.22 18.76 -6.34
C PRO A 637 -3.35 18.44 -7.58
N ASN A 638 -3.96 18.31 -8.76
CA ASN A 638 -3.27 18.03 -10.02
C ASN A 638 -2.96 19.28 -10.84
N SER A 639 -3.32 20.49 -10.37
CA SER A 639 -3.01 21.76 -11.04
C SER A 639 -2.30 22.71 -10.09
N GLY A 640 -1.35 23.50 -10.62
CA GLY A 640 -0.78 24.66 -9.91
C GLY A 640 -1.39 26.00 -10.37
N GLY A 641 -2.38 25.96 -11.27
CA GLY A 641 -2.96 27.13 -11.94
C GLY A 641 -4.34 27.55 -11.43
N ASP A 642 -4.99 26.72 -10.61
CA ASP A 642 -6.35 26.89 -10.07
C ASP A 642 -6.41 27.84 -8.87
N ILE A 643 -5.97 29.08 -9.09
CA ILE A 643 -5.89 30.09 -8.05
C ILE A 643 -7.12 31.01 -8.08
N ALA A 644 -7.66 31.34 -6.90
CA ALA A 644 -8.70 32.35 -6.77
C ALA A 644 -8.08 33.73 -6.52
N ILE A 645 -8.49 34.74 -7.30
CA ILE A 645 -8.02 36.12 -7.18
C ILE A 645 -9.23 37.01 -6.90
N VAL A 646 -9.20 37.78 -5.82
CA VAL A 646 -10.15 38.88 -5.60
C VAL A 646 -9.39 40.18 -5.79
N SER A 647 -9.68 40.86 -6.90
CA SER A 647 -9.04 42.10 -7.30
C SER A 647 -9.86 43.35 -6.97
N GLY A 648 -11.13 43.18 -6.61
CA GLY A 648 -11.91 44.25 -5.98
C GLY A 648 -11.51 44.45 -4.52
N VAL A 649 -11.67 45.68 -4.01
CA VAL A 649 -11.41 45.99 -2.59
C VAL A 649 -12.50 45.36 -1.72
N ILE A 650 -12.11 44.66 -0.64
CA ILE A 650 -13.04 44.17 0.38
C ILE A 650 -13.12 45.22 1.49
N THR A 651 -14.32 45.64 1.89
CA THR A 651 -14.56 46.75 2.82
C THR A 651 -15.59 46.36 3.88
N ASP A 652 -15.64 47.08 5.00
CA ASP A 652 -16.70 47.00 6.00
C ASP A 652 -17.42 48.35 6.11
N VAL A 653 -18.49 48.54 5.31
CA VAL A 653 -19.42 49.70 5.20
C VAL A 653 -18.85 51.09 4.85
N GLN A 654 -19.62 51.80 4.01
CA GLN A 654 -19.48 53.23 3.70
C GLN A 654 -20.04 54.11 4.83
N GLY A 655 -19.17 54.68 5.67
CA GLY A 655 -19.56 55.72 6.62
C GLY A 655 -18.70 55.73 7.87
N PHE A 656 -17.79 56.70 7.96
CA PHE A 656 -16.89 56.89 9.08
C PHE A 656 -17.67 57.20 10.38
N SER A 657 -17.87 56.19 11.23
CA SER A 657 -18.06 56.40 12.66
C SER A 657 -17.13 55.50 13.46
N SER A 658 -16.34 56.15 14.30
CA SER A 658 -15.24 55.64 15.13
C SER A 658 -15.51 54.32 15.88
N ASP A 659 -14.50 53.45 15.82
CA ASP A 659 -14.03 52.50 16.86
C ASP A 659 -14.59 51.07 16.97
N LEU A 660 -15.48 50.60 16.09
CA LEU A 660 -15.92 49.18 16.13
C LEU A 660 -16.08 48.57 14.72
N TRP A 661 -14.98 48.21 14.08
CA TRP A 661 -14.99 47.39 12.86
C TRP A 661 -15.45 45.96 13.20
N THR A 662 -16.69 45.58 12.85
CA THR A 662 -17.28 44.28 13.22
C THR A 662 -17.27 43.27 12.07
N GLY A 663 -17.07 43.71 10.83
CA GLY A 663 -16.88 42.84 9.67
C GLY A 663 -15.60 42.02 9.78
N ALA A 664 -15.67 40.74 9.41
CA ALA A 664 -14.53 39.83 9.47
C ALA A 664 -14.49 38.90 8.25
N LEU A 665 -13.30 38.60 7.76
CA LEU A 665 -13.10 37.68 6.64
C LEU A 665 -12.62 36.32 7.14
N ARG A 666 -13.21 35.22 6.68
CA ARG A 666 -12.76 33.86 6.94
C ARG A 666 -12.44 33.14 5.63
N LYS A 667 -11.18 32.77 5.42
CA LYS A 667 -10.73 31.89 4.32
C LYS A 667 -10.79 30.43 4.76
N THR A 668 -11.47 29.59 3.98
CA THR A 668 -11.57 28.13 4.18
C THR A 668 -11.21 27.37 2.89
N GLY A 669 -11.14 26.04 2.97
CA GLY A 669 -10.80 25.17 1.83
C GLY A 669 -9.29 25.11 1.54
N PRO A 670 -8.82 24.07 0.85
CA PRO A 670 -7.39 23.80 0.64
C PRO A 670 -6.70 24.76 -0.34
N GLY A 671 -7.44 25.41 -1.24
CA GLY A 671 -6.86 26.18 -2.34
C GLY A 671 -6.33 27.57 -1.94
N THR A 672 -5.66 28.22 -2.88
CA THR A 672 -5.02 29.54 -2.69
C THR A 672 -5.96 30.69 -3.05
N LEU A 673 -6.12 31.65 -2.12
CA LEU A 673 -6.80 32.93 -2.36
C LEU A 673 -5.76 34.05 -2.42
N ILE A 674 -5.69 34.78 -3.53
CA ILE A 674 -4.89 35.99 -3.67
C ILE A 674 -5.80 37.21 -3.54
N LEU A 675 -5.42 38.16 -2.69
CA LEU A 675 -6.04 39.48 -2.61
C LEU A 675 -5.13 40.49 -3.30
N THR A 676 -5.61 41.10 -4.40
CA THR A 676 -4.83 42.06 -5.21
C THR A 676 -5.47 43.43 -5.31
N GLY A 677 -6.71 43.60 -4.84
CA GLY A 677 -7.36 44.91 -4.81
C GLY A 677 -6.50 45.91 -4.06
N GLY A 678 -6.20 47.03 -4.71
CA GLY A 678 -5.52 48.18 -4.13
C GLY A 678 -6.12 49.44 -4.74
N ASP A 679 -6.25 50.48 -3.92
CA ASP A 679 -6.96 51.71 -4.30
C ASP A 679 -6.17 52.50 -5.36
N ALA A 680 -6.53 52.35 -6.63
CA ALA A 680 -5.95 53.11 -7.73
C ALA A 680 -6.49 54.55 -7.74
N GLY A 681 -5.99 55.39 -6.83
CA GLY A 681 -6.07 56.85 -6.98
C GLY A 681 -6.65 57.66 -5.83
N GLN A 682 -7.15 57.05 -4.75
CA GLN A 682 -7.44 57.79 -3.51
C GLN A 682 -6.25 57.64 -2.55
N ARG A 683 -5.53 58.75 -2.33
CA ARG A 683 -4.69 58.88 -1.14
C ARG A 683 -5.60 59.00 0.09
N ASN A 684 -6.17 57.87 0.53
CA ASN A 684 -6.16 57.64 1.97
C ASN A 684 -4.70 57.38 2.33
N GLU A 685 -4.22 57.95 3.43
CA GLU A 685 -2.82 57.84 3.87
C GLU A 685 -2.39 56.38 4.23
N TYR A 686 -3.15 55.35 3.82
CA TYR A 686 -3.12 54.00 4.37
C TYR A 686 -3.19 52.84 3.37
N GLY A 687 -3.07 53.08 2.05
CA GLY A 687 -2.93 52.09 0.96
C GLY A 687 -3.25 50.62 1.29
N ASP A 688 -4.53 50.23 1.33
CA ASP A 688 -4.97 48.90 1.73
C ASP A 688 -5.85 48.21 0.67
N GLY A 689 -5.81 46.87 0.65
CA GLY A 689 -6.69 46.03 -0.17
C GLY A 689 -7.87 45.41 0.58
N LEU A 690 -7.84 45.52 1.91
CA LEU A 690 -8.99 45.33 2.80
C LEU A 690 -9.26 46.70 3.42
N GLY A 691 -10.25 47.45 2.97
CA GLY A 691 -10.64 48.69 3.64
C GLY A 691 -11.17 48.35 5.03
N ASN A 692 -10.48 48.78 6.09
CA ASN A 692 -10.92 48.74 7.49
C ASN A 692 -11.74 47.49 7.94
N VAL A 693 -11.28 46.28 7.63
CA VAL A 693 -11.90 45.02 8.12
C VAL A 693 -11.39 44.69 9.53
N GLY A 694 -12.28 44.21 10.43
CA GLY A 694 -11.95 43.92 11.83
C GLY A 694 -10.96 42.77 12.04
N SER A 695 -11.26 41.56 11.53
CA SER A 695 -10.34 40.42 11.61
C SER A 695 -10.35 39.52 10.38
N THR A 696 -9.20 38.90 10.09
CA THR A 696 -9.02 37.94 9.00
C THR A 696 -8.59 36.60 9.57
N THR A 697 -9.42 35.57 9.39
CA THR A 697 -9.14 34.18 9.80
C THR A 697 -8.75 33.33 8.60
N ILE A 698 -7.61 32.65 8.68
CA ILE A 698 -7.14 31.69 7.67
C ILE A 698 -7.31 30.28 8.26
N ALA A 699 -8.41 29.62 7.92
CA ALA A 699 -8.78 28.31 8.45
C ALA A 699 -8.33 27.13 7.57
N GLY A 700 -7.87 27.40 6.34
CA GLY A 700 -7.39 26.37 5.41
C GLY A 700 -6.76 26.96 4.16
N GLY A 701 -5.86 26.18 3.54
CA GLY A 701 -5.11 26.59 2.35
C GLY A 701 -4.20 27.79 2.59
N ALA A 702 -3.89 28.51 1.51
CA ALA A 702 -3.10 29.74 1.55
C ALA A 702 -3.97 30.98 1.30
N LEU A 703 -3.73 32.04 2.08
CA LEU A 703 -4.17 33.40 1.75
C LEU A 703 -2.92 34.19 1.36
N GLN A 704 -2.80 34.53 0.09
CA GLN A 704 -1.68 35.29 -0.43
C GLN A 704 -1.98 36.79 -0.42
N ALA A 705 -1.31 37.52 0.47
CA ALA A 705 -1.47 38.96 0.66
C ALA A 705 -0.22 39.55 1.32
N ASP A 706 0.19 40.75 0.91
CA ASP A 706 1.26 41.50 1.59
C ASP A 706 0.67 42.57 2.51
N ARG A 707 1.47 43.00 3.50
CA ARG A 707 1.20 44.23 4.26
C ARG A 707 1.07 45.39 3.26
N ASP A 708 -0.01 46.15 3.33
CA ASP A 708 -0.34 47.28 2.43
C ASP A 708 -0.73 46.88 0.99
N LYS A 709 -0.90 45.59 0.72
CA LYS A 709 -1.43 45.05 -0.56
C LYS A 709 -2.28 43.79 -0.29
N GLY A 710 -3.49 44.01 0.20
CA GLY A 710 -4.48 42.93 0.42
C GLY A 710 -4.74 42.52 1.87
N LEU A 711 -3.99 43.01 2.87
CA LEU A 711 -4.34 42.93 4.30
C LEU A 711 -4.13 44.30 4.95
N SER A 712 -5.12 44.80 5.69
CA SER A 712 -5.00 46.11 6.36
C SER A 712 -4.06 46.00 7.57
N GLY A 713 -3.24 47.03 7.78
CA GLY A 713 -2.37 47.13 8.98
C GLY A 713 -3.13 47.27 10.31
N TRP A 714 -4.46 47.34 10.27
CA TRP A 714 -5.37 47.46 11.41
C TRP A 714 -6.19 46.18 11.67
N SER A 715 -6.17 45.20 10.77
CA SER A 715 -6.93 43.94 10.90
C SER A 715 -6.24 42.92 11.82
N GLY A 716 -7.00 42.25 12.69
CA GLY A 716 -6.48 41.13 13.48
C GLY A 716 -6.30 39.87 12.62
N LEU A 717 -5.11 39.24 12.65
CA LEU A 717 -4.83 37.99 11.92
C LEU A 717 -5.07 36.78 12.83
N ILE A 718 -5.86 35.82 12.37
CA ILE A 718 -6.11 34.55 13.06
C ILE A 718 -5.67 33.40 12.16
N LEU A 719 -4.67 32.65 12.60
CA LEU A 719 -4.21 31.43 11.94
C LEU A 719 -4.91 30.25 12.61
N ASP A 720 -5.78 29.56 11.86
CA ASP A 720 -6.65 28.48 12.36
C ASP A 720 -6.63 27.26 11.41
N GLY A 721 -5.44 26.93 10.89
CA GLY A 721 -5.19 25.73 10.05
C GLY A 721 -4.61 26.02 8.66
N GLY A 722 -4.74 27.25 8.17
CA GLY A 722 -4.11 27.70 6.91
C GLY A 722 -2.88 28.59 7.12
N VAL A 723 -2.31 29.08 6.02
CA VAL A 723 -1.11 29.93 6.05
C VAL A 723 -1.34 31.30 5.45
N LEU A 724 -0.72 32.32 6.04
CA LEU A 724 -0.50 33.60 5.38
C LEU A 724 0.69 33.46 4.43
N GLN A 725 0.47 33.72 3.15
CA GLN A 725 1.49 33.62 2.12
C GLN A 725 1.90 34.99 1.60
N SER A 726 3.20 35.26 1.48
CA SER A 726 3.67 36.56 0.96
C SER A 726 3.50 36.70 -0.55
N ASN A 727 3.17 37.91 -1.01
CA ASN A 727 3.15 38.33 -2.42
C ASN A 727 4.53 38.83 -2.91
N SER A 728 5.44 39.13 -1.99
CA SER A 728 6.80 39.57 -2.29
C SER A 728 7.80 39.11 -1.22
N ALA A 729 9.09 39.41 -1.41
CA ALA A 729 10.08 39.20 -0.37
C ALA A 729 9.84 40.18 0.79
N ILE A 730 9.53 39.67 1.98
CA ILE A 730 9.10 40.48 3.12
C ILE A 730 9.67 39.95 4.44
N THR A 731 9.92 40.87 5.39
CA THR A 731 10.07 40.51 6.80
C THR A 731 8.76 40.80 7.52
N TYR A 732 8.06 39.74 7.93
CA TYR A 732 6.86 39.84 8.73
C TYR A 732 7.24 39.98 10.21
N ALA A 733 7.28 41.22 10.67
CA ALA A 733 7.64 41.59 12.02
C ALA A 733 6.51 42.39 12.66
N GLU A 734 5.59 41.70 13.35
CA GLU A 734 4.53 42.33 14.14
C GLU A 734 4.93 42.30 15.62
N PRO A 735 4.77 43.40 16.39
CA PRO A 735 4.98 43.36 17.83
C PRO A 735 4.05 42.34 18.49
N LEU A 736 4.57 41.56 19.44
CA LEU A 736 3.73 40.63 20.21
C LEU A 736 2.73 41.42 21.07
N TRP A 737 3.14 42.58 21.63
CA TRP A 737 2.32 43.50 22.43
C TRP A 737 2.94 44.92 22.51
N GLY A 738 2.08 45.94 22.58
CA GLY A 738 2.39 47.26 23.16
C GLY A 738 1.50 47.50 24.38
N PHE A 739 2.10 47.78 25.54
CA PHE A 739 1.38 48.36 26.69
C PHE A 739 1.15 49.85 26.41
N GLY A 740 -0.12 50.27 26.38
CA GLY A 740 -0.52 51.68 26.28
C GLY A 740 -1.53 51.93 25.17
N GLY A 741 -2.82 51.75 25.46
CA GLY A 741 -3.88 52.54 24.85
C GLY A 741 -4.40 52.21 23.44
N GLU A 742 -3.77 51.35 22.62
CA GLU A 742 -4.32 51.02 21.30
C GLU A 742 -4.50 49.51 21.06
N THR A 743 -5.72 49.13 20.69
CA THR A 743 -6.26 47.76 20.62
C THR A 743 -5.94 46.98 19.34
N SER A 744 -5.02 47.45 18.49
CA SER A 744 -5.19 47.23 17.04
C SER A 744 -4.17 46.34 16.30
N ARG A 745 -3.34 45.50 16.95
CA ARG A 745 -2.43 44.55 16.21
C ARG A 745 -2.27 43.19 16.90
N ARG A 746 -3.13 42.21 16.58
CA ARG A 746 -3.12 40.85 17.18
C ARG A 746 -2.97 39.76 16.12
N VAL A 747 -1.88 38.97 16.20
CA VAL A 747 -1.80 37.63 15.58
C VAL A 747 -2.25 36.61 16.62
N ILE A 748 -3.30 35.85 16.31
CA ILE A 748 -3.78 34.71 17.13
C ILE A 748 -3.40 33.43 16.41
N TRP A 749 -2.51 32.64 17.01
CA TRP A 749 -1.96 31.44 16.39
C TRP A 749 -2.57 30.17 16.98
N LYS A 750 -3.74 29.76 16.46
CA LYS A 750 -4.36 28.49 16.86
C LYS A 750 -3.65 27.34 16.17
N SER A 751 -3.61 27.33 14.84
CA SER A 751 -2.98 26.31 14.01
C SER A 751 -2.63 26.92 12.64
N GLY A 752 -1.75 26.32 11.85
CA GLY A 752 -1.30 26.88 10.58
C GLY A 752 -0.03 27.73 10.73
N GLY A 753 0.15 28.75 9.91
CA GLY A 753 1.38 29.54 9.96
C GLY A 753 1.62 30.45 8.75
N PHE A 754 2.81 30.35 8.17
CA PHE A 754 3.30 31.27 7.16
C PHE A 754 3.87 30.50 5.96
N SER A 755 3.84 31.11 4.79
CA SER A 755 4.36 30.57 3.53
C SER A 755 4.89 31.70 2.65
N ALA A 756 5.69 31.38 1.63
CA ALA A 756 6.33 32.36 0.77
C ALA A 756 5.95 32.10 -0.71
N GLY A 757 5.16 33.00 -1.30
CA GLY A 757 4.61 32.85 -2.65
C GLY A 757 5.32 33.69 -3.71
N GLY A 758 5.56 34.98 -3.43
CA GLY A 758 6.20 35.91 -4.38
C GLY A 758 7.63 36.36 -4.02
N GLY A 759 8.20 35.81 -2.95
CA GLY A 759 9.59 35.99 -2.55
C GLY A 759 9.83 35.46 -1.13
N LYS A 760 11.09 35.36 -0.69
CA LYS A 760 11.43 34.86 0.66
C LYS A 760 10.66 35.59 1.75
N MET A 761 10.01 34.86 2.64
CA MET A 761 9.34 35.40 3.82
C MET A 761 10.19 35.15 5.06
N THR A 762 10.56 36.21 5.77
CA THR A 762 11.21 36.11 7.09
C THR A 762 10.21 36.44 8.18
N VAL A 763 9.91 35.50 9.07
CA VAL A 763 8.98 35.66 10.19
C VAL A 763 9.76 36.00 11.46
N ASN A 764 9.49 37.17 12.02
CA ASN A 764 10.11 37.70 13.25
C ASN A 764 9.05 38.39 14.14
N ILE A 765 8.15 37.60 14.72
CA ILE A 765 7.09 38.12 15.62
C ILE A 765 7.73 38.69 16.89
N GLY A 766 7.32 39.88 17.32
CA GLY A 766 7.91 40.66 18.40
C GLY A 766 8.51 42.00 17.93
N GLY A 767 8.75 42.20 16.64
CA GLY A 767 9.09 43.50 16.04
C GLY A 767 10.49 44.06 16.36
N GLY A 768 11.23 43.46 17.29
CA GLY A 768 12.57 43.90 17.68
C GLY A 768 13.68 43.35 16.78
N SER A 769 14.88 43.94 16.89
CA SER A 769 16.11 43.43 16.26
C SER A 769 16.54 42.06 16.81
N THR A 770 16.06 41.70 18.01
CA THR A 770 16.23 40.37 18.62
C THR A 770 14.89 39.62 18.59
N PRO A 771 14.79 38.49 17.85
CA PRO A 771 13.57 37.69 17.81
C PRO A 771 13.16 37.17 19.18
N GLN A 772 11.86 37.25 19.48
CA GLN A 772 11.29 36.71 20.72
C GLN A 772 11.06 35.20 20.62
N THR A 773 11.09 34.49 21.76
CA THR A 773 10.72 33.07 21.82
C THR A 773 9.20 32.93 21.88
N ILE A 774 8.64 32.07 21.02
CA ILE A 774 7.22 31.77 20.94
C ILE A 774 6.93 30.48 21.70
N ASN A 775 5.87 30.47 22.51
CA ASN A 775 5.44 29.28 23.23
C ASN A 775 4.65 28.34 22.30
N PHE A 776 5.14 27.12 22.10
CA PHE A 776 4.44 26.09 21.34
C PHE A 776 3.59 25.23 22.30
N GLY A 777 2.27 25.39 22.23
CA GLY A 777 1.21 24.57 22.82
C GLY A 777 0.76 24.96 24.23
N GLY A 778 0.43 26.24 24.43
CA GLY A 778 -0.32 26.74 25.60
C GLY A 778 -1.82 26.87 25.32
N ALA A 779 -2.65 26.97 26.37
CA ALA A 779 -4.09 27.26 26.24
C ALA A 779 -4.31 28.62 25.54
N ASP A 780 -5.26 28.68 24.61
CA ASP A 780 -5.61 29.83 23.74
C ASP A 780 -5.37 31.18 24.43
N GLY A 781 -4.17 31.70 24.23
CA GLY A 781 -3.61 32.79 25.01
C GLY A 781 -2.51 33.48 24.22
N LYS A 782 -2.43 34.80 24.37
CA LYS A 782 -1.93 35.80 23.41
C LYS A 782 -0.42 35.73 23.02
N GLN A 783 0.28 34.59 23.20
CA GLN A 783 1.68 34.35 22.80
C GLN A 783 1.99 32.85 22.53
N ALA A 784 1.02 32.05 22.08
CA ALA A 784 1.24 30.62 21.86
C ALA A 784 0.69 30.09 20.54
N ILE A 785 1.34 29.05 20.00
CA ILE A 785 0.86 28.20 18.91
C ILE A 785 0.10 27.03 19.53
N ALA A 786 -1.22 26.93 19.40
CA ALA A 786 -1.98 25.86 20.07
C ALA A 786 -1.86 24.48 19.37
N GLY A 787 -1.81 24.46 18.04
CA GLY A 787 -1.89 23.29 17.16
C GLY A 787 -0.71 23.20 16.18
N VAL A 788 -0.91 22.68 14.97
CA VAL A 788 0.21 22.43 14.03
C VAL A 788 0.82 23.74 13.52
N LEU A 789 2.15 23.84 13.53
CA LEU A 789 2.87 24.94 12.90
C LEU A 789 3.14 24.62 11.43
N LYS A 790 2.61 25.42 10.50
CA LYS A 790 2.89 25.30 9.06
C LYS A 790 3.86 26.38 8.60
N LEU A 791 4.94 26.01 7.91
CA LEU A 791 5.92 26.96 7.37
C LEU A 791 6.06 26.85 5.84
N SER A 792 5.06 26.28 5.17
CA SER A 792 4.94 26.21 3.71
C SER A 792 3.48 25.92 3.32
N SER A 793 3.19 25.87 2.02
CA SER A 793 1.93 25.43 1.40
C SER A 793 2.19 24.72 0.08
N ASN A 794 1.19 24.00 -0.45
CA ASN A 794 1.22 23.41 -1.80
C ASN A 794 1.41 24.44 -2.94
N SER A 795 1.23 25.73 -2.65
CA SER A 795 1.45 26.85 -3.56
C SER A 795 2.72 27.67 -3.27
N ALA A 796 3.52 27.25 -2.29
CA ALA A 796 4.77 27.95 -1.94
C ALA A 796 5.78 27.88 -3.09
N ARG A 797 6.61 28.92 -3.23
CA ARG A 797 7.63 28.99 -4.28
C ARG A 797 9.01 29.37 -3.75
N TYR A 798 9.06 29.93 -2.55
CA TYR A 798 10.26 30.50 -1.95
C TYR A 798 10.43 30.10 -0.49
N GLU A 799 11.58 30.44 0.09
CA GLU A 799 11.90 30.09 1.46
C GLU A 799 11.00 30.82 2.46
N THR A 800 10.49 30.09 3.46
CA THR A 800 9.93 30.67 4.69
C THR A 800 10.91 30.47 5.84
N GLU A 801 11.49 31.56 6.34
CA GLU A 801 12.42 31.54 7.48
C GLU A 801 11.72 32.00 8.77
N LEU A 802 11.59 31.13 9.76
CA LEU A 802 11.18 31.48 11.11
C LEU A 802 12.41 31.81 11.97
N ARG A 803 12.59 33.09 12.31
CA ARG A 803 13.70 33.57 13.17
C ARG A 803 13.41 33.47 14.65
N ASN A 804 12.13 33.45 15.02
CA ASN A 804 11.70 33.29 16.39
C ASN A 804 12.20 31.98 17.00
N GLY A 805 12.61 32.03 18.28
CA GLY A 805 12.81 30.80 19.04
C GLY A 805 11.47 30.10 19.29
N LEU A 806 11.49 28.79 19.52
CA LEU A 806 10.31 28.00 19.87
C LEU A 806 10.53 27.33 21.23
N ASN A 807 9.61 27.48 22.17
CA ASN A 807 9.60 26.72 23.41
C ASN A 807 8.50 25.65 23.33
N LEU A 808 8.86 24.36 23.36
CA LEU A 808 7.92 23.25 23.18
C LEU A 808 6.96 23.04 24.39
N ASN A 809 7.20 23.72 25.52
CA ASN A 809 6.36 23.68 26.73
C ASN A 809 5.98 22.26 27.20
N GLY A 810 6.90 21.31 27.08
CA GLY A 810 6.73 19.94 27.57
C GLY A 810 5.79 19.04 26.76
N GLY A 811 5.11 19.54 25.72
CA GLY A 811 4.23 18.73 24.87
C GLY A 811 4.91 18.22 23.60
N SER A 812 4.23 17.30 22.89
CA SER A 812 4.63 16.92 21.53
C SER A 812 4.08 17.92 20.53
N ARG A 813 4.94 18.44 19.65
CA ARG A 813 4.64 19.56 18.74
C ARG A 813 4.95 19.21 17.30
N THR A 814 4.00 19.51 16.42
CA THR A 814 4.10 19.16 14.99
C THR A 814 4.43 20.38 14.15
N ILE A 815 5.46 20.25 13.32
CA ILE A 815 5.80 21.19 12.26
C ILE A 815 5.54 20.51 10.92
N GLN A 816 4.63 21.08 10.14
CA GLN A 816 4.26 20.59 8.83
C GLN A 816 4.85 21.49 7.74
N ILE A 817 5.59 20.87 6.82
CA ILE A 817 6.09 21.53 5.62
C ILE A 817 5.47 20.83 4.42
N ASP A 818 4.52 21.50 3.78
CA ASP A 818 3.94 21.04 2.52
C ASP A 818 4.89 21.38 1.37
N ASP A 819 4.93 20.51 0.36
CA ASP A 819 5.76 20.65 -0.84
C ASP A 819 4.88 21.12 -2.00
N ASN A 820 5.35 22.12 -2.73
CA ASN A 820 4.84 22.43 -4.06
C ASN A 820 5.63 21.58 -5.06
N PRO A 821 5.02 20.56 -5.70
CA PRO A 821 5.74 19.64 -6.58
C PRO A 821 6.32 20.31 -7.84
N PHE A 822 5.96 21.57 -8.11
CA PHE A 822 6.40 22.34 -9.27
C PHE A 822 7.55 23.33 -8.95
N GLU A 823 7.95 23.47 -7.68
CA GLU A 823 8.95 24.45 -7.25
C GLU A 823 10.04 23.78 -6.40
N SER A 824 11.28 24.26 -6.48
CA SER A 824 12.41 23.72 -5.71
C SER A 824 12.91 24.66 -4.61
N GLY A 825 12.41 25.90 -4.60
CA GLY A 825 12.81 26.97 -3.68
C GLY A 825 11.91 27.10 -2.44
N ASP A 826 10.87 26.29 -2.31
CA ASP A 826 9.75 26.38 -1.37
C ASP A 826 10.01 25.72 0.00
N PHE A 827 11.27 25.64 0.43
CA PHE A 827 11.64 25.03 1.70
C PHE A 827 11.42 25.95 2.91
N ALA A 828 11.33 25.38 4.10
CA ALA A 828 11.24 26.13 5.35
C ALA A 828 12.56 26.09 6.13
N THR A 829 12.90 27.19 6.79
CA THR A 829 14.06 27.29 7.70
C THR A 829 13.60 27.75 9.08
N ILE A 830 14.06 27.08 10.13
CA ILE A 830 13.96 27.58 11.51
C ILE A 830 15.37 27.96 11.96
N SER A 831 15.64 29.25 12.01
CA SER A 831 16.94 29.80 12.44
C SER A 831 16.98 30.12 13.94
N GLY A 832 15.82 30.27 14.57
CA GLY A 832 15.68 30.42 16.02
C GLY A 832 16.04 29.15 16.82
N VAL A 833 16.26 29.31 18.13
CA VAL A 833 16.52 28.19 19.05
C VAL A 833 15.19 27.51 19.43
N ILE A 834 15.12 26.20 19.24
CA ILE A 834 14.04 25.35 19.77
C ILE A 834 14.45 24.87 21.18
N SER A 835 13.56 24.98 22.16
CA SER A 835 13.84 24.81 23.60
C SER A 835 12.66 24.13 24.33
N GLY A 836 12.84 23.78 25.61
CA GLY A 836 11.79 23.22 26.47
C GLY A 836 11.77 21.68 26.52
N THR A 837 10.96 21.09 27.39
CA THR A 837 11.03 19.63 27.67
C THR A 837 10.26 18.74 26.69
N GLY A 838 9.60 19.34 25.69
CA GLY A 838 8.71 18.64 24.75
C GLY A 838 9.42 17.92 23.60
N SER A 839 8.65 17.21 22.78
CA SER A 839 9.12 16.52 21.56
C SER A 839 8.70 17.24 20.28
N LEU A 840 9.43 17.02 19.20
CA LEU A 840 9.21 17.62 17.89
C LEU A 840 8.82 16.56 16.86
N THR A 841 7.81 16.82 16.04
CA THR A 841 7.43 15.97 14.91
C THR A 841 7.44 16.77 13.61
N LYS A 842 8.21 16.32 12.62
CA LYS A 842 8.22 16.87 11.25
C LYS A 842 7.31 16.03 10.36
N THR A 843 6.30 16.68 9.76
CA THR A 843 5.36 16.09 8.79
C THR A 843 5.38 16.87 7.46
N GLY A 844 4.65 16.37 6.47
CA GLY A 844 4.59 16.94 5.10
C GLY A 844 5.83 16.62 4.26
N SER A 845 5.64 16.56 2.94
CA SER A 845 6.65 16.15 1.96
C SER A 845 7.79 17.16 1.76
N GLY A 846 7.58 18.40 2.18
CA GLY A 846 8.53 19.49 1.97
C GLY A 846 9.78 19.41 2.85
N VAL A 847 10.72 20.33 2.57
CA VAL A 847 12.03 20.40 3.24
C VAL A 847 11.99 21.34 4.44
N LEU A 848 12.37 20.85 5.62
CA LEU A 848 12.67 21.68 6.80
C LEU A 848 14.18 21.75 7.03
N SER A 849 14.73 22.95 7.18
CA SER A 849 16.11 23.20 7.63
C SER A 849 16.13 23.72 9.06
N LEU A 850 16.83 23.01 9.96
CA LEU A 850 17.15 23.49 11.31
C LEU A 850 18.53 24.16 11.28
N SER A 851 18.54 25.49 11.29
CA SER A 851 19.75 26.29 11.08
C SER A 851 19.91 27.37 12.16
N GLY A 852 20.88 28.28 11.98
CA GLY A 852 21.18 29.36 12.93
C GLY A 852 22.41 29.10 13.78
N SER A 853 22.81 30.13 14.53
CA SER A 853 24.11 30.20 15.20
C SER A 853 24.18 29.47 16.54
N SER A 854 23.04 29.09 17.11
CA SER A 854 22.96 28.44 18.42
C SER A 854 22.19 27.13 18.32
N GLY A 855 22.73 26.10 19.00
CA GLY A 855 22.11 24.79 19.09
C GLY A 855 20.75 24.84 19.78
N ASN A 856 19.92 23.86 19.46
CA ASN A 856 18.64 23.66 20.13
C ASN A 856 18.87 23.07 21.53
N THR A 857 17.90 23.26 22.44
CA THR A 857 18.00 22.90 23.86
C THR A 857 16.80 22.09 24.37
N TYR A 858 15.91 21.65 23.48
CA TYR A 858 14.78 20.80 23.87
C TYR A 858 15.22 19.38 24.23
N SER A 859 14.57 18.74 25.20
CA SER A 859 14.99 17.42 25.70
C SER A 859 14.21 16.23 25.13
N GLY A 860 13.03 16.44 24.54
CA GLY A 860 12.25 15.35 23.95
C GLY A 860 12.82 14.87 22.62
N ALA A 861 12.29 13.74 22.12
CA ALA A 861 12.69 13.17 20.84
C ALA A 861 12.24 14.03 19.66
N THR A 862 12.93 13.86 18.53
CA THR A 862 12.52 14.39 17.22
C THR A 862 12.09 13.24 16.33
N THR A 863 10.84 13.26 15.87
CA THR A 863 10.27 12.29 14.95
C THR A 863 10.14 12.90 13.56
N VAL A 864 10.62 12.21 12.52
CA VAL A 864 10.42 12.62 11.12
C VAL A 864 9.53 11.59 10.45
N THR A 865 8.35 12.02 10.01
CA THR A 865 7.37 11.12 9.39
C THR A 865 7.30 11.21 7.87
N ALA A 866 7.72 12.34 7.31
CA ALA A 866 7.57 12.67 5.91
C ALA A 866 8.57 13.77 5.48
N GLY A 867 8.86 13.81 4.19
CA GLY A 867 9.72 14.80 3.56
C GLY A 867 11.18 14.76 4.01
N ARG A 868 11.82 15.93 3.96
CA ARG A 868 13.27 16.08 4.19
C ARG A 868 13.54 16.98 5.39
N LEU A 869 14.48 16.59 6.25
CA LEU A 869 14.98 17.39 7.38
C LEU A 869 16.49 17.63 7.20
N ARG A 870 16.90 18.89 7.03
CA ARG A 870 18.30 19.33 6.95
C ARG A 870 18.78 19.84 8.31
N LEU A 871 19.91 19.35 8.79
CA LEU A 871 20.52 19.76 10.06
C LEU A 871 21.77 20.60 9.80
N ASN A 872 21.70 21.90 10.10
CA ASN A 872 22.69 22.90 9.66
C ASN A 872 22.92 24.00 10.71
N LYS A 873 22.94 23.65 12.00
CA LYS A 873 23.32 24.56 13.09
C LYS A 873 24.82 24.85 13.03
N THR A 874 25.21 26.13 13.10
CA THR A 874 26.63 26.50 13.01
C THR A 874 27.42 26.25 14.30
N SER A 875 26.73 26.19 15.44
CA SER A 875 27.25 25.80 16.74
C SER A 875 26.19 25.03 17.52
N GLY A 876 26.60 24.03 18.31
CA GLY A 876 25.70 23.13 19.03
C GLY A 876 24.97 22.12 18.13
N VAL A 877 23.97 21.43 18.69
CA VAL A 877 23.21 20.37 18.01
C VAL A 877 21.87 20.89 17.48
N ALA A 878 21.44 20.40 16.32
CA ALA A 878 20.08 20.62 15.80
C ALA A 878 19.05 19.73 16.51
N ILE A 879 19.45 18.52 16.93
CA ILE A 879 18.60 17.55 17.61
C ILE A 879 19.27 17.15 18.93
N PRO A 880 18.79 17.65 20.09
CA PRO A 880 19.38 17.31 21.39
C PRO A 880 18.90 15.98 21.99
N GLY A 881 17.73 15.48 21.59
CA GLY A 881 17.17 14.19 22.03
C GLY A 881 17.30 13.08 20.97
N ASN A 882 16.61 11.95 21.19
CA ASN A 882 16.58 10.83 20.22
C ASN A 882 16.00 11.26 18.87
N LEU A 883 16.49 10.64 17.78
CA LEU A 883 15.95 10.81 16.44
C LEU A 883 15.17 9.55 16.03
N ASN A 884 13.87 9.70 15.84
CA ASN A 884 12.99 8.64 15.36
C ASN A 884 12.63 8.91 13.89
N LEU A 885 12.89 7.93 13.04
CA LEU A 885 12.56 7.97 11.63
C LEU A 885 11.44 6.95 11.39
N THR A 886 10.22 7.46 11.27
CA THR A 886 9.01 6.63 11.22
C THR A 886 8.32 6.87 9.89
N GLY A 887 8.23 5.89 8.99
CA GLY A 887 7.52 6.09 7.72
C GLY A 887 6.05 6.45 7.95
N ASN A 888 5.45 7.27 7.08
CA ASN A 888 4.01 7.59 7.13
C ASN A 888 3.15 6.70 6.21
N GLY A 889 3.75 5.72 5.54
CA GLY A 889 3.07 4.83 4.59
C GLY A 889 2.76 5.46 3.22
N VAL A 890 3.31 6.63 2.92
CA VAL A 890 3.07 7.34 1.65
C VAL A 890 4.37 7.66 0.92
N GLU A 891 5.46 7.93 1.64
CA GLU A 891 6.74 8.29 1.04
C GLU A 891 7.95 7.95 1.92
N ASN A 892 9.13 8.06 1.33
CA ASN A 892 10.39 7.99 2.08
C ASN A 892 10.65 9.32 2.80
N ASN A 893 11.10 9.27 4.04
CA ASN A 893 11.58 10.42 4.81
C ASN A 893 13.11 10.44 4.89
N TYR A 894 13.70 11.64 4.87
CA TYR A 894 15.15 11.83 4.81
C TYR A 894 15.63 12.79 5.88
N VAL A 895 16.79 12.48 6.47
CA VAL A 895 17.57 13.40 7.30
C VAL A 895 18.94 13.63 6.68
N TYR A 896 19.33 14.90 6.56
CA TYR A 896 20.60 15.33 6.00
C TYR A 896 21.45 15.99 7.08
N ILE A 897 22.64 15.43 7.32
CA ILE A 897 23.66 15.98 8.19
C ILE A 897 24.52 16.95 7.36
N GLU A 898 24.12 18.22 7.29
CA GLU A 898 24.83 19.23 6.49
C GLU A 898 26.07 19.80 7.21
N ARG A 899 26.18 19.56 8.52
CA ARG A 899 27.33 19.90 9.36
C ARG A 899 27.64 18.76 10.32
N SER A 900 28.85 18.69 10.84
CA SER A 900 29.21 17.64 11.81
C SER A 900 28.52 17.82 13.17
N ASN A 901 28.26 16.70 13.85
CA ASN A 901 27.70 16.61 15.21
C ASN A 901 26.40 17.40 15.43
N GLN A 902 25.43 17.21 14.53
CA GLN A 902 24.13 17.89 14.59
C GLN A 902 23.09 17.17 15.45
N ILE A 903 23.31 15.89 15.74
CA ILE A 903 22.54 15.11 16.70
C ILE A 903 23.37 14.94 17.97
N ALA A 904 22.75 14.99 19.15
CA ALA A 904 23.47 14.82 20.41
C ALA A 904 24.13 13.44 20.53
N SER A 905 25.30 13.40 21.19
CA SER A 905 26.08 12.17 21.37
C SER A 905 25.44 11.11 22.25
N LEU A 906 24.42 11.48 23.03
CA LEU A 906 23.61 10.57 23.85
C LEU A 906 22.31 10.14 23.16
N ALA A 907 21.98 10.70 22.00
CA ALA A 907 20.78 10.36 21.25
C ALA A 907 20.93 9.02 20.54
N ILE A 908 19.85 8.26 20.45
CA ILE A 908 19.75 7.06 19.61
C ILE A 908 19.07 7.46 18.30
N ILE A 909 19.50 6.87 17.18
CA ILE A 909 18.77 6.94 15.91
C ILE A 909 18.00 5.64 15.73
N THR A 910 16.67 5.73 15.69
CA THR A 910 15.77 4.59 15.54
C THR A 910 15.03 4.68 14.23
N PHE A 911 15.04 3.59 13.46
CA PHE A 911 14.29 3.41 12.24
C PHE A 911 13.09 2.49 12.51
N ALA A 912 11.89 2.96 12.19
CA ALA A 912 10.65 2.19 12.28
C ALA A 912 9.79 2.49 11.04
N ASN A 913 10.09 1.78 9.97
CA ASN A 913 9.65 2.04 8.62
C ASN A 913 8.34 1.33 8.28
N ASP A 914 7.66 1.88 7.28
CA ASP A 914 6.49 1.26 6.67
C ASP A 914 6.90 0.14 5.68
N PRO A 915 6.08 -0.91 5.47
CA PRO A 915 6.37 -1.98 4.51
C PRO A 915 6.53 -1.54 3.04
N ALA A 916 6.14 -0.32 2.65
CA ALA A 916 6.35 0.20 1.31
C ALA A 916 7.50 1.21 1.19
N TYR A 917 7.95 1.82 2.29
CA TYR A 917 8.87 2.96 2.27
C TYR A 917 10.01 2.84 3.27
N SER A 918 11.15 3.49 3.00
CA SER A 918 12.34 3.47 3.84
C SER A 918 12.74 4.86 4.28
N SER A 919 13.07 5.01 5.57
CA SER A 919 13.68 6.22 6.10
C SER A 919 15.18 6.23 5.87
N ARG A 920 15.76 7.42 5.61
CA ARG A 920 17.18 7.56 5.27
C ARG A 920 17.88 8.63 6.08
N LEU A 921 19.10 8.34 6.54
CA LEU A 921 20.05 9.27 7.13
C LEU A 921 21.26 9.43 6.20
N ASN A 922 21.51 10.66 5.75
CA ASN A 922 22.61 11.02 4.87
C ASN A 922 23.67 11.83 5.62
N LEU A 923 24.91 11.35 5.65
CA LEU A 923 26.02 12.00 6.37
C LEU A 923 26.66 13.13 5.58
N LEU A 924 26.58 13.14 4.25
CA LEU A 924 27.12 14.18 3.36
C LEU A 924 28.59 14.54 3.62
N GLY A 925 29.41 13.56 3.97
CA GLY A 925 30.83 13.74 4.27
C GLY A 925 31.11 14.34 5.65
N ASN A 926 30.11 14.45 6.52
CA ASN A 926 30.24 14.95 7.89
C ASN A 926 30.40 13.84 8.92
N SER A 927 30.99 14.18 10.07
CA SER A 927 31.07 13.29 11.23
C SER A 927 29.86 13.46 12.14
N GLN A 928 29.30 12.37 12.62
CA GLN A 928 28.18 12.38 13.56
C GLN A 928 28.41 11.37 14.68
N THR A 929 28.39 11.85 15.93
CA THR A 929 28.44 10.99 17.13
C THR A 929 27.05 10.81 17.73
N VAL A 930 26.65 9.58 17.99
CA VAL A 930 25.37 9.22 18.62
C VAL A 930 25.59 8.11 19.64
N ALA A 931 24.61 7.83 20.50
CA ALA A 931 24.69 6.72 21.43
C ALA A 931 24.73 5.40 20.64
N GLY A 932 23.76 5.19 19.76
CA GLY A 932 23.65 3.98 18.96
C GLY A 932 22.70 4.14 17.80
N ILE A 933 22.63 3.09 16.99
CA ILE A 933 21.69 2.97 15.88
C ILE A 933 20.83 1.73 16.07
N ALA A 934 19.54 1.86 15.80
CA ALA A 934 18.56 0.80 15.99
C ALA A 934 17.63 0.66 14.78
N CYS A 935 17.47 -0.57 14.30
CA CYS A 935 16.55 -0.94 13.22
C CYS A 935 16.16 -2.41 13.43
N SER A 936 14.88 -2.72 13.25
CA SER A 936 14.33 -4.09 13.43
C SER A 936 13.45 -4.53 12.25
N ASP A 937 13.37 -3.72 11.20
CA ASP A 937 12.55 -3.95 10.01
C ASP A 937 13.40 -4.17 8.75
N GLY A 938 14.73 -4.17 8.88
CA GLY A 938 15.68 -4.36 7.79
C GLY A 938 15.75 -3.22 6.75
N ARG A 939 15.04 -2.10 6.95
CA ARG A 939 14.82 -1.06 5.93
C ARG A 939 15.43 0.28 6.24
N GLY A 940 15.84 0.52 7.48
CA GLY A 940 16.55 1.75 7.83
C GLY A 940 17.77 1.94 6.95
N VAL A 941 18.00 3.14 6.42
CA VAL A 941 19.16 3.42 5.57
C VAL A 941 20.03 4.47 6.23
N ILE A 942 21.31 4.14 6.42
CA ILE A 942 22.36 5.08 6.76
C ILE A 942 23.39 5.06 5.64
N GLN A 943 23.68 6.23 5.11
CA GLN A 943 24.64 6.36 4.01
C GLN A 943 25.34 7.72 3.99
N ASN A 944 26.36 7.83 3.13
CA ASN A 944 27.04 9.11 2.96
C ASN A 944 26.28 10.02 1.99
N THR A 945 25.85 9.47 0.85
CA THR A 945 25.08 10.19 -0.17
C THR A 945 23.89 9.38 -0.68
N GLU A 946 22.80 10.06 -1.05
CA GLU A 946 21.64 9.47 -1.75
C GLU A 946 21.70 9.83 -3.24
N ASN A 947 21.55 11.13 -3.51
CA ASN A 947 21.53 11.72 -4.84
C ASN A 947 22.38 13.01 -4.95
N GLU A 948 23.24 13.27 -3.96
CA GLU A 948 24.06 14.45 -3.91
C GLU A 948 25.35 14.25 -4.72
N SER A 949 25.63 15.20 -5.61
CA SER A 949 26.84 15.21 -6.45
C SER A 949 28.04 15.82 -5.72
N GLY A 950 29.22 15.27 -5.96
CA GLY A 950 30.50 15.90 -5.59
C GLY A 950 30.94 15.73 -4.13
N ILE A 951 30.30 14.82 -3.37
CA ILE A 951 30.76 14.48 -2.03
C ILE A 951 31.93 13.48 -2.12
N SER A 952 33.14 13.98 -1.89
CA SER A 952 34.37 13.19 -1.90
C SER A 952 34.90 12.85 -0.50
N THR A 953 34.36 13.50 0.54
CA THR A 953 34.74 13.26 1.94
C THR A 953 33.93 12.11 2.54
N ASN A 954 34.58 11.33 3.39
CA ASN A 954 33.91 10.25 4.12
C ASN A 954 33.03 10.82 5.24
N GLY A 955 31.80 10.32 5.35
CA GLY A 955 30.96 10.52 6.51
C GLY A 955 31.35 9.55 7.62
N VAL A 956 31.61 10.04 8.83
CA VAL A 956 32.05 9.22 9.97
C VAL A 956 30.92 9.10 10.97
N LEU A 957 30.39 7.89 11.18
CA LEU A 957 29.42 7.60 12.22
C LEU A 957 30.13 7.06 13.47
N THR A 958 30.00 7.75 14.61
CA THR A 958 30.56 7.32 15.89
C THR A 958 29.46 6.86 16.85
N LEU A 959 29.59 5.66 17.40
CA LEU A 959 28.64 5.02 18.31
C LEU A 959 29.22 4.96 19.74
N ASN A 960 28.60 5.67 20.67
CA ASN A 960 29.16 5.98 21.99
C ASN A 960 28.35 5.44 23.20
N SER A 961 27.38 4.56 22.97
CA SER A 961 26.50 4.04 24.04
C SER A 961 27.19 3.10 25.02
N SER A 962 26.77 3.16 26.29
CA SER A 962 27.02 2.12 27.31
C SER A 962 26.00 0.97 27.27
N SER A 963 24.84 1.19 26.66
CA SER A 963 23.78 0.20 26.42
C SER A 963 23.94 -0.51 25.07
N ASP A 964 23.27 -1.64 24.92
CA ASP A 964 23.31 -2.47 23.72
C ASP A 964 22.25 -2.05 22.69
N TYR A 965 22.62 -2.06 21.40
CA TYR A 965 21.71 -1.79 20.27
C TYR A 965 21.97 -2.74 19.10
N SER A 966 20.93 -3.00 18.30
CA SER A 966 20.99 -3.83 17.10
C SER A 966 20.46 -3.09 15.88
N TYR A 967 21.11 -3.28 14.74
CA TYR A 967 20.76 -2.65 13.47
C TYR A 967 20.86 -3.68 12.33
N ASP A 968 19.72 -4.00 11.73
CA ASP A 968 19.57 -4.93 10.60
C ASP A 968 19.33 -4.23 9.24
N GLY A 969 19.38 -2.88 9.23
CA GLY A 969 19.14 -2.06 8.05
C GLY A 969 20.34 -1.96 7.08
N TYR A 970 20.23 -1.05 6.12
CA TYR A 970 21.29 -0.69 5.19
C TYR A 970 22.29 0.26 5.82
N LEU A 971 23.57 -0.12 5.82
CA LEU A 971 24.69 0.77 6.12
C LEU A 971 25.66 0.73 4.94
N ARG A 972 25.71 1.81 4.15
CA ARG A 972 26.34 1.81 2.80
C ARG A 972 26.93 3.16 2.43
N ASP A 973 27.82 3.22 1.46
CA ASP A 973 28.38 4.51 0.98
C ASP A 973 27.33 5.31 0.16
N ARG A 974 26.68 4.58 -0.76
CA ARG A 974 25.81 4.92 -1.91
C ARG A 974 26.38 5.95 -2.89
N TYR A 975 26.71 5.44 -4.08
CA TYR A 975 27.41 6.09 -5.18
C TYR A 975 26.44 6.71 -6.20
N GLN A 976 26.63 7.99 -6.51
CA GLN A 976 26.23 8.60 -7.78
C GLN A 976 27.48 8.94 -8.59
N SER A 977 27.32 9.20 -9.89
CA SER A 977 28.43 9.61 -10.77
C SER A 977 29.16 10.83 -10.17
N GLY A 978 30.45 10.66 -9.82
CA GLY A 978 31.31 11.74 -9.30
C GLY A 978 31.45 11.85 -7.78
N SER A 979 30.67 11.12 -6.98
CA SER A 979 30.85 11.07 -5.50
C SER A 979 31.73 9.88 -5.10
N THR A 980 32.75 10.11 -4.27
CA THR A 980 33.71 9.07 -3.82
C THR A 980 33.74 8.91 -2.30
N GLY A 981 33.03 9.77 -1.56
CA GLY A 981 32.97 9.75 -0.11
C GLY A 981 32.25 8.51 0.41
N LYS A 982 32.87 7.84 1.39
CA LYS A 982 32.40 6.58 1.99
C LYS A 982 31.76 6.80 3.35
N VAL A 983 31.06 5.79 3.86
CA VAL A 983 30.73 5.70 5.29
C VAL A 983 31.88 5.04 6.02
N ALA A 984 32.34 5.65 7.12
CA ALA A 984 33.27 5.06 8.07
C ALA A 984 32.58 4.93 9.45
N LEU A 985 32.94 3.89 10.20
CA LEU A 985 32.32 3.58 11.48
C LEU A 985 33.35 3.62 12.61
N VAL A 986 33.01 4.29 13.71
CA VAL A 986 33.78 4.29 14.96
C VAL A 986 32.89 3.82 16.10
N LYS A 987 33.33 2.82 16.86
CA LYS A 987 32.63 2.31 18.04
C LYS A 987 33.45 2.60 19.30
N THR A 988 32.97 3.46 20.19
CA THR A 988 33.71 3.91 21.40
C THR A 988 33.02 3.56 22.71
N GLY A 989 31.70 3.48 22.72
CA GLY A 989 30.92 3.26 23.96
C GLY A 989 31.11 1.86 24.55
N ALA A 990 30.87 1.69 25.86
CA ALA A 990 31.10 0.42 26.56
C ALA A 990 30.11 -0.71 26.17
N GLY A 991 28.93 -0.37 25.64
CA GLY A 991 27.90 -1.34 25.26
C GLY A 991 28.24 -2.11 23.98
N THR A 992 27.31 -2.94 23.55
CA THR A 992 27.39 -3.74 22.33
C THR A 992 26.62 -3.07 21.19
N GLN A 993 27.25 -2.91 20.03
CA GLN A 993 26.49 -2.65 18.79
C GLN A 993 26.51 -3.92 17.95
N THR A 994 25.33 -4.42 17.60
CA THR A 994 25.16 -5.49 16.62
C THR A 994 24.79 -4.87 15.27
N LEU A 995 25.49 -5.29 14.22
CA LEU A 995 25.18 -5.01 12.82
C LEU A 995 24.87 -6.34 12.14
N SER A 996 23.65 -6.48 11.61
CA SER A 996 23.15 -7.77 11.15
C SER A 996 22.85 -7.80 9.64
N GLY A 997 23.12 -8.94 9.02
CA GLY A 997 22.66 -9.29 7.67
C GLY A 997 23.45 -8.70 6.51
N ALA A 998 23.00 -9.02 5.29
CA ALA A 998 23.71 -8.71 4.05
C ALA A 998 23.66 -7.21 3.65
N ASN A 999 22.92 -6.38 4.37
CA ASN A 999 22.70 -4.97 4.04
C ASN A 999 23.78 -4.03 4.61
N ILE A 1000 24.72 -4.58 5.37
CA ILE A 1000 25.95 -3.89 5.80
C ILE A 1000 26.97 -3.96 4.66
N ARG A 1001 27.17 -2.86 3.91
CA ARG A 1001 27.92 -2.84 2.63
C ARG A 1001 28.88 -1.66 2.44
N TYR A 1002 29.09 -0.82 3.46
CA TYR A 1002 30.00 0.32 3.35
C TYR A 1002 31.46 -0.10 3.16
N THR A 1003 32.27 0.75 2.54
CA THR A 1003 33.69 0.43 2.23
C THR A 1003 34.70 1.34 2.94
N GLY A 1004 34.25 2.28 3.77
CA GLY A 1004 35.14 3.03 4.65
C GLY A 1004 35.64 2.18 5.82
N GLY A 1005 36.64 2.69 6.53
CA GLY A 1005 37.26 1.98 7.65
C GLY A 1005 36.32 1.79 8.84
N THR A 1006 36.54 0.71 9.59
CA THR A 1006 35.88 0.46 10.88
C THR A 1006 36.91 0.50 12.01
N THR A 1007 36.66 1.31 13.04
CA THR A 1007 37.51 1.43 14.23
C THR A 1007 36.71 1.13 15.48
N ILE A 1008 37.19 0.20 16.31
CA ILE A 1008 36.56 -0.19 17.57
C ILE A 1008 37.50 0.21 18.70
N ASN A 1009 37.15 1.26 19.45
CA ASN A 1009 37.93 1.77 20.57
C ASN A 1009 37.35 1.36 21.94
N GLY A 1010 36.11 0.88 22.00
CA GLY A 1010 35.49 0.47 23.26
C GLY A 1010 34.25 -0.42 23.07
N GLY A 1011 33.95 -1.20 24.11
CA GLY A 1011 32.83 -2.15 24.13
C GLY A 1011 32.99 -3.29 23.12
N ARG A 1012 31.86 -3.76 22.60
CA ARG A 1012 31.78 -4.87 21.64
C ARG A 1012 31.11 -4.42 20.34
N LEU A 1013 31.68 -4.78 19.19
CA LEU A 1013 31.02 -4.73 17.89
C LEU A 1013 30.74 -6.16 17.45
N VAL A 1014 29.47 -6.48 17.20
CA VAL A 1014 29.05 -7.78 16.68
C VAL A 1014 28.68 -7.62 15.21
N LEU A 1015 29.31 -8.41 14.37
CA LEU A 1015 28.96 -8.59 12.97
C LEU A 1015 28.19 -9.90 12.86
N GLU A 1016 26.88 -9.81 12.80
CA GLU A 1016 25.97 -10.96 12.81
C GLU A 1016 25.51 -11.28 11.39
N ASP A 1017 25.94 -12.42 10.85
CA ASP A 1017 25.60 -12.87 9.49
C ASP A 1017 25.80 -11.78 8.41
N THR A 1018 26.81 -10.92 8.60
CA THR A 1018 27.21 -9.92 7.62
C THR A 1018 27.95 -10.61 6.48
N THR A 1019 27.32 -10.77 5.32
CA THR A 1019 27.85 -11.57 4.20
C THR A 1019 28.37 -10.75 3.02
N ASN A 1020 28.24 -9.42 3.07
CA ASN A 1020 28.62 -8.57 1.95
C ASN A 1020 30.14 -8.53 1.75
N SER A 1021 30.59 -8.99 0.58
CA SER A 1021 32.02 -9.14 0.27
C SER A 1021 32.80 -7.81 0.21
N THR A 1022 32.16 -6.70 -0.18
CA THR A 1022 32.85 -5.40 -0.25
C THR A 1022 33.14 -4.83 1.13
N PHE A 1023 32.20 -4.95 2.06
CA PHE A 1023 32.43 -4.61 3.47
C PHE A 1023 33.46 -5.55 4.11
N LEU A 1024 33.34 -6.86 3.89
CA LEU A 1024 34.25 -7.86 4.45
C LEU A 1024 35.68 -7.82 3.87
N ALA A 1025 35.89 -7.10 2.77
CA ALA A 1025 37.21 -6.80 2.22
C ALA A 1025 37.87 -5.56 2.86
N ALA A 1026 37.12 -4.71 3.57
CA ALA A 1026 37.63 -3.54 4.26
C ALA A 1026 38.36 -3.92 5.56
N GLY A 1027 39.39 -3.14 5.93
CA GLY A 1027 40.14 -3.35 7.16
C GLY A 1027 39.38 -2.90 8.42
N ILE A 1028 39.60 -3.62 9.52
CA ILE A 1028 39.02 -3.32 10.84
C ILE A 1028 40.15 -3.05 11.84
N THR A 1029 40.19 -1.85 12.42
CA THR A 1029 41.06 -1.54 13.56
C THR A 1029 40.32 -1.87 14.85
N ASN A 1030 40.67 -2.98 15.49
CA ASN A 1030 40.05 -3.47 16.71
C ASN A 1030 40.94 -3.22 17.94
N ASN A 1031 40.57 -2.27 18.78
CA ASN A 1031 41.20 -1.98 20.08
C ASN A 1031 40.33 -2.41 21.28
N ALA A 1032 39.21 -3.11 21.06
CA ALA A 1032 38.32 -3.62 22.10
C ALA A 1032 37.86 -5.06 21.77
N THR A 1033 36.56 -5.33 21.65
CA THR A 1033 36.07 -6.66 21.24
C THR A 1033 35.36 -6.59 19.89
N LEU A 1034 35.87 -7.36 18.92
CA LEU A 1034 35.19 -7.66 17.66
C LEU A 1034 34.64 -9.08 17.73
N GLU A 1035 33.37 -9.27 17.41
CA GLU A 1035 32.75 -10.57 17.26
C GLU A 1035 32.19 -10.76 15.86
N PHE A 1036 32.46 -11.93 15.28
CA PHE A 1036 31.69 -12.47 14.18
C PHE A 1036 30.73 -13.52 14.72
N SER A 1037 29.42 -13.24 14.62
CA SER A 1037 28.37 -14.18 14.98
C SER A 1037 27.75 -14.74 13.70
N THR A 1038 27.93 -16.02 13.44
CA THR A 1038 27.45 -16.67 12.20
C THR A 1038 26.32 -17.63 12.56
N THR A 1039 25.10 -17.10 12.68
CA THR A 1039 23.95 -17.83 13.22
C THR A 1039 23.13 -18.51 12.15
N ALA A 1040 23.19 -18.02 10.90
CA ALA A 1040 22.39 -18.51 9.79
C ALA A 1040 23.21 -18.83 8.53
N THR A 1041 24.42 -18.29 8.39
CA THR A 1041 25.20 -18.44 7.14
C THR A 1041 26.70 -18.37 7.37
N ASP A 1042 27.46 -18.96 6.44
CA ASP A 1042 28.91 -18.88 6.43
C ASP A 1042 29.38 -17.47 6.03
N VAL A 1043 30.40 -16.97 6.72
CA VAL A 1043 30.98 -15.64 6.49
C VAL A 1043 32.46 -15.75 6.13
N SER A 1044 32.92 -14.96 5.17
CA SER A 1044 34.34 -14.89 4.79
C SER A 1044 34.86 -13.46 4.88
N HIS A 1045 35.71 -13.18 5.87
CA HIS A 1045 36.35 -11.88 6.06
C HIS A 1045 37.74 -11.87 5.42
N ALA A 1046 37.95 -11.02 4.42
CA ALA A 1046 39.20 -10.89 3.67
C ALA A 1046 40.09 -9.73 4.16
N GLY A 1047 39.49 -8.74 4.82
CA GLY A 1047 40.17 -7.57 5.36
C GLY A 1047 41.25 -7.90 6.39
N VAL A 1048 42.17 -6.94 6.61
CA VAL A 1048 43.14 -7.01 7.72
C VAL A 1048 42.45 -6.53 8.99
N ILE A 1049 42.50 -7.37 10.04
CA ILE A 1049 42.13 -6.98 11.39
C ILE A 1049 43.41 -6.57 12.14
N SER A 1050 43.44 -5.37 12.70
CA SER A 1050 44.59 -4.78 13.42
C SER A 1050 44.21 -4.29 14.82
N GLY A 1051 45.18 -3.83 15.63
CA GLY A 1051 44.93 -3.17 16.91
C GLY A 1051 45.24 -4.01 18.16
N THR A 1052 44.75 -3.58 19.33
CA THR A 1052 45.04 -4.23 20.62
C THR A 1052 43.94 -5.17 21.13
N GLY A 1053 42.81 -5.21 20.43
CA GLY A 1053 41.58 -5.86 20.87
C GLY A 1053 41.55 -7.38 20.66
N SER A 1054 40.54 -8.02 21.26
CA SER A 1054 40.23 -9.45 21.15
C SER A 1054 39.26 -9.73 20.01
N LEU A 1055 39.37 -10.93 19.43
CA LEU A 1055 38.45 -11.44 18.41
C LEU A 1055 37.61 -12.59 18.96
N VAL A 1056 36.30 -12.60 18.69
CA VAL A 1056 35.38 -13.68 19.07
C VAL A 1056 34.70 -14.24 17.83
N LYS A 1057 34.60 -15.56 17.75
CA LYS A 1057 33.74 -16.29 16.81
C LYS A 1057 32.64 -17.01 17.59
N SER A 1058 31.39 -16.75 17.24
CA SER A 1058 30.19 -17.40 17.76
C SER A 1058 29.25 -17.82 16.63
N GLY A 1059 28.13 -18.48 16.98
CA GLY A 1059 27.19 -19.04 16.01
C GLY A 1059 27.66 -20.35 15.36
N SER A 1060 26.71 -21.16 14.91
CA SER A 1060 26.93 -22.55 14.46
C SER A 1060 27.60 -22.68 13.09
N TYR A 1061 27.56 -21.63 12.27
CA TYR A 1061 28.09 -21.62 10.90
C TYR A 1061 29.59 -21.27 10.86
N ALA A 1062 30.18 -21.31 9.68
CA ALA A 1062 31.60 -21.09 9.50
C ALA A 1062 31.98 -19.61 9.39
N LEU A 1063 33.13 -19.26 9.95
CA LEU A 1063 33.88 -18.04 9.60
C LEU A 1063 35.17 -18.44 8.88
N THR A 1064 35.45 -17.81 7.74
CA THR A 1064 36.77 -17.89 7.08
C THR A 1064 37.50 -16.57 7.28
N LEU A 1065 38.70 -16.63 7.88
CA LEU A 1065 39.65 -15.52 7.89
C LEU A 1065 40.59 -15.67 6.69
N GLY A 1066 40.24 -15.00 5.58
CA GLY A 1066 40.94 -15.06 4.31
C GLY A 1066 41.63 -13.74 3.93
N GLY A 1067 42.12 -13.64 2.69
CA GLY A 1067 42.74 -12.44 2.15
C GLY A 1067 44.26 -12.50 2.02
N SER A 1068 44.84 -11.48 1.38
CA SER A 1068 46.24 -11.51 0.94
C SER A 1068 47.27 -11.19 2.03
N SER A 1069 46.83 -10.50 3.10
CA SER A 1069 47.69 -10.01 4.18
C SER A 1069 47.21 -10.51 5.53
N GLY A 1070 48.17 -10.95 6.35
CA GLY A 1070 47.95 -11.43 7.71
C GLY A 1070 47.36 -10.36 8.61
N ASN A 1071 46.69 -10.81 9.66
CA ASN A 1071 46.16 -9.92 10.68
C ASN A 1071 47.28 -9.41 11.59
N THR A 1072 47.07 -8.29 12.29
CA THR A 1072 48.06 -7.66 13.18
C THR A 1072 47.49 -7.28 14.54
N TYR A 1073 46.27 -7.72 14.87
CA TYR A 1073 45.73 -7.54 16.22
C TYR A 1073 46.51 -8.35 17.25
N THR A 1074 46.67 -7.83 18.47
CA THR A 1074 47.49 -8.47 19.52
C THR A 1074 46.68 -9.18 20.61
N GLY A 1075 45.38 -8.91 20.73
CA GLY A 1075 44.51 -9.60 21.67
C GLY A 1075 44.25 -11.06 21.28
N SER A 1076 43.65 -11.81 22.21
CA SER A 1076 43.34 -13.23 22.00
C SER A 1076 42.15 -13.43 21.05
N THR A 1077 42.16 -14.57 20.35
CA THR A 1077 41.04 -15.06 19.53
C THR A 1077 40.32 -16.17 20.27
N THR A 1078 39.01 -16.02 20.47
CA THR A 1078 38.16 -17.01 21.15
C THR A 1078 37.11 -17.55 20.19
N VAL A 1079 37.07 -18.87 20.00
CA VAL A 1079 36.06 -19.56 19.20
C VAL A 1079 35.14 -20.29 20.17
N THR A 1080 33.85 -19.98 20.12
CA THR A 1080 32.83 -20.47 21.09
C THR A 1080 31.82 -21.44 20.47
N ALA A 1081 31.62 -21.36 19.15
CA ALA A 1081 30.69 -22.19 18.39
C ALA A 1081 31.07 -22.21 16.89
N GLY A 1082 30.67 -23.29 16.21
CA GLY A 1082 30.84 -23.47 14.77
C GLY A 1082 32.30 -23.70 14.35
N SER A 1083 32.58 -23.35 13.10
CA SER A 1083 33.88 -23.59 12.47
C SER A 1083 34.62 -22.27 12.20
N LEU A 1084 35.93 -22.26 12.41
CA LEU A 1084 36.82 -21.17 12.00
C LEU A 1084 37.89 -21.69 11.02
N TYR A 1085 37.88 -21.23 9.78
CA TYR A 1085 38.86 -21.56 8.74
C TYR A 1085 39.92 -20.47 8.62
N LEU A 1086 41.19 -20.86 8.64
CA LEU A 1086 42.34 -19.94 8.55
C LEU A 1086 42.99 -20.04 7.17
N ASN A 1087 42.87 -18.97 6.36
CA ASN A 1087 43.21 -18.98 4.94
C ASN A 1087 43.88 -17.68 4.45
N LYS A 1088 44.75 -17.06 5.25
CA LYS A 1088 45.58 -15.92 4.84
C LYS A 1088 46.71 -16.40 3.91
N SER A 1089 46.87 -15.77 2.75
CA SER A 1089 47.92 -16.19 1.80
C SER A 1089 49.33 -15.75 2.21
N SER A 1090 49.45 -14.78 3.12
CA SER A 1090 50.71 -14.30 3.69
C SER A 1090 50.48 -13.85 5.13
N GLY A 1091 51.36 -14.23 6.05
CA GLY A 1091 51.24 -13.93 7.48
C GLY A 1091 50.13 -14.73 8.21
N ALA A 1092 50.07 -14.57 9.52
CA ALA A 1092 49.14 -15.31 10.38
C ALA A 1092 47.71 -14.75 10.29
N ALA A 1093 46.71 -15.65 10.25
CA ALA A 1093 45.31 -15.32 10.47
C ALA A 1093 45.03 -15.00 11.94
N ILE A 1094 45.77 -15.62 12.86
CA ILE A 1094 45.64 -15.45 14.31
C ILE A 1094 46.99 -15.02 14.89
N PRO A 1095 47.21 -13.73 15.16
CA PRO A 1095 48.50 -13.23 15.68
C PRO A 1095 48.62 -13.33 17.22
N GLY A 1096 47.50 -13.42 17.94
CA GLY A 1096 47.45 -13.58 19.41
C GLY A 1096 47.17 -15.03 19.85
N ASN A 1097 46.97 -15.25 21.15
CA ASN A 1097 46.60 -16.57 21.69
C ASN A 1097 45.26 -17.05 21.13
N LEU A 1098 45.13 -18.36 20.93
CA LEU A 1098 43.91 -19.00 20.41
C LEU A 1098 43.23 -19.81 21.52
N ASN A 1099 41.99 -19.47 21.85
CA ASN A 1099 41.15 -20.19 22.78
C ASN A 1099 39.99 -20.85 22.02
N ILE A 1100 39.98 -22.19 21.94
CA ILE A 1100 38.90 -22.96 21.36
C ILE A 1100 38.05 -23.50 22.52
N THR A 1101 36.90 -22.89 22.73
CA THR A 1101 36.05 -23.15 23.90
C THR A 1101 34.56 -23.19 23.53
N GLY A 1102 33.68 -23.47 24.49
CA GLY A 1102 32.24 -23.43 24.25
C GLY A 1102 31.43 -24.48 24.99
N THR A 1103 30.14 -24.47 24.68
CA THR A 1103 29.10 -25.34 25.26
C THR A 1103 28.29 -26.09 24.18
N GLY A 1104 28.71 -26.03 22.90
CA GLY A 1104 28.06 -26.74 21.79
C GLY A 1104 28.86 -27.97 21.30
N ASP A 1105 28.23 -28.80 20.48
CA ASP A 1105 28.80 -30.08 20.00
C ASP A 1105 29.92 -29.92 18.96
N ASN A 1106 29.92 -28.81 18.23
CA ASN A 1106 30.86 -28.56 17.14
C ASN A 1106 31.56 -27.21 17.31
N VAL A 1107 32.77 -27.25 17.90
CA VAL A 1107 33.68 -26.11 17.96
C VAL A 1107 35.03 -26.55 17.42
N TYR A 1108 35.40 -26.08 16.24
CA TYR A 1108 36.75 -26.34 15.75
C TYR A 1108 37.34 -25.22 14.88
N VAL A 1109 38.67 -25.20 14.88
CA VAL A 1109 39.51 -24.36 14.03
C VAL A 1109 40.21 -25.27 13.02
N GLN A 1110 40.23 -24.89 11.75
CA GLN A 1110 40.87 -25.64 10.69
C GLN A 1110 41.84 -24.78 9.89
N LEU A 1111 43.03 -25.34 9.62
CA LEU A 1111 44.00 -24.74 8.72
C LEU A 1111 43.62 -25.00 7.26
N SER A 1112 43.68 -23.96 6.45
CA SER A 1112 43.60 -24.04 4.99
C SER A 1112 44.93 -23.73 4.31
N ARG A 1113 45.94 -23.31 5.09
CA ARG A 1113 47.31 -22.96 4.67
C ARG A 1113 48.28 -23.21 5.81
N ASN A 1114 49.59 -23.20 5.51
CA ASN A 1114 50.64 -23.28 6.52
C ASN A 1114 50.74 -21.98 7.35
N GLU A 1115 51.27 -22.09 8.56
CA GLU A 1115 51.70 -20.98 9.43
C GLU A 1115 50.61 -19.89 9.61
N GLN A 1116 49.40 -20.30 10.03
CA GLN A 1116 48.26 -19.40 10.16
C GLN A 1116 48.06 -18.89 11.58
N ILE A 1117 48.68 -19.51 12.57
CA ILE A 1117 48.68 -19.11 13.97
C ILE A 1117 50.09 -18.60 14.27
N ALA A 1118 50.24 -17.48 14.97
CA ALA A 1118 51.56 -16.94 15.26
C ALA A 1118 52.39 -17.88 16.15
N ASN A 1119 53.69 -17.94 15.89
CA ASN A 1119 54.64 -18.83 16.58
C ASN A 1119 54.73 -18.57 18.08
N SER A 1120 54.35 -17.38 18.55
CA SER A 1120 54.28 -17.03 19.97
C SER A 1120 52.97 -17.45 20.66
N SER A 1121 51.95 -17.83 19.90
CA SER A 1121 50.59 -18.04 20.40
C SER A 1121 50.44 -19.36 21.13
N VAL A 1122 49.81 -19.34 22.29
CA VAL A 1122 49.36 -20.55 22.98
C VAL A 1122 47.99 -20.94 22.44
N VAL A 1123 47.82 -22.20 22.07
CA VAL A 1123 46.52 -22.77 21.68
C VAL A 1123 45.92 -23.51 22.87
N SER A 1124 44.82 -22.99 23.42
CA SER A 1124 44.09 -23.57 24.54
C SER A 1124 42.79 -24.20 24.06
N LEU A 1125 42.56 -25.46 24.39
CA LEU A 1125 41.38 -26.21 23.99
C LEU A 1125 40.59 -26.65 25.24
N SER A 1126 39.35 -26.19 25.37
CA SER A 1126 38.48 -26.53 26.49
C SER A 1126 37.00 -26.35 26.13
N ASN A 1127 36.33 -27.44 25.77
CA ASN A 1127 34.87 -27.49 25.59
C ASN A 1127 34.24 -28.35 26.70
N THR A 1128 33.20 -27.83 27.35
CA THR A 1128 32.54 -28.51 28.48
C THR A 1128 31.40 -29.42 28.03
N ALA A 1129 30.80 -29.17 26.87
CA ALA A 1129 29.73 -29.98 26.31
C ALA A 1129 30.28 -31.16 25.50
N ASN A 1130 31.26 -30.91 24.64
CA ASN A 1130 31.85 -31.90 23.72
C ASN A 1130 33.36 -31.66 23.58
N TYR A 1131 33.94 -31.91 22.40
CA TYR A 1131 35.36 -31.65 22.12
C TYR A 1131 35.58 -30.26 21.52
N ALA A 1132 36.70 -29.63 21.89
CA ALA A 1132 37.29 -28.50 21.16
C ALA A 1132 38.35 -29.05 20.22
N ARG A 1133 38.36 -28.66 18.94
CA ARG A 1133 39.28 -29.26 17.96
C ARG A 1133 40.12 -28.22 17.21
N LEU A 1134 41.41 -28.51 17.02
CA LEU A 1134 42.28 -27.88 16.04
C LEU A 1134 42.63 -28.93 14.97
N TYR A 1135 42.18 -28.68 13.74
CA TYR A 1135 42.48 -29.54 12.60
C TYR A 1135 43.57 -28.90 11.74
N LEU A 1136 44.77 -29.48 11.76
CA LEU A 1136 45.89 -28.97 10.97
C LEU A 1136 45.75 -29.30 9.48
N ASN A 1137 44.87 -30.25 9.13
CA ASN A 1137 44.46 -30.57 7.76
C ASN A 1137 45.61 -30.83 6.78
N GLY A 1138 46.70 -31.46 7.25
CA GLY A 1138 47.90 -31.77 6.47
C GLY A 1138 48.87 -30.61 6.29
N TYR A 1139 48.59 -29.45 6.87
CA TYR A 1139 49.48 -28.29 6.87
C TYR A 1139 50.46 -28.30 8.04
N THR A 1140 51.51 -27.48 7.92
CA THR A 1140 52.47 -27.20 8.99
C THR A 1140 52.02 -25.98 9.78
N GLU A 1141 52.12 -26.07 11.10
CA GLU A 1141 51.82 -24.97 12.01
C GLU A 1141 52.86 -24.87 13.12
N THR A 1142 53.21 -23.63 13.47
CA THR A 1142 54.14 -23.32 14.55
C THR A 1142 53.43 -22.50 15.62
N VAL A 1143 53.49 -22.95 16.87
CA VAL A 1143 52.82 -22.30 18.01
C VAL A 1143 53.75 -22.16 19.21
N GLY A 1144 53.39 -21.30 20.16
CA GLY A 1144 54.11 -21.12 21.41
C GLY A 1144 53.89 -22.27 22.39
N GLY A 1145 52.70 -22.87 22.40
CA GLY A 1145 52.36 -23.97 23.28
C GLY A 1145 50.98 -24.52 23.01
N ILE A 1146 50.71 -25.73 23.51
CA ILE A 1146 49.36 -26.31 23.50
C ILE A 1146 48.91 -26.58 24.93
N ALA A 1147 47.66 -26.26 25.22
CA ALA A 1147 47.08 -26.40 26.54
C ALA A 1147 45.69 -27.05 26.49
N CYS A 1148 45.46 -28.01 27.40
CA CYS A 1148 44.17 -28.63 27.66
C CYS A 1148 44.20 -29.19 29.09
N SER A 1149 43.11 -28.97 29.84
CA SER A 1149 43.00 -29.37 31.25
C SER A 1149 41.70 -30.12 31.57
N ASN A 1150 40.90 -30.42 30.55
CA ASN A 1150 39.61 -31.09 30.71
C ASN A 1150 39.51 -32.38 29.88
N GLY A 1151 40.62 -32.84 29.29
CA GLY A 1151 40.70 -34.03 28.46
C GLY A 1151 39.92 -33.99 27.15
N ARG A 1152 39.33 -32.84 26.79
CA ARG A 1152 38.41 -32.69 25.65
C ARG A 1152 38.97 -31.85 24.50
N GLY A 1153 40.26 -31.56 24.51
CA GLY A 1153 40.97 -31.00 23.35
C GLY A 1153 41.29 -32.08 22.33
N ILE A 1154 41.19 -31.78 21.03
CA ILE A 1154 41.68 -32.63 19.94
C ILE A 1154 42.58 -31.80 19.03
N ILE A 1155 43.81 -32.25 18.78
CA ILE A 1155 44.66 -31.74 17.70
C ILE A 1155 44.99 -32.91 16.77
N GLN A 1156 44.82 -32.71 15.46
CA GLN A 1156 44.96 -33.81 14.50
C GLN A 1156 45.47 -33.40 13.11
N SER A 1157 46.14 -34.36 12.44
CA SER A 1157 46.57 -34.39 11.03
C SER A 1157 47.36 -33.19 10.50
N GLY A 1158 48.69 -33.27 10.50
CA GLY A 1158 49.57 -32.21 10.00
C GLY A 1158 50.92 -32.21 10.73
N ALA A 1159 51.74 -31.18 10.53
CA ALA A 1159 52.98 -31.02 11.26
C ALA A 1159 52.85 -29.91 12.30
N LEU A 1160 52.98 -30.23 13.59
CA LEU A 1160 52.91 -29.26 14.68
C LEU A 1160 54.29 -28.99 15.26
N THR A 1161 54.71 -27.73 15.26
CA THR A 1161 55.92 -27.27 15.97
C THR A 1161 55.55 -26.41 17.17
N ILE A 1162 56.09 -26.74 18.35
CA ILE A 1162 55.90 -25.97 19.58
C ILE A 1162 57.22 -25.26 19.91
N THR A 1163 57.23 -23.94 20.08
CA THR A 1163 58.47 -23.13 20.20
C THR A 1163 58.57 -22.28 21.47
N GLY A 1164 57.55 -22.28 22.34
CA GLY A 1164 57.49 -21.39 23.49
C GLY A 1164 58.55 -21.63 24.57
N SER A 1165 58.82 -20.57 25.32
CA SER A 1165 59.70 -20.56 26.48
C SER A 1165 58.97 -20.87 27.80
N THR A 1166 57.63 -20.83 27.79
CA THR A 1166 56.78 -21.11 28.95
C THR A 1166 56.34 -22.57 29.02
N ASN A 1167 55.98 -23.01 30.23
CA ASN A 1167 55.51 -24.39 30.45
C ASN A 1167 54.02 -24.51 30.17
N HIS A 1168 53.62 -25.55 29.44
CA HIS A 1168 52.23 -25.86 29.13
C HIS A 1168 51.94 -27.36 29.32
N ALA A 1169 50.69 -27.69 29.61
CA ALA A 1169 50.22 -29.06 29.81
C ALA A 1169 48.99 -29.32 28.94
N TYR A 1170 48.96 -30.50 28.31
CA TYR A 1170 47.90 -30.93 27.42
C TYR A 1170 47.49 -32.36 27.75
N ASP A 1171 46.26 -32.55 28.22
CA ASP A 1171 45.66 -33.84 28.59
C ASP A 1171 44.65 -34.38 27.55
N GLY A 1172 44.54 -33.70 26.39
CA GLY A 1172 43.62 -34.03 25.31
C GLY A 1172 44.15 -35.09 24.33
N TYR A 1173 43.49 -35.19 23.18
CA TYR A 1173 43.83 -36.09 22.09
C TYR A 1173 44.84 -35.45 21.13
N LEU A 1174 45.91 -36.17 20.81
CA LEU A 1174 46.80 -35.91 19.67
C LEU A 1174 46.76 -37.13 18.75
N ARG A 1175 46.21 -36.99 17.54
CA ARG A 1175 45.91 -38.17 16.70
C ARG A 1175 46.03 -37.94 15.21
N ASP A 1176 46.14 -39.04 14.47
CA ASP A 1176 45.97 -39.04 13.02
C ASP A 1176 44.48 -38.97 12.68
N TYR A 1177 44.17 -38.42 11.50
CA TYR A 1177 42.80 -38.37 10.97
C TYR A 1177 42.82 -38.27 9.44
N GLY A 1178 41.89 -38.97 8.78
CA GLY A 1178 41.74 -38.91 7.32
C GLY A 1178 42.94 -39.42 6.51
N GLY A 1179 43.73 -40.37 7.04
CA GLY A 1179 44.92 -40.91 6.37
C GLY A 1179 46.15 -39.99 6.41
N VAL A 1180 46.05 -38.83 7.08
CA VAL A 1180 47.15 -37.90 7.28
C VAL A 1180 47.71 -38.07 8.69
N HIS A 1181 49.03 -38.26 8.78
CA HIS A 1181 49.73 -38.41 10.04
C HIS A 1181 49.94 -37.06 10.74
N LEU A 1182 49.74 -37.02 12.05
CA LEU A 1182 50.22 -35.92 12.87
C LEU A 1182 51.70 -36.16 13.22
N SER A 1183 52.55 -35.15 13.05
CA SER A 1183 53.94 -35.13 13.54
C SER A 1183 54.14 -33.98 14.52
N LEU A 1184 55.06 -34.17 15.48
CA LEU A 1184 55.31 -33.22 16.56
C LEU A 1184 56.78 -32.83 16.61
N VAL A 1185 57.05 -31.53 16.63
CA VAL A 1185 58.38 -30.97 16.89
C VAL A 1185 58.31 -30.09 18.13
N LYS A 1186 59.03 -30.45 19.19
CA LYS A 1186 59.21 -29.61 20.37
C LYS A 1186 60.52 -28.83 20.27
N GLN A 1187 60.40 -27.52 20.25
CA GLN A 1187 61.47 -26.52 20.25
C GLN A 1187 61.22 -25.49 21.37
N GLY A 1188 62.16 -24.58 21.59
CA GLY A 1188 62.06 -23.55 22.64
C GLY A 1188 62.35 -24.07 24.05
N ALA A 1189 62.69 -23.16 24.96
CA ALA A 1189 63.19 -23.50 26.30
C ALA A 1189 62.13 -24.08 27.26
N GLY A 1190 60.84 -23.89 26.97
CA GLY A 1190 59.74 -24.30 27.86
C GLY A 1190 59.54 -25.81 27.93
N THR A 1191 58.78 -26.25 28.94
CA THR A 1191 58.30 -27.63 29.07
C THR A 1191 56.93 -27.80 28.41
N GLN A 1192 56.77 -28.73 27.48
CA GLN A 1192 55.45 -29.20 27.07
C GLN A 1192 55.18 -30.54 27.77
N THR A 1193 54.10 -30.62 28.54
CA THR A 1193 53.63 -31.87 29.16
C THR A 1193 52.48 -32.42 28.34
N LEU A 1194 52.58 -33.68 27.94
CA LEU A 1194 51.53 -34.46 27.29
C LEU A 1194 51.07 -35.54 28.26
N ALA A 1195 49.84 -35.43 28.74
CA ALA A 1195 49.30 -36.30 29.78
C ALA A 1195 48.25 -37.27 29.24
N GLY A 1196 48.22 -38.50 29.77
CA GLY A 1196 47.15 -39.48 29.56
C GLY A 1196 47.32 -40.41 28.35
N ALA A 1197 46.32 -41.27 28.13
CA ALA A 1197 46.34 -42.35 27.13
C ALA A 1197 45.91 -41.94 25.71
N ASN A 1198 45.59 -40.65 25.50
CA ASN A 1198 44.95 -40.12 24.30
C ASN A 1198 45.93 -39.59 23.23
N ILE A 1199 47.22 -39.87 23.40
CA ILE A 1199 48.27 -39.57 22.41
C ILE A 1199 48.40 -40.79 21.49
N THR A 1200 47.89 -40.67 20.26
CA THR A 1200 47.71 -41.81 19.33
C THR A 1200 48.18 -41.53 17.90
N TYR A 1201 48.89 -40.43 17.66
CA TYR A 1201 49.42 -40.13 16.33
C TYR A 1201 50.56 -41.07 15.94
N THR A 1202 50.75 -41.27 14.63
CA THR A 1202 51.77 -42.23 14.14
C THR A 1202 52.94 -41.59 13.39
N GLY A 1203 52.90 -40.27 13.19
CA GLY A 1203 54.04 -39.51 12.66
C GLY A 1203 55.18 -39.35 13.68
N GLY A 1204 56.34 -38.87 13.18
CA GLY A 1204 57.55 -38.74 13.99
C GLY A 1204 57.45 -37.67 15.07
N THR A 1205 58.20 -37.86 16.16
CA THR A 1205 58.39 -36.86 17.22
C THR A 1205 59.85 -36.43 17.31
N THR A 1206 60.10 -35.13 17.22
CA THR A 1206 61.44 -34.54 17.35
C THR A 1206 61.46 -33.54 18.50
N ILE A 1207 62.41 -33.68 19.42
CA ILE A 1207 62.67 -32.72 20.49
C ILE A 1207 63.96 -31.98 20.13
N GLY A 1208 63.84 -30.84 19.47
CA GLY A 1208 64.97 -30.00 19.09
C GLY A 1208 65.48 -29.11 20.23
N GLY A 1209 64.67 -28.85 21.25
CA GLY A 1209 65.05 -28.03 22.41
C GLY A 1209 63.98 -27.99 23.52
N GLY A 1210 64.39 -27.54 24.71
CA GLY A 1210 63.56 -27.54 25.92
C GLY A 1210 63.23 -28.95 26.42
N ARG A 1211 62.09 -29.08 27.11
CA ARG A 1211 61.65 -30.34 27.73
C ARG A 1211 60.29 -30.81 27.18
N LEU A 1212 60.20 -32.08 26.80
CA LEU A 1212 58.93 -32.77 26.53
C LEU A 1212 58.70 -33.79 27.65
N VAL A 1213 57.60 -33.66 28.37
CA VAL A 1213 57.19 -34.60 29.43
C VAL A 1213 56.04 -35.45 28.89
N LEU A 1214 56.21 -36.77 28.93
CA LEU A 1214 55.17 -37.75 28.68
C LEU A 1214 54.67 -38.26 30.03
N GLU A 1215 53.51 -37.78 30.46
CA GLU A 1215 52.94 -38.06 31.78
C GLU A 1215 51.88 -39.16 31.67
N ASN A 1216 52.16 -40.31 32.30
CA ASN A 1216 51.28 -41.49 32.30
C ASN A 1216 50.78 -41.92 30.91
N THR A 1217 51.59 -41.71 29.87
CA THR A 1217 51.25 -42.11 28.50
C THR A 1217 51.34 -43.63 28.37
N THR A 1218 50.21 -44.32 28.26
CA THR A 1218 50.13 -45.79 28.17
C THR A 1218 49.74 -46.31 26.79
N ASN A 1219 49.64 -45.44 25.77
CA ASN A 1219 49.11 -45.81 24.46
C ASN A 1219 50.13 -46.61 23.61
N ALA A 1220 49.87 -47.89 23.40
CA ALA A 1220 50.77 -48.78 22.67
C ALA A 1220 51.13 -48.32 21.24
N THR A 1221 50.23 -47.61 20.55
CA THR A 1221 50.47 -47.16 19.17
C THR A 1221 51.49 -46.04 19.07
N PHE A 1222 51.43 -45.06 19.98
CA PHE A 1222 52.40 -43.98 20.09
C PHE A 1222 53.72 -44.48 20.70
N LEU A 1223 53.64 -45.32 21.73
CA LEU A 1223 54.80 -45.87 22.44
C LEU A 1223 55.71 -46.75 21.56
N ALA A 1224 55.22 -47.21 20.40
CA ALA A 1224 56.00 -47.97 19.42
C ALA A 1224 56.73 -47.11 18.37
N LYS A 1225 56.61 -45.78 18.43
CA LYS A 1225 57.19 -44.85 17.45
C LYS A 1225 58.49 -44.25 17.93
N SER A 1226 59.45 -44.07 17.02
CA SER A 1226 60.75 -43.51 17.37
C SER A 1226 60.67 -42.01 17.73
N ILE A 1227 61.46 -41.60 18.71
CA ILE A 1227 61.63 -40.20 19.12
C ILE A 1227 63.08 -39.78 18.81
N THR A 1228 63.24 -38.68 18.08
CA THR A 1228 64.53 -37.99 17.93
C THR A 1228 64.65 -36.94 19.04
N ASN A 1229 65.42 -37.23 20.08
CA ASN A 1229 65.62 -36.39 21.24
C ASN A 1229 66.99 -35.66 21.21
N ASN A 1230 66.99 -34.37 20.90
CA ASN A 1230 68.14 -33.47 21.01
C ASN A 1230 68.00 -32.45 22.15
N GLY A 1231 66.93 -32.53 22.96
CA GLY A 1231 66.64 -31.65 24.09
C GLY A 1231 66.56 -32.44 25.40
N ALA A 1232 65.41 -32.38 26.09
CA ALA A 1232 65.10 -33.22 27.25
C ALA A 1232 63.77 -33.96 27.04
N LEU A 1233 63.82 -35.28 27.10
CA LEU A 1233 62.66 -36.16 27.16
C LEU A 1233 62.48 -36.65 28.59
N GLU A 1234 61.28 -36.52 29.13
CA GLU A 1234 60.93 -37.03 30.45
C GLU A 1234 59.74 -37.97 30.35
N PHE A 1235 59.88 -39.19 30.88
CA PHE A 1235 58.75 -40.05 31.18
C PHE A 1235 58.37 -39.87 32.64
N ASN A 1236 57.21 -39.28 32.90
CA ASN A 1236 56.67 -39.12 34.24
C ASN A 1236 55.58 -40.18 34.50
N ALA A 1237 56.00 -41.34 35.02
CA ALA A 1237 55.17 -42.51 35.26
C ALA A 1237 54.68 -42.52 36.72
N THR A 1238 53.70 -41.66 37.05
CA THR A 1238 53.19 -41.49 38.41
C THR A 1238 52.10 -42.49 38.77
N THR A 1239 51.21 -42.82 37.84
CA THR A 1239 50.01 -43.65 38.09
C THR A 1239 49.97 -44.95 37.29
N ALA A 1240 50.68 -45.06 36.17
CA ALA A 1240 50.76 -46.28 35.37
C ALA A 1240 52.19 -46.59 34.88
N ALA A 1241 52.51 -47.88 34.73
CA ALA A 1241 53.75 -48.31 34.09
C ALA A 1241 53.74 -47.93 32.59
N VAL A 1242 54.89 -47.52 32.07
CA VAL A 1242 55.06 -47.13 30.66
C VAL A 1242 55.98 -48.12 29.97
N ASN A 1243 55.53 -48.71 28.86
CA ASN A 1243 56.34 -49.61 28.03
C ASN A 1243 56.58 -48.95 26.66
N PHE A 1244 57.71 -48.27 26.50
CA PHE A 1244 58.09 -47.61 25.25
C PHE A 1244 58.95 -48.55 24.39
N THR A 1245 58.46 -48.92 23.22
CA THR A 1245 59.10 -49.87 22.30
C THR A 1245 59.65 -49.21 21.03
N GLY A 1246 59.45 -47.90 20.85
CA GLY A 1246 60.12 -47.13 19.81
C GLY A 1246 61.58 -46.85 20.12
N ALA A 1247 62.39 -46.57 19.09
CA ALA A 1247 63.77 -46.16 19.28
C ALA A 1247 63.85 -44.71 19.79
N ILE A 1248 64.67 -44.45 20.81
CA ILE A 1248 65.00 -43.09 21.26
C ILE A 1248 66.44 -42.78 20.81
N GLY A 1249 66.60 -41.85 19.85
CA GLY A 1249 67.91 -41.44 19.33
C GLY A 1249 68.16 -39.94 19.54
N GLY A 1250 69.37 -39.45 19.24
CA GLY A 1250 69.73 -38.02 19.32
C GLY A 1250 70.73 -37.68 20.43
N THR A 1251 70.98 -36.39 20.65
CA THR A 1251 72.01 -35.87 21.58
C THR A 1251 71.47 -35.39 22.94
N GLY A 1252 70.16 -35.52 23.17
CA GLY A 1252 69.46 -34.99 24.33
C GLY A 1252 69.54 -35.85 25.58
N SER A 1253 68.92 -35.38 26.66
CA SER A 1253 68.78 -36.08 27.94
C SER A 1253 67.46 -36.84 28.06
N LEU A 1254 67.49 -37.98 28.75
CA LEU A 1254 66.31 -38.78 29.08
C LEU A 1254 66.18 -38.86 30.60
N THR A 1255 65.01 -38.48 31.13
CA THR A 1255 64.71 -38.55 32.57
C THR A 1255 63.50 -39.44 32.81
N LYS A 1256 63.57 -40.29 33.85
CA LYS A 1256 62.41 -41.01 34.39
C LYS A 1256 62.02 -40.36 35.70
N ASN A 1257 60.77 -39.96 35.83
CA ASN A 1257 60.12 -39.49 37.05
C ASN A 1257 58.89 -40.36 37.38
N GLY A 1258 58.41 -40.29 38.61
CA GLY A 1258 57.27 -41.08 39.10
C GLY A 1258 57.64 -42.47 39.64
N ALA A 1259 56.75 -43.07 40.44
CA ALA A 1259 57.02 -44.31 41.16
C ALA A 1259 56.89 -45.58 40.30
N GLN A 1260 56.24 -45.50 39.14
CA GLN A 1260 55.93 -46.67 38.31
C GLN A 1260 57.10 -47.09 37.41
N THR A 1261 57.04 -48.30 36.87
CA THR A 1261 58.08 -48.85 35.99
C THR A 1261 58.05 -48.17 34.62
N LEU A 1262 59.23 -47.84 34.09
CA LEU A 1262 59.45 -47.47 32.70
C LEU A 1262 60.28 -48.60 32.05
N SER A 1263 59.72 -49.25 31.03
CA SER A 1263 60.42 -50.23 30.20
C SER A 1263 60.72 -49.63 28.84
N LEU A 1264 61.99 -49.71 28.41
CA LEU A 1264 62.45 -49.26 27.08
C LEU A 1264 62.89 -50.49 26.28
N GLY A 1265 62.31 -50.69 25.10
CA GLY A 1265 62.52 -51.92 24.32
C GLY A 1265 62.85 -51.73 22.83
N GLY A 1266 63.01 -50.48 22.37
CA GLY A 1266 63.24 -50.14 20.96
C GLY A 1266 64.63 -49.66 20.61
#